data_AF-A0A846BH01-F1
#
_entry.id   AF-A0A846BH01-F1
#
_cell.length_a   1.000
_cell.length_b   1.000
_cell.length_c   1.000
_cell.angle_alpha   90.00
_cell.angle_beta   90.00
_cell.angle_gamma   90.00
#
_symmetry.space_group_name_H-M   'P 1'
#
loop_
_entity.id
_entity.type
_entity.pdbx_description
1 polymer ?
#
loop_
_entity_poly.entity_id
_entity_poly.type
_entity_poly.pdbx_seq_one_letter_code
_entity_poly.pdbx_strand_id
1 'polypeptide(L)'
;MSSFTPTSKRLACDICGDTSGKCRVHKGGEILLCMPFSNARFGEIQNGYKCIKEDKGKGWSTWKIDNTQEWTQQQRQEWKQRLEARRRQQAKQDEARASRALSERQKHEQYQKMLAELDLHPDDRADLIRRGFTNEQIELAGFKSVENWQRLKGKYSHLLPGIGIGGKRLLTGKGYLCPIRNAQGLIVACQIRLREVKSGEGRYRYLSSVTKKNPSGQSPHLYRKGFEPELPLAIHKPPGEPKGIALAEGVGAKPFLASQRLGLIVVGAAGGQWAGSLNQLKETLKLCPNATEIPILADAGSVANPAVCNQYFRAAELLQEWGYTPVFAWWNQVLKDDPDIDELPSERYSEIEYLSLDEFKHLASEHGGAESKHEQGKLRYFWRQWKRLRQFTPTHTVNQRYFKFPRDLKLEGSIVAAKSALGTGKTSAFLQLIAESGMGVRLIGYRNNLLHQTVSRAKTEAGLNFYHLQSDDAFLFLKDKDSLITFCLDSISHSQPHWYEGTIIVLDETVSVLFHGISGGTLGDRQSKCLSVLREALKACAAVVCLDGNLRDIDIELIEKLAENKKVIKIQNEFKPDPHNITFVRGIDPEGELKRQDRSPLLKAMSREDCIPWIVTDALGKSKVFYEFLSSQGQKGFVLNSETVGEPWAVEFLANPSAFIAKYKPDFFIASPSAESGLDCHGNGHFTHKFSFFVGVLNTNAQNQIMFRLRDNLPHYVFCPDRGRVKDRNIPTTYSVNEYKKQLEAFNQLNAGLAAEASNSVEIVEGVVRLSLQNADPDYFKYSTTLGAFDNFEINNLRECLISSLRESGHRVIEADWESEPELAGIESEIFGELQRQQASETFQAKKYEEIEEARKLKRKTVPLETKRRIEKTFFLDRLPGIEESSIWESPVSSDPETGLPIISKPGGTGIAGGEKLILMNLKNRHFLTGLERLYLLQNFHIAQKRHEKLWNGLCADYLTKEEAARRGGKFATVWALRELNILQFFEREWTADSFEIIELEKAGHRPDIVLALGFSPGKERKGNPQRIDYLRKLLSLVSCRLDSPVQRGEKRARHYQVLKDFKGSNYLEKLVKQDKTIPEESWVYDWGNPLRLATAEAIEKRFNKWWAENSSSIKWVEEQCTSRITETQSQVDADLKFLHQVQDWTEVVMPQERFDEAWQLLERAQRNRLNHLYQQYLEGQKQQVVQETENQISKCDPEMIEQSQPEIKIGSVFQRWCDYLERIVSYTVEVIEDQYVGFTDGCWEAIATLLSDYQLVS
;
A
#
# COMPACT_ATOMS: atom_id res chain seq x y z
N MET A 1 -34.82 21.44 7.17
CA MET A 1 -35.82 20.52 6.59
C MET A 1 -36.93 21.24 5.80
N SER A 2 -36.93 22.57 5.62
CA SER A 2 -38.01 23.32 4.92
C SER A 2 -38.11 23.10 3.40
N SER A 3 -37.18 22.35 2.80
CA SER A 3 -37.15 21.98 1.38
C SER A 3 -37.72 20.58 1.09
N PHE A 4 -38.19 19.87 2.12
CA PHE A 4 -38.74 18.52 2.00
C PHE A 4 -40.20 18.50 2.46
N THR A 5 -41.08 18.03 1.59
CA THR A 5 -42.51 17.88 1.86
C THR A 5 -42.75 16.45 2.36
N PRO A 6 -43.41 16.26 3.52
CA PRO A 6 -43.83 14.93 3.97
C PRO A 6 -44.75 14.28 2.94
N THR A 7 -44.69 12.95 2.85
CA THR A 7 -45.62 12.17 2.02
C THR A 7 -47.07 12.33 2.48
N SER A 8 -48.02 12.13 1.57
CA SER A 8 -49.46 12.22 1.84
C SER A 8 -50.23 11.37 0.84
N LYS A 9 -51.55 11.23 0.99
CA LYS A 9 -52.42 10.55 0.01
C LYS A 9 -52.32 11.13 -1.42
N ARG A 10 -51.85 12.38 -1.59
CA ARG A 10 -51.62 13.03 -2.90
C ARG A 10 -50.15 13.02 -3.34
N LEU A 11 -49.23 12.55 -2.50
CA LEU A 11 -47.78 12.51 -2.75
C LEU A 11 -47.16 11.33 -1.99
N ALA A 12 -47.25 10.13 -2.55
CA ALA A 12 -46.68 8.93 -1.95
C ALA A 12 -45.15 8.91 -2.07
N CYS A 13 -44.47 8.13 -1.23
CA CYS A 13 -43.05 7.83 -1.44
C CYS A 13 -42.90 6.87 -2.61
N ASP A 14 -42.19 7.25 -3.66
CA ASP A 14 -41.97 6.36 -4.82
C ASP A 14 -41.13 5.11 -4.48
N ILE A 15 -40.45 5.12 -3.32
CA ILE A 15 -39.55 4.04 -2.90
C ILE A 15 -40.28 2.98 -2.07
N CYS A 16 -41.11 3.40 -1.10
CA CYS A 16 -41.77 2.49 -0.16
C CYS A 16 -43.30 2.59 -0.17
N GLY A 17 -43.88 3.44 -1.00
CA GLY A 17 -45.33 3.67 -1.06
C GLY A 17 -45.92 4.43 0.13
N ASP A 18 -45.11 4.96 1.05
CA ASP A 18 -45.61 5.63 2.24
C ASP A 18 -46.45 6.86 1.88
N THR A 19 -47.66 6.94 2.44
CA THR A 19 -48.59 8.08 2.30
C THR A 19 -48.93 8.71 3.66
N SER A 20 -48.29 8.26 4.75
CA SER A 20 -48.61 8.71 6.11
C SER A 20 -47.76 9.88 6.61
N GLY A 21 -46.86 10.42 5.78
CA GLY A 21 -45.97 11.55 6.13
C GLY A 21 -44.68 11.15 6.81
N LYS A 22 -44.35 9.86 6.86
CA LYS A 22 -43.10 9.37 7.45
C LYS A 22 -41.93 9.62 6.50
N CYS A 23 -42.10 9.39 5.20
CA CYS A 23 -41.12 9.72 4.19
C CYS A 23 -41.22 11.20 3.77
N ARG A 24 -40.17 11.73 3.12
CA ARG A 24 -40.18 13.12 2.65
C ARG A 24 -39.61 13.25 1.24
N VAL A 25 -40.26 14.04 0.40
CA VAL A 25 -39.83 14.31 -0.98
C VAL A 25 -39.30 15.73 -1.07
N HIS A 26 -38.12 15.91 -1.65
CA HIS A 26 -37.55 17.24 -1.88
C HIS A 26 -38.46 18.03 -2.84
N LYS A 27 -38.58 19.36 -2.67
CA LYS A 27 -39.44 20.25 -3.49
C LYS A 27 -39.20 20.23 -5.01
N GLY A 28 -38.19 19.50 -5.49
CA GLY A 28 -37.90 19.27 -6.91
C GLY A 28 -38.00 17.80 -7.37
N GLY A 29 -38.53 16.88 -6.55
CA GLY A 29 -38.70 15.45 -6.88
C GLY A 29 -37.41 14.62 -6.96
N GLU A 30 -36.24 15.26 -7.10
CA GLU A 30 -34.97 14.55 -7.33
C GLU A 30 -34.42 13.79 -6.12
N ILE A 31 -34.83 14.14 -4.90
CA ILE A 31 -34.29 13.54 -3.68
C ILE A 31 -35.43 13.11 -2.77
N LEU A 32 -35.45 11.83 -2.40
CA LEU A 32 -36.39 11.26 -1.44
C LEU A 32 -35.66 10.86 -0.15
N LEU A 33 -36.29 11.12 0.98
CA LEU A 33 -35.92 10.59 2.29
C LEU A 33 -36.89 9.46 2.61
N CYS A 34 -36.37 8.24 2.63
CA CYS A 34 -37.18 7.05 2.85
C CYS A 34 -36.92 6.49 4.25
N MET A 35 -37.98 6.38 5.06
CA MET A 35 -37.90 5.87 6.43
C MET A 35 -37.92 4.34 6.45
N PRO A 36 -38.80 3.63 5.71
CA PRO A 36 -38.83 2.17 5.72
C PRO A 36 -37.56 1.52 5.16
N PHE A 37 -36.82 2.24 4.31
CA PHE A 37 -35.54 1.80 3.79
C PHE A 37 -34.36 2.51 4.48
N SER A 38 -34.47 2.93 5.74
CA SER A 38 -33.41 3.62 6.48
C SER A 38 -32.08 2.86 6.51
N ASN A 39 -32.14 1.53 6.43
CA ASN A 39 -30.98 0.63 6.50
C ASN A 39 -30.29 0.41 5.13
N ALA A 40 -30.79 1.04 4.06
CA ALA A 40 -30.24 0.86 2.73
C ALA A 40 -28.82 1.44 2.60
N ARG A 41 -27.94 0.68 1.93
CA ARG A 41 -26.52 1.02 1.76
C ARG A 41 -26.30 2.00 0.62
N PHE A 42 -25.22 2.76 0.67
CA PHE A 42 -24.86 3.70 -0.39
C PHE A 42 -24.71 2.96 -1.72
N GLY A 43 -25.49 3.38 -2.71
CA GLY A 43 -25.51 2.81 -4.06
C GLY A 43 -26.60 1.77 -4.31
N GLU A 44 -27.33 1.33 -3.28
CA GLU A 44 -28.47 0.41 -3.40
C GLU A 44 -29.60 1.05 -4.23
N ILE A 45 -30.26 0.29 -5.11
CA ILE A 45 -31.29 0.82 -6.02
C ILE A 45 -32.64 0.19 -5.68
N GLN A 46 -33.64 1.02 -5.41
CA GLN A 46 -35.00 0.62 -5.07
C GLN A 46 -36.00 1.45 -5.89
N ASN A 47 -36.91 0.78 -6.61
CA ASN A 47 -37.93 1.39 -7.48
C ASN A 47 -37.40 2.49 -8.43
N GLY A 48 -36.20 2.30 -9.00
CA GLY A 48 -35.58 3.26 -9.92
C GLY A 48 -34.88 4.44 -9.24
N TYR A 49 -34.74 4.42 -7.91
CA TYR A 49 -33.98 5.39 -7.14
C TYR A 49 -32.76 4.72 -6.49
N LYS A 50 -31.60 5.35 -6.58
CA LYS A 50 -30.34 4.96 -5.94
C LYS A 50 -30.14 5.67 -4.61
N CYS A 51 -29.80 4.93 -3.56
CA CYS A 51 -29.41 5.46 -2.26
C CYS A 51 -28.09 6.20 -2.41
N ILE A 52 -28.11 7.51 -2.20
CA ILE A 52 -26.92 8.38 -2.28
C ILE A 52 -26.39 8.74 -0.90
N LYS A 53 -27.09 8.35 0.17
CA LYS A 53 -26.63 8.54 1.54
C LYS A 53 -27.39 7.63 2.50
N GLU A 54 -26.64 6.81 3.22
CA GLU A 54 -27.13 5.96 4.30
C GLU A 54 -27.63 6.81 5.49
N ASP A 55 -28.47 6.21 6.35
CA ASP A 55 -28.92 6.89 7.56
C ASP A 55 -27.76 7.10 8.55
N LYS A 56 -27.66 8.32 9.08
CA LYS A 56 -26.67 8.70 10.10
C LYS A 56 -27.34 8.94 11.45
N GLY A 57 -28.24 8.02 11.84
CA GLY A 57 -28.94 8.04 13.13
C GLY A 57 -30.13 9.00 13.20
N LYS A 58 -30.79 9.31 12.07
CA LYS A 58 -31.98 10.18 12.03
C LYS A 58 -33.24 9.47 11.50
N GLY A 59 -33.16 8.20 11.17
CA GLY A 59 -34.28 7.35 10.73
C GLY A 59 -34.60 7.44 9.23
N TRP A 60 -33.76 8.06 8.39
CA TRP A 60 -34.03 8.16 6.94
C TRP A 60 -32.77 7.96 6.11
N SER A 61 -32.85 7.12 5.08
CA SER A 61 -31.88 7.05 3.98
C SER A 61 -32.26 8.03 2.87
N THR A 62 -31.27 8.52 2.13
CA THR A 62 -31.45 9.53 1.07
C THR A 62 -31.27 8.92 -0.31
N TRP A 63 -32.21 9.17 -1.20
CA TRP A 63 -32.32 8.51 -2.49
C TRP A 63 -32.49 9.52 -3.61
N LYS A 64 -32.01 9.18 -4.82
CA LYS A 64 -32.16 9.96 -6.04
C LYS A 64 -32.39 9.04 -7.24
N ILE A 65 -33.11 9.48 -8.27
CA ILE A 65 -33.35 8.67 -9.49
C ILE A 65 -32.02 8.13 -10.02
N ASP A 66 -31.96 6.81 -10.24
CA ASP A 66 -30.76 6.14 -10.73
C ASP A 66 -30.50 6.49 -12.20
N ASN A 67 -29.29 7.00 -12.48
CA ASN A 67 -28.91 7.55 -13.78
C ASN A 67 -27.68 6.84 -14.39
N THR A 68 -27.46 5.58 -14.04
CA THR A 68 -26.28 4.79 -14.46
C THR A 68 -26.36 4.09 -15.82
N GLN A 69 -27.37 4.34 -16.66
CA GLN A 69 -27.37 3.93 -18.08
C GLN A 69 -26.87 5.06 -18.99
N GLU A 70 -26.14 4.72 -20.07
CA GLU A 70 -25.81 5.69 -21.14
C GLU A 70 -27.10 6.34 -21.67
N TRP A 71 -27.13 7.68 -21.65
CA TRP A 71 -28.34 8.40 -22.01
C TRP A 71 -28.72 8.15 -23.47
N THR A 72 -29.99 7.78 -23.67
CA THR A 72 -30.61 7.75 -24.98
C THR A 72 -30.56 9.15 -25.63
N GLN A 73 -30.63 9.24 -26.96
CA GLN A 73 -30.65 10.55 -27.66
C GLN A 73 -31.75 11.48 -27.12
N GLN A 74 -32.90 10.91 -26.73
CA GLN A 74 -34.01 11.63 -26.12
C GLN A 74 -33.67 12.15 -24.71
N GLN A 75 -33.03 11.34 -23.86
CA GLN A 75 -32.56 11.78 -22.53
C GLN A 75 -31.45 12.83 -22.63
N ARG A 76 -30.59 12.76 -23.65
CA ARG A 76 -29.59 13.81 -23.95
C ARG A 76 -30.25 15.12 -24.37
N GLN A 77 -31.32 15.06 -25.17
CA GLN A 77 -32.12 16.24 -25.51
C GLN A 77 -32.86 16.80 -24.30
N GLU A 78 -33.49 15.95 -23.48
CA GLU A 78 -34.18 16.38 -22.27
C GLU A 78 -33.22 17.00 -21.25
N TRP A 79 -32.02 16.44 -21.07
CA TRP A 79 -31.02 17.06 -20.22
C TRP A 79 -30.46 18.36 -20.81
N LYS A 80 -30.21 18.43 -22.13
CA LYS A 80 -29.86 19.71 -22.77
C LYS A 80 -30.95 20.75 -22.54
N GLN A 81 -32.22 20.38 -22.68
CA GLN A 81 -33.36 21.25 -22.40
C GLN A 81 -33.46 21.63 -20.92
N ARG A 82 -33.22 20.71 -19.98
CA ARG A 82 -33.18 21.00 -18.53
C ARG A 82 -31.99 21.89 -18.16
N LEU A 83 -30.83 21.67 -18.77
CA LEU A 83 -29.64 22.50 -18.60
C LEU A 83 -29.88 23.91 -19.15
N GLU A 84 -30.50 24.03 -20.32
CA GLU A 84 -30.95 25.30 -20.89
C GLU A 84 -32.01 25.97 -20.03
N ALA A 85 -32.99 25.25 -19.50
CA ALA A 85 -34.00 25.78 -18.60
C ALA A 85 -33.38 26.29 -17.29
N ARG A 86 -32.42 25.55 -16.73
CA ARG A 86 -31.67 25.97 -15.53
C ARG A 86 -30.78 27.18 -15.82
N ARG A 87 -30.11 27.23 -16.97
CA ARG A 87 -29.36 28.40 -17.44
C ARG A 87 -30.26 29.62 -17.64
N ARG A 88 -31.44 29.45 -18.26
CA ARG A 88 -32.45 30.52 -18.41
C ARG A 88 -32.99 31.00 -17.06
N GLN A 89 -33.22 30.10 -16.11
CA GLN A 89 -33.68 30.46 -14.76
C GLN A 89 -32.60 31.21 -13.98
N GLN A 90 -31.34 30.75 -14.07
CA GLN A 90 -30.19 31.42 -13.46
C GLN A 90 -29.98 32.81 -14.10
N ALA A 91 -30.03 32.90 -15.43
CA ALA A 91 -29.93 34.17 -16.17
C ALA A 91 -31.02 35.16 -15.75
N LYS A 92 -32.29 34.71 -15.62
CA LYS A 92 -33.38 35.55 -15.11
C LYS A 92 -33.14 36.04 -13.67
N GLN A 93 -32.61 35.18 -12.80
CA GLN A 93 -32.28 35.57 -11.43
C GLN A 93 -31.12 36.55 -11.38
N ASP A 94 -30.11 36.37 -12.22
CA ASP A 94 -28.94 37.24 -12.30
C ASP A 94 -29.28 38.58 -12.95
N GLU A 95 -30.16 38.61 -13.95
CA GLU A 95 -30.74 39.84 -14.51
C GLU A 95 -31.55 40.61 -13.45
N ALA A 96 -32.38 39.90 -12.66
CA ALA A 96 -33.10 40.50 -11.54
C ALA A 96 -32.19 40.93 -10.37
N ARG A 97 -30.99 40.37 -10.22
CA ARG A 97 -29.96 40.87 -9.28
C ARG A 97 -29.22 42.05 -9.87
N ALA A 98 -28.93 42.04 -11.16
CA ALA A 98 -28.24 43.09 -11.88
C ALA A 98 -29.03 44.41 -11.85
N SER A 99 -30.34 44.35 -12.08
CA SER A 99 -31.21 45.54 -12.11
C SER A 99 -31.27 46.33 -10.79
N ARG A 100 -30.95 45.68 -9.67
CA ARG A 100 -30.92 46.28 -8.32
C ARG A 100 -29.53 46.25 -7.69
N ALA A 101 -28.50 45.84 -8.43
CA ALA A 101 -27.14 45.80 -7.92
C ALA A 101 -26.65 47.24 -7.69
N LEU A 102 -25.95 47.45 -6.57
CA LEU A 102 -25.20 48.69 -6.38
C LEU A 102 -24.06 48.77 -7.42
N SER A 103 -23.81 49.99 -7.93
CA SER A 103 -22.64 50.24 -8.77
C SER A 103 -21.34 50.00 -8.00
N GLU A 104 -20.23 49.76 -8.69
CA GLU A 104 -18.93 49.52 -8.04
C GLU A 104 -18.51 50.68 -7.12
N ARG A 105 -18.80 51.92 -7.49
CA ARG A 105 -18.57 53.12 -6.66
C ARG A 105 -19.46 53.13 -5.41
N GLN A 106 -20.74 52.80 -5.56
CA GLN A 106 -21.65 52.70 -4.42
C GLN A 106 -21.28 51.57 -3.47
N LYS A 107 -20.80 50.43 -4.00
CA LYS A 107 -20.24 49.33 -3.18
C LYS A 107 -19.03 49.81 -2.40
N HIS A 108 -18.10 50.52 -3.04
CA HIS A 108 -16.91 51.06 -2.39
C HIS A 108 -17.26 52.02 -1.26
N GLU A 109 -18.14 52.99 -1.50
CA GLU A 109 -18.57 53.94 -0.46
C GLU A 109 -19.19 53.24 0.75
N GLN A 110 -19.98 52.18 0.53
CA GLN A 110 -20.59 51.44 1.63
C GLN A 110 -19.63 50.51 2.36
N TYR A 111 -18.78 49.77 1.63
CA TYR A 111 -17.77 48.93 2.26
C TYR A 111 -16.72 49.75 3.01
N GLN A 112 -16.32 50.91 2.50
CA GLN A 112 -15.39 51.80 3.21
C GLN A 112 -15.99 52.29 4.53
N LYS A 113 -17.26 52.74 4.51
CA LYS A 113 -17.98 53.13 5.73
C LYS A 113 -18.18 51.97 6.70
N MET A 114 -18.37 50.75 6.20
CA MET A 114 -18.53 49.55 7.02
C MET A 114 -17.20 49.10 7.65
N LEU A 115 -16.12 49.11 6.89
CA LEU A 115 -14.80 48.71 7.37
C LEU A 115 -14.23 49.73 8.36
N ALA A 116 -14.57 51.01 8.23
CA ALA A 116 -14.14 52.07 9.15
C ALA A 116 -14.73 51.94 10.58
N GLU A 117 -15.87 51.27 10.76
CA GLU A 117 -16.46 51.04 12.08
C GLU A 117 -15.99 49.74 12.75
N LEU A 118 -15.17 48.95 12.06
CA LEU A 118 -14.64 47.68 12.53
C LEU A 118 -13.17 47.84 12.91
N ASP A 119 -12.74 47.02 13.86
CA ASP A 119 -11.36 46.94 14.33
C ASP A 119 -10.73 45.61 13.93
N LEU A 120 -9.40 45.56 13.89
CA LEU A 120 -8.68 44.30 13.71
C LEU A 120 -8.35 43.72 15.08
N HIS A 121 -8.85 42.52 15.34
CA HIS A 121 -8.65 41.78 16.58
C HIS A 121 -7.15 41.45 16.75
N PRO A 122 -6.61 41.50 17.98
CA PRO A 122 -5.22 41.15 18.27
C PRO A 122 -4.79 39.79 17.69
N ASP A 123 -5.59 38.74 17.85
CA ASP A 123 -5.28 37.40 17.28
C ASP A 123 -5.15 37.40 15.75
N ASP A 124 -6.03 38.11 15.05
CA ASP A 124 -5.96 38.19 13.59
C ASP A 124 -4.76 39.03 13.14
N ARG A 125 -4.41 40.07 13.92
CA ARG A 125 -3.18 40.85 13.71
C ARG A 125 -1.95 39.97 13.93
N ALA A 126 -1.92 39.15 14.97
CA ALA A 126 -0.83 38.22 15.24
C ALA A 126 -0.69 37.18 14.13
N ASP A 127 -1.79 36.62 13.60
CA ASP A 127 -1.77 35.70 12.45
C ASP A 127 -1.19 36.37 11.18
N LEU A 128 -1.54 37.64 10.93
CA LEU A 128 -1.01 38.41 9.80
C LEU A 128 0.48 38.75 9.98
N ILE A 129 0.91 39.15 11.17
CA ILE A 129 2.33 39.42 11.49
C ILE A 129 3.16 38.14 11.35
N ARG A 130 2.66 37.01 11.88
CA ARG A 130 3.29 35.68 11.71
C ARG A 130 3.45 35.29 10.24
N ARG A 131 2.51 35.70 9.39
CA ARG A 131 2.57 35.54 7.92
C ARG A 131 3.54 36.52 7.23
N GLY A 132 4.23 37.36 7.99
CA GLY A 132 5.25 38.28 7.50
C GLY A 132 4.72 39.62 6.99
N PHE A 133 3.56 40.08 7.50
CA PHE A 133 3.07 41.44 7.28
C PHE A 133 3.68 42.43 8.27
N THR A 134 4.02 43.64 7.81
CA THR A 134 4.29 44.79 8.69
C THR A 134 2.99 45.48 9.12
N ASN A 135 3.03 46.28 10.17
CA ASN A 135 1.84 47.02 10.63
C ASN A 135 1.30 47.97 9.55
N GLU A 136 2.18 48.62 8.79
CA GLU A 136 1.82 49.51 7.68
C GLU A 136 1.13 48.73 6.55
N GLN A 137 1.60 47.52 6.25
CA GLN A 137 1.00 46.64 5.24
C GLN A 137 -0.38 46.15 5.67
N ILE A 138 -0.58 45.84 6.96
CA ILE A 138 -1.88 45.45 7.51
C ILE A 138 -2.88 46.60 7.38
N GLU A 139 -2.45 47.83 7.68
CA GLU A 139 -3.27 49.03 7.55
C GLU A 139 -3.63 49.30 6.08
N LEU A 140 -2.64 49.20 5.18
CA LEU A 140 -2.84 49.39 3.74
C LEU A 140 -3.80 48.34 3.14
N ALA A 141 -3.69 47.08 3.55
CA ALA A 141 -4.58 45.99 3.12
C ALA A 141 -6.03 46.20 3.60
N GLY A 142 -6.21 46.88 4.73
CA GLY A 142 -7.53 47.21 5.28
C GLY A 142 -8.26 46.01 5.89
N PHE A 143 -7.53 45.02 6.41
CA PHE A 143 -8.12 43.86 7.08
C PHE A 143 -8.87 44.26 8.36
N LYS A 144 -10.05 43.68 8.58
CA LYS A 144 -10.93 43.99 9.72
C LYS A 144 -11.57 42.74 10.29
N SER A 145 -11.64 42.63 11.61
CA SER A 145 -12.20 41.46 12.28
C SER A 145 -13.70 41.58 12.49
N VAL A 146 -14.38 40.45 12.48
CA VAL A 146 -15.83 40.36 12.62
C VAL A 146 -16.22 39.11 13.40
N GLU A 147 -17.28 39.24 14.20
CA GLU A 147 -17.88 38.14 14.94
C GLU A 147 -19.09 37.54 14.19
N ASN A 148 -19.60 36.41 14.69
CA ASN A 148 -20.78 35.76 14.14
C ASN A 148 -21.97 36.74 14.07
N TRP A 149 -22.50 36.95 12.87
CA TRP A 149 -23.60 37.88 12.60
C TRP A 149 -23.34 39.32 13.08
N GLN A 150 -22.09 39.80 12.94
CA GLN A 150 -21.61 41.09 13.43
C GLN A 150 -22.65 42.21 13.33
N ARG A 151 -23.00 42.79 14.48
CA ARG A 151 -23.88 43.96 14.54
C ARG A 151 -23.09 45.19 14.10
N LEU A 152 -23.68 45.97 13.21
CA LEU A 152 -23.10 47.18 12.65
C LEU A 152 -23.65 48.40 13.38
N LYS A 153 -22.83 49.44 13.58
CA LYS A 153 -23.25 50.69 14.26
C LYS A 153 -24.08 51.54 13.27
N GLY A 154 -23.64 51.59 12.01
CA GLY A 154 -24.35 52.23 10.90
C GLY A 154 -25.50 51.40 10.31
N LYS A 155 -26.29 52.05 9.44
CA LYS A 155 -27.27 51.37 8.57
C LYS A 155 -26.77 51.36 7.13
N TYR A 156 -26.54 50.17 6.61
CA TYR A 156 -25.99 49.91 5.27
C TYR A 156 -27.08 49.39 4.34
N SER A 157 -26.87 49.46 3.02
CA SER A 157 -27.86 48.94 2.07
C SER A 157 -27.92 47.43 2.17
N HIS A 158 -29.13 46.88 2.23
CA HIS A 158 -29.36 45.44 2.13
C HIS A 158 -29.03 44.87 0.73
N LEU A 159 -28.78 45.75 -0.25
CA LEU A 159 -28.30 45.40 -1.59
C LEU A 159 -26.77 45.26 -1.64
N LEU A 160 -26.05 45.58 -0.56
CA LEU A 160 -24.62 45.30 -0.45
C LEU A 160 -24.42 43.81 -0.06
N PRO A 161 -23.58 43.05 -0.79
CA PRO A 161 -23.35 41.63 -0.48
C PRO A 161 -22.86 41.43 0.96
N GLY A 162 -23.51 40.52 1.69
CA GLY A 162 -23.21 40.22 3.08
C GLY A 162 -24.02 41.04 4.09
N ILE A 163 -24.74 42.09 3.68
CA ILE A 163 -25.58 42.87 4.60
C ILE A 163 -26.98 42.25 4.72
N GLY A 164 -27.46 42.12 5.95
CA GLY A 164 -28.81 41.65 6.25
C GLY A 164 -29.92 42.60 5.80
N ILE A 165 -31.15 42.10 5.64
CA ILE A 165 -32.31 42.88 5.15
C ILE A 165 -32.53 44.17 5.96
N GLY A 166 -32.26 44.15 7.28
CA GLY A 166 -32.38 45.32 8.15
C GLY A 166 -31.24 46.35 8.05
N GLY A 167 -30.19 46.09 7.26
CA GLY A 167 -29.06 47.01 7.05
C GLY A 167 -28.09 47.17 8.22
N LYS A 168 -28.35 46.51 9.37
CA LYS A 168 -27.59 46.72 10.64
C LYS A 168 -26.77 45.50 11.09
N ARG A 169 -26.64 44.48 10.22
CA ARG A 169 -25.92 43.24 10.54
C ARG A 169 -25.20 42.71 9.32
N LEU A 170 -23.99 42.19 9.53
CA LEU A 170 -23.22 41.45 8.55
C LEU A 170 -23.49 39.94 8.68
N LEU A 171 -23.84 39.29 7.59
CA LEU A 171 -24.23 37.88 7.52
C LEU A 171 -22.99 36.99 7.33
N THR A 172 -22.13 36.93 8.35
CA THR A 172 -20.85 36.23 8.30
C THR A 172 -20.58 35.41 9.57
N GLY A 173 -19.58 34.52 9.51
CA GLY A 173 -19.02 33.83 10.68
C GLY A 173 -17.89 34.64 11.34
N LYS A 174 -17.34 34.11 12.44
CA LYS A 174 -16.19 34.69 13.16
C LYS A 174 -14.89 34.59 12.36
N GLY A 175 -14.18 35.71 12.17
CA GLY A 175 -12.99 35.77 11.31
C GLY A 175 -12.52 37.19 11.01
N TYR A 176 -11.65 37.33 10.01
CA TYR A 176 -11.28 38.64 9.45
C TYR A 176 -11.64 38.77 7.97
N LEU A 177 -12.08 39.98 7.61
CA LEU A 177 -12.45 40.39 6.27
C LEU A 177 -11.23 40.81 5.47
N CYS A 178 -11.16 40.32 4.24
CA CYS A 178 -10.25 40.70 3.17
C CYS A 178 -11.02 41.55 2.16
N PRO A 179 -10.83 42.89 2.13
CA PRO A 179 -11.43 43.75 1.11
C PRO A 179 -10.85 43.45 -0.28
N ILE A 180 -11.72 43.39 -1.29
CA ILE A 180 -11.34 43.09 -2.68
C ILE A 180 -11.45 44.38 -3.49
N ARG A 181 -10.32 44.81 -4.07
CA ARG A 181 -10.22 46.04 -4.87
C ARG A 181 -10.14 45.71 -6.36
N ASN A 182 -10.85 46.49 -7.18
CA ASN A 182 -10.74 46.41 -8.64
C ASN A 182 -9.52 47.20 -9.18
N ALA A 183 -9.32 47.21 -10.50
CA ALA A 183 -8.21 47.92 -11.15
C ALA A 183 -8.14 49.44 -10.84
N GLN A 184 -9.30 50.06 -10.56
CA GLN A 184 -9.43 51.46 -10.16
C GLN A 184 -9.23 51.70 -8.66
N GLY A 185 -8.96 50.65 -7.87
CA GLY A 185 -8.75 50.73 -6.42
C GLY A 185 -10.03 50.75 -5.57
N LEU A 186 -11.20 50.62 -6.21
CA LEU A 186 -12.50 50.62 -5.54
C LEU A 186 -12.76 49.27 -4.87
N ILE A 187 -13.27 49.28 -3.64
CA ILE A 187 -13.65 48.07 -2.90
C ILE A 187 -14.98 47.55 -3.45
N VAL A 188 -14.96 46.42 -4.15
CA VAL A 188 -16.13 45.88 -4.86
C VAL A 188 -16.75 44.65 -4.20
N ALA A 189 -16.02 44.00 -3.28
CA ALA A 189 -16.49 42.89 -2.46
C ALA A 189 -15.57 42.70 -1.23
N CYS A 190 -15.94 41.82 -0.31
CA CYS A 190 -15.02 41.27 0.68
C CYS A 190 -15.16 39.75 0.76
N GLN A 191 -14.06 39.08 1.11
CA GLN A 191 -14.03 37.68 1.51
C GLN A 191 -13.71 37.59 3.00
N ILE A 192 -14.34 36.69 3.76
CA ILE A 192 -13.93 36.40 5.13
C ILE A 192 -13.01 35.18 5.16
N ARG A 193 -11.94 35.25 5.95
CA ARG A 193 -11.21 34.07 6.45
C ARG A 193 -11.73 33.73 7.85
N LEU A 194 -12.31 32.56 8.01
CA LEU A 194 -12.88 32.11 9.28
C LEU A 194 -11.77 31.71 10.27
N ARG A 195 -11.91 32.09 11.55
CA ARG A 195 -11.01 31.65 12.63
C ARG A 195 -11.18 30.16 12.92
N GLU A 196 -12.44 29.68 12.93
CA GLU A 196 -12.79 28.29 13.19
C GLU A 196 -13.48 27.67 11.97
N VAL A 197 -13.07 26.45 11.61
CA VAL A 197 -13.63 25.73 10.46
C VAL A 197 -13.93 24.29 10.87
N LYS A 198 -15.13 23.80 10.55
CA LYS A 198 -15.47 22.39 10.74
C LYS A 198 -14.75 21.53 9.71
N SER A 199 -14.33 20.31 10.09
CA SER A 199 -13.66 19.37 9.18
C SER A 199 -14.45 19.21 7.87
N GLY A 200 -13.80 19.49 6.75
CA GLY A 200 -14.37 19.43 5.39
C GLY A 200 -15.03 20.71 4.87
N GLU A 201 -15.10 21.81 5.64
CA GLU A 201 -15.57 23.11 5.15
C GLU A 201 -14.42 24.02 4.67
N GLY A 202 -14.70 24.92 3.71
CA GLY A 202 -13.72 25.90 3.23
C GLY A 202 -13.50 27.05 4.22
N ARG A 203 -12.23 27.42 4.43
CA ARG A 203 -11.77 28.49 5.34
C ARG A 203 -12.12 29.90 4.86
N TYR A 204 -12.21 30.11 3.54
CA TYR A 204 -12.52 31.40 2.92
C TYR A 204 -13.93 31.44 2.32
N ARG A 205 -14.68 32.53 2.52
CA ARG A 205 -16.06 32.70 2.01
C ARG A 205 -16.31 34.12 1.53
N TYR A 206 -16.91 34.29 0.36
CA TYR A 206 -17.39 35.61 -0.06
C TYR A 206 -18.52 36.09 0.84
N LEU A 207 -18.53 37.38 1.15
CA LEU A 207 -19.71 38.00 1.71
C LEU A 207 -20.87 37.91 0.70
N SER A 208 -22.00 37.37 1.16
CA SER A 208 -23.20 37.20 0.35
C SER A 208 -24.44 37.42 1.17
N SER A 209 -25.43 38.11 0.60
CA SER A 209 -26.76 38.23 1.22
C SER A 209 -27.70 37.12 0.77
N VAL A 210 -27.25 36.24 -0.13
CA VAL A 210 -27.98 35.06 -0.59
C VAL A 210 -27.97 34.02 0.52
N THR A 211 -29.14 33.78 1.12
CA THR A 211 -29.31 32.77 2.16
C THR A 211 -30.51 31.89 1.86
N LYS A 212 -30.67 30.76 2.55
CA LYS A 212 -31.87 29.91 2.42
C LYS A 212 -33.18 30.67 2.71
N LYS A 213 -33.11 31.70 3.56
CA LYS A 213 -34.25 32.56 3.92
C LYS A 213 -34.38 33.80 3.04
N ASN A 214 -33.34 34.13 2.25
CA ASN A 214 -33.34 35.22 1.28
C ASN A 214 -32.63 34.78 -0.02
N PRO A 215 -33.24 33.92 -0.86
CA PRO A 215 -32.63 33.46 -2.12
C PRO A 215 -32.43 34.59 -3.14
N SER A 216 -33.25 35.63 -3.02
CA SER A 216 -33.14 36.91 -3.73
C SER A 216 -32.12 37.86 -3.09
N GLY A 217 -31.24 37.42 -2.19
CA GLY A 217 -30.17 38.27 -1.70
C GLY A 217 -29.19 38.68 -2.79
N GLN A 218 -28.39 39.71 -2.53
CA GLN A 218 -27.31 40.10 -3.44
C GLN A 218 -26.12 39.13 -3.33
N SER A 219 -25.62 38.70 -4.48
CA SER A 219 -24.43 37.84 -4.60
C SER A 219 -23.16 38.71 -4.72
N PRO A 220 -21.96 38.13 -4.51
CA PRO A 220 -20.71 38.89 -4.67
C PRO A 220 -20.38 39.29 -6.11
N HIS A 221 -21.08 38.75 -7.12
CA HIS A 221 -20.78 39.00 -8.53
C HIS A 221 -20.88 40.48 -8.92
N LEU A 222 -20.09 40.86 -9.92
CA LEU A 222 -20.15 42.15 -10.60
C LEU A 222 -21.06 42.03 -11.82
N TYR A 223 -22.05 42.92 -11.90
CA TYR A 223 -23.06 42.92 -12.96
C TYR A 223 -22.84 44.11 -13.88
N ARG A 224 -21.86 44.02 -14.78
CA ARG A 224 -21.53 45.09 -15.74
C ARG A 224 -22.45 45.00 -16.96
N LYS A 225 -22.97 46.15 -17.42
CA LYS A 225 -23.91 46.20 -18.56
C LYS A 225 -23.22 45.66 -19.82
N GLY A 226 -23.84 44.68 -20.47
CA GLY A 226 -23.32 44.07 -21.70
C GLY A 226 -22.35 42.90 -21.49
N PHE A 227 -22.08 42.51 -20.24
CA PHE A 227 -21.20 41.39 -19.89
C PHE A 227 -21.90 40.37 -18.99
N GLU A 228 -21.43 39.12 -19.01
CA GLU A 228 -21.89 38.10 -18.06
C GLU A 228 -21.44 38.45 -16.63
N PRO A 229 -22.18 38.01 -15.59
CA PRO A 229 -21.79 38.26 -14.21
C PRO A 229 -20.46 37.58 -13.86
N GLU A 230 -19.48 38.36 -13.38
CA GLU A 230 -18.15 37.86 -13.01
C GLU A 230 -17.96 37.87 -11.49
N LEU A 231 -17.21 36.90 -10.96
CA LEU A 231 -16.75 37.02 -9.58
C LEU A 231 -15.66 38.10 -9.49
N PRO A 232 -15.56 38.83 -8.37
CA PRO A 232 -14.53 39.85 -8.22
C PRO A 232 -13.11 39.26 -8.18
N LEU A 233 -12.23 39.76 -9.05
CA LEU A 233 -10.78 39.58 -8.95
C LEU A 233 -10.19 40.63 -7.99
N ALA A 234 -9.17 40.25 -7.23
CA ALA A 234 -8.47 41.16 -6.33
C ALA A 234 -7.22 41.73 -7.01
N ILE A 235 -7.21 43.04 -7.27
CA ILE A 235 -6.07 43.70 -7.91
C ILE A 235 -5.24 44.40 -6.84
N HIS A 236 -4.11 43.80 -6.49
CA HIS A 236 -3.16 44.35 -5.51
C HIS A 236 -2.04 45.08 -6.24
N LYS A 237 -1.73 46.31 -5.82
CA LYS A 237 -0.69 47.15 -6.43
C LYS A 237 0.54 47.23 -5.51
N PRO A 238 1.76 47.15 -6.08
CA PRO A 238 2.99 47.22 -5.30
C PRO A 238 3.26 48.66 -4.81
N PRO A 239 4.17 48.84 -3.84
CA PRO A 239 4.70 50.16 -3.53
C PRO A 239 5.58 50.65 -4.70
N GLY A 240 5.34 51.88 -5.18
CA GLY A 240 6.06 52.48 -6.30
C GLY A 240 5.51 52.11 -7.68
N GLU A 241 6.32 52.32 -8.73
CA GLU A 241 5.93 52.02 -10.11
C GLU A 241 5.97 50.50 -10.37
N PRO A 242 4.87 49.88 -10.83
CA PRO A 242 4.82 48.44 -11.04
C PRO A 242 5.75 47.95 -12.15
N LYS A 243 6.49 46.87 -11.87
CA LYS A 243 7.40 46.24 -12.85
C LYS A 243 6.68 45.32 -13.86
N GLY A 244 5.44 44.93 -13.57
CA GLY A 244 4.68 43.98 -14.39
C GLY A 244 3.43 43.48 -13.67
N ILE A 245 2.83 42.41 -14.21
CA ILE A 245 1.58 41.81 -13.72
C ILE A 245 1.76 40.31 -13.51
N ALA A 246 1.32 39.79 -12.37
CA ALA A 246 1.31 38.36 -12.06
C ALA A 246 -0.07 37.89 -11.57
N LEU A 247 -0.30 36.57 -11.64
CA LEU A 247 -1.51 35.92 -11.16
C LEU A 247 -1.19 35.07 -9.92
N ALA A 248 -2.03 35.11 -8.88
CA ALA A 248 -1.88 34.25 -7.69
C ALA A 248 -3.24 33.74 -7.16
N GLU A 249 -3.27 32.53 -6.61
CA GLU A 249 -4.50 31.99 -6.02
C GLU A 249 -4.92 32.80 -4.79
N GLY A 250 -6.24 32.91 -4.60
CA GLY A 250 -6.84 33.60 -3.47
C GLY A 250 -7.05 35.09 -3.76
N VAL A 251 -7.75 35.77 -2.87
CA VAL A 251 -8.07 37.22 -3.01
C VAL A 251 -7.59 38.05 -1.81
N GLY A 252 -7.06 37.39 -0.78
CA GLY A 252 -6.72 37.98 0.52
C GLY A 252 -5.22 38.20 0.73
N ALA A 253 -4.70 37.69 1.85
CA ALA A 253 -3.34 37.97 2.32
C ALA A 253 -2.23 37.58 1.32
N LYS A 254 -2.30 36.38 0.74
CA LYS A 254 -1.30 35.85 -0.20
C LYS A 254 -1.02 36.77 -1.39
N PRO A 255 -2.01 37.08 -2.26
CA PRO A 255 -1.75 37.91 -3.44
C PRO A 255 -1.37 39.36 -3.07
N PHE A 256 -1.84 39.88 -1.92
CA PHE A 256 -1.41 41.19 -1.44
C PHE A 256 0.09 41.20 -1.11
N LEU A 257 0.55 40.24 -0.30
CA LEU A 257 1.94 40.19 0.14
C LEU A 257 2.88 39.91 -1.03
N ALA A 258 2.49 39.00 -1.93
CA ALA A 258 3.22 38.75 -3.17
C ALA A 258 3.40 40.04 -4.01
N SER A 259 2.36 40.89 -4.10
CA SER A 259 2.46 42.19 -4.78
C SER A 259 3.45 43.12 -4.10
N GLN A 260 3.37 43.24 -2.77
CA GLN A 260 4.26 44.11 -1.99
C GLN A 260 5.74 43.69 -2.13
N ARG A 261 6.02 42.38 -2.10
CA ARG A 261 7.40 41.88 -2.10
C ARG A 261 8.02 41.77 -3.50
N LEU A 262 7.24 41.41 -4.53
CA LEU A 262 7.77 41.22 -5.90
C LEU A 262 7.79 42.53 -6.72
N GLY A 263 7.11 43.58 -6.28
CA GLY A 263 7.00 44.82 -7.05
C GLY A 263 6.11 44.68 -8.30
N LEU A 264 5.22 43.69 -8.32
CA LEU A 264 4.29 43.39 -9.42
C LEU A 264 2.85 43.72 -9.01
N ILE A 265 2.00 44.09 -9.98
CA ILE A 265 0.55 44.05 -9.77
C ILE A 265 0.16 42.58 -9.70
N VAL A 266 -0.43 42.12 -8.60
CA VAL A 266 -0.88 40.73 -8.46
C VAL A 266 -2.39 40.65 -8.56
N VAL A 267 -2.87 39.82 -9.48
CA VAL A 267 -4.28 39.55 -9.74
C VAL A 267 -4.69 38.27 -9.02
N GLY A 268 -5.32 38.44 -7.87
CA GLY A 268 -5.86 37.36 -7.05
C GLY A 268 -7.19 36.82 -7.57
N ALA A 269 -7.33 35.49 -7.65
CA ALA A 269 -8.60 34.82 -7.94
C ALA A 269 -8.90 33.69 -6.95
N ALA A 270 -10.10 33.70 -6.35
CA ALA A 270 -10.52 32.62 -5.45
C ALA A 270 -10.63 31.29 -6.21
N GLY A 271 -9.92 30.26 -5.75
CA GLY A 271 -9.85 28.95 -6.40
C GLY A 271 -9.24 28.98 -7.80
N GLY A 272 -8.40 29.99 -8.11
CA GLY A 272 -7.74 30.14 -9.41
C GLY A 272 -8.70 30.43 -10.59
N GLN A 273 -9.89 30.98 -10.33
CA GLN A 273 -10.95 31.14 -11.34
C GLN A 273 -10.77 32.38 -12.26
N TRP A 274 -9.58 32.67 -12.77
CA TRP A 274 -9.37 33.84 -13.65
C TRP A 274 -10.19 33.78 -14.95
N ALA A 275 -10.29 32.59 -15.56
CA ALA A 275 -11.08 32.38 -16.78
C ALA A 275 -12.59 32.62 -16.58
N GLY A 276 -13.07 32.64 -15.33
CA GLY A 276 -14.44 33.03 -14.98
C GLY A 276 -14.65 34.53 -14.82
N SER A 277 -13.63 35.36 -15.07
CA SER A 277 -13.66 36.82 -14.88
C SER A 277 -12.83 37.54 -15.96
N LEU A 278 -13.13 37.19 -17.22
CA LEU A 278 -12.37 37.57 -18.41
C LEU A 278 -12.21 39.08 -18.58
N ASN A 279 -13.27 39.85 -18.34
CA ASN A 279 -13.28 41.28 -18.59
C ASN A 279 -12.44 42.03 -17.56
N GLN A 280 -12.57 41.66 -16.27
CA GLN A 280 -11.69 42.18 -15.22
C GLN A 280 -10.22 41.86 -15.48
N LEU A 281 -9.91 40.64 -15.92
CA LEU A 281 -8.54 40.25 -16.25
C LEU A 281 -8.00 41.08 -17.43
N LYS A 282 -8.75 41.19 -18.53
CA LYS A 282 -8.36 42.03 -19.70
C LYS A 282 -8.13 43.49 -19.33
N GLU A 283 -9.00 44.07 -18.51
CA GLU A 283 -8.85 45.45 -18.05
C GLU A 283 -7.59 45.63 -17.19
N THR A 284 -7.29 44.65 -16.35
CA THR A 284 -6.11 44.70 -15.48
C THR A 284 -4.82 44.56 -16.27
N LEU A 285 -4.78 43.66 -17.25
CA LEU A 285 -3.61 43.48 -18.13
C LEU A 285 -3.22 44.77 -18.88
N LYS A 286 -4.20 45.64 -19.20
CA LYS A 286 -3.95 46.95 -19.83
C LYS A 286 -3.24 47.96 -18.93
N LEU A 287 -3.14 47.72 -17.62
CA LEU A 287 -2.44 48.63 -16.70
C LEU A 287 -0.92 48.65 -16.93
N CYS A 288 -0.36 47.57 -17.48
CA CYS A 288 1.05 47.47 -17.84
C CYS A 288 1.16 47.00 -19.30
N PRO A 289 0.93 47.88 -20.30
CA PRO A 289 0.89 47.49 -21.71
C PRO A 289 2.22 46.93 -22.24
N ASN A 290 3.33 47.21 -21.55
CA ASN A 290 4.66 46.70 -21.89
C ASN A 290 4.98 45.33 -21.25
N ALA A 291 4.11 44.80 -20.37
CA ALA A 291 4.31 43.50 -19.74
C ALA A 291 3.81 42.39 -20.68
N THR A 292 4.73 41.79 -21.43
CA THR A 292 4.43 40.67 -22.34
C THR A 292 4.46 39.32 -21.64
N GLU A 293 5.33 39.15 -20.64
CA GLU A 293 5.40 37.97 -19.78
C GLU A 293 4.52 38.13 -18.53
N ILE A 294 3.70 37.12 -18.24
CA ILE A 294 2.76 37.14 -17.12
C ILE A 294 3.04 35.95 -16.21
N PRO A 295 3.72 36.16 -15.06
CA PRO A 295 3.97 35.11 -14.09
C PRO A 295 2.69 34.60 -13.42
N ILE A 296 2.54 33.28 -13.34
CA ILE A 296 1.54 32.58 -12.55
C ILE A 296 2.25 32.00 -11.33
N LEU A 297 1.91 32.53 -10.15
CA LEU A 297 2.45 32.14 -8.86
C LEU A 297 1.65 30.93 -8.35
N ALA A 298 2.09 29.73 -8.71
CA ALA A 298 1.40 28.48 -8.39
C ALA A 298 1.55 28.11 -6.91
N ASP A 299 0.46 27.63 -6.31
CA ASP A 299 0.42 27.21 -4.90
C ASP A 299 1.26 25.95 -4.66
N ALA A 300 1.78 25.81 -3.45
CA ALA A 300 2.47 24.62 -3.00
C ALA A 300 1.57 23.37 -3.14
N GLY A 301 2.13 22.29 -3.68
CA GLY A 301 1.39 21.04 -3.90
C GLY A 301 0.42 21.06 -5.08
N SER A 302 0.30 22.18 -5.80
CA SER A 302 -0.65 22.30 -6.91
C SER A 302 -0.36 21.36 -8.08
N VAL A 303 0.92 21.10 -8.37
CA VAL A 303 1.39 20.18 -9.44
C VAL A 303 0.91 18.73 -9.25
N ALA A 304 0.48 18.36 -8.03
CA ALA A 304 -0.08 17.05 -7.72
C ALA A 304 -1.62 17.00 -7.74
N ASN A 305 -2.30 18.15 -7.93
CA ASN A 305 -3.75 18.26 -7.90
C ASN A 305 -4.33 18.58 -9.30
N PRO A 306 -4.96 17.60 -9.98
CA PRO A 306 -5.51 17.80 -11.32
C PRO A 306 -6.51 18.94 -11.44
N ALA A 307 -7.36 19.12 -10.43
CA ALA A 307 -8.40 20.15 -10.47
C ALA A 307 -7.79 21.57 -10.39
N VAL A 308 -6.71 21.73 -9.64
CA VAL A 308 -6.01 23.01 -9.46
C VAL A 308 -5.12 23.30 -10.68
N CYS A 309 -4.34 22.31 -11.14
CA CYS A 309 -3.54 22.42 -12.37
C CYS A 309 -4.37 22.81 -13.60
N ASN A 310 -5.56 22.22 -13.76
CA ASN A 310 -6.44 22.56 -14.86
C ASN A 310 -6.90 24.03 -14.86
N GLN A 311 -7.00 24.69 -13.69
CA GLN A 311 -7.30 26.11 -13.64
C GLN A 311 -6.13 26.97 -14.12
N TYR A 312 -4.91 26.60 -13.73
CA TYR A 312 -3.70 27.25 -14.20
C TYR A 312 -3.49 27.10 -15.72
N PHE A 313 -3.73 25.91 -16.27
CA PHE A 313 -3.64 25.70 -17.72
C PHE A 313 -4.66 26.53 -18.48
N ARG A 314 -5.92 26.59 -18.01
CA ARG A 314 -6.94 27.45 -18.63
C ARG A 314 -6.56 28.93 -18.60
N ALA A 315 -5.99 29.40 -17.50
CA ALA A 315 -5.51 30.78 -17.40
C ALA A 315 -4.33 31.05 -18.35
N ALA A 316 -3.37 30.13 -18.43
CA ALA A 316 -2.22 30.25 -19.32
C ALA A 316 -2.63 30.22 -20.80
N GLU A 317 -3.49 29.28 -21.20
CA GLU A 317 -4.00 29.18 -22.58
C GLU A 317 -4.76 30.45 -22.98
N LEU A 318 -5.57 30.99 -22.07
CA LEU A 318 -6.26 32.27 -22.28
C LEU A 318 -5.30 33.46 -22.46
N LEU A 319 -4.21 33.50 -21.69
CA LEU A 319 -3.18 34.53 -21.82
C LEU A 319 -2.46 34.42 -23.18
N GLN A 320 -2.13 33.21 -23.62
CA GLN A 320 -1.54 32.95 -24.94
C GLN A 320 -2.47 33.39 -26.07
N GLU A 321 -3.77 33.09 -25.98
CA GLU A 321 -4.78 33.55 -26.95
C GLU A 321 -4.84 35.08 -27.07
N TRP A 322 -4.51 35.81 -26.01
CA TRP A 322 -4.48 37.28 -25.99
C TRP A 322 -3.11 37.87 -26.31
N GLY A 323 -2.13 37.05 -26.68
CA GLY A 323 -0.80 37.49 -27.10
C GLY A 323 0.20 37.72 -25.96
N TYR A 324 -0.11 37.24 -24.74
CA TYR A 324 0.82 37.25 -23.60
C TYR A 324 1.58 35.92 -23.50
N THR A 325 2.75 35.95 -22.88
CA THR A 325 3.56 34.76 -22.60
C THR A 325 3.40 34.37 -21.13
N PRO A 326 2.59 33.34 -20.80
CA PRO A 326 2.47 32.88 -19.41
C PRO A 326 3.72 32.12 -19.00
N VAL A 327 4.24 32.44 -17.82
CA VAL A 327 5.33 31.72 -17.17
C VAL A 327 4.94 31.33 -15.75
N PHE A 328 5.49 30.25 -15.22
CA PHE A 328 5.13 29.70 -13.91
C PHE A 328 6.28 29.87 -12.93
N ALA A 329 6.04 30.62 -11.86
CA ALA A 329 7.04 30.79 -10.80
C ALA A 329 7.20 29.50 -10.00
N TRP A 330 8.44 29.01 -9.91
CA TRP A 330 8.77 27.70 -9.38
C TRP A 330 10.00 27.77 -8.49
N TRP A 331 9.87 27.33 -7.25
CA TRP A 331 10.96 27.23 -6.26
C TRP A 331 10.95 25.84 -5.60
N ASN A 332 10.56 24.82 -6.37
CA ASN A 332 10.45 23.41 -5.98
C ASN A 332 9.33 23.09 -4.97
N GLN A 333 8.18 23.78 -5.07
CA GLN A 333 7.02 23.66 -4.16
C GLN A 333 6.06 22.50 -4.50
N VAL A 334 6.53 21.25 -4.36
CA VAL A 334 5.85 20.01 -4.78
C VAL A 334 4.84 19.46 -3.76
N LEU A 335 5.09 19.60 -2.47
CA LEU A 335 4.26 19.11 -1.38
C LEU A 335 3.33 20.21 -0.87
N LYS A 336 2.25 19.81 -0.18
CA LYS A 336 1.30 20.76 0.40
C LYS A 336 1.90 21.54 1.59
N ASP A 337 2.94 20.99 2.21
CA ASP A 337 3.64 21.58 3.35
C ASP A 337 4.82 22.46 2.92
N ASP A 338 5.10 22.55 1.61
CA ASP A 338 6.10 23.50 1.09
C ASP A 338 5.56 24.94 1.18
N PRO A 339 6.44 25.96 1.31
CA PRO A 339 6.00 27.34 1.46
C PRO A 339 5.36 27.87 0.18
N ASP A 340 4.20 28.51 0.33
CA ASP A 340 3.59 29.36 -0.69
C ASP A 340 4.39 30.65 -0.91
N ILE A 341 4.11 31.41 -1.97
CA ILE A 341 4.86 32.64 -2.30
C ILE A 341 4.85 33.70 -1.19
N ASP A 342 3.78 33.77 -0.39
CA ASP A 342 3.69 34.68 0.77
C ASP A 342 4.49 34.19 1.98
N GLU A 343 4.79 32.89 2.04
CA GLU A 343 5.52 32.24 3.15
C GLU A 343 7.00 32.02 2.80
N LEU A 344 7.40 32.24 1.54
CA LEU A 344 8.78 32.17 1.09
C LEU A 344 9.59 33.41 1.58
N PRO A 345 10.74 33.22 2.26
CA PRO A 345 11.61 34.33 2.71
C PRO A 345 12.19 35.14 1.54
N SER A 346 12.37 36.44 1.73
CA SER A 346 12.85 37.38 0.69
C SER A 346 14.20 36.99 0.08
N GLU A 347 15.08 36.39 0.88
CA GLU A 347 16.43 36.00 0.48
C GLU A 347 16.39 34.88 -0.58
N ARG A 348 15.33 34.06 -0.55
CA ARG A 348 15.11 32.92 -1.45
C ARG A 348 14.36 33.29 -2.73
N TYR A 349 13.98 34.55 -2.91
CA TYR A 349 13.29 34.97 -4.14
C TYR A 349 14.17 34.87 -5.38
N SER A 350 15.49 34.89 -5.19
CA SER A 350 16.46 34.63 -6.25
C SER A 350 16.45 33.18 -6.75
N GLU A 351 15.84 32.25 -6.01
CA GLU A 351 15.70 30.83 -6.36
C GLU A 351 14.46 30.56 -7.23
N ILE A 352 13.61 31.57 -7.50
CA ILE A 352 12.39 31.40 -8.29
C ILE A 352 12.77 31.26 -9.77
N GLU A 353 12.57 30.07 -10.30
CA GLU A 353 12.65 29.76 -11.72
C GLU A 353 11.30 30.06 -12.39
N TYR A 354 11.32 30.53 -13.64
CA TYR A 354 10.11 30.81 -14.41
C TYR A 354 9.96 29.80 -15.55
N LEU A 355 9.08 28.82 -15.35
CA LEU A 355 8.85 27.73 -16.29
C LEU A 355 7.85 28.14 -17.38
N SER A 356 8.08 27.73 -18.62
CA SER A 356 7.09 27.83 -19.69
C SER A 356 5.86 26.97 -19.42
N LEU A 357 4.76 27.21 -20.16
CA LEU A 357 3.56 26.37 -20.07
C LEU A 357 3.86 24.88 -20.32
N ASP A 358 4.74 24.57 -21.27
CA ASP A 358 5.08 23.18 -21.61
C ASP A 358 5.96 22.54 -20.53
N GLU A 359 6.91 23.27 -19.96
CA GLU A 359 7.73 22.81 -18.82
C GLU A 359 6.86 22.59 -17.58
N PHE A 360 5.93 23.51 -17.28
CA PHE A 360 5.00 23.36 -16.17
C PHE A 360 3.97 22.23 -16.41
N LYS A 361 3.49 22.04 -17.64
CA LYS A 361 2.67 20.86 -18.03
C LYS A 361 3.47 19.57 -17.87
N HIS A 362 4.75 19.57 -18.23
CA HIS A 362 5.64 18.43 -18.02
C HIS A 362 5.76 18.11 -16.53
N LEU A 363 6.14 19.10 -15.72
CA LEU A 363 6.27 19.00 -14.26
C LEU A 363 4.97 18.56 -13.58
N ALA A 364 3.82 19.13 -13.94
CA ALA A 364 2.52 18.69 -13.46
C ALA A 364 2.21 17.25 -13.88
N SER A 365 2.63 16.81 -15.08
CA SER A 365 2.53 15.40 -15.46
C SER A 365 3.42 14.50 -14.59
N GLU A 366 4.57 15.01 -14.10
CA GLU A 366 5.47 14.29 -13.20
C GLU A 366 4.85 14.02 -11.84
N HIS A 367 4.10 14.99 -11.33
CA HIS A 367 3.51 14.96 -10.00
C HIS A 367 2.02 14.56 -9.97
N GLY A 368 1.38 14.39 -11.13
CA GLY A 368 0.04 13.81 -11.26
C GLY A 368 -1.10 14.79 -11.56
N GLY A 369 -0.80 16.06 -11.89
CA GLY A 369 -1.74 17.16 -12.11
C GLY A 369 -2.21 17.42 -13.56
N ALA A 370 -1.63 16.79 -14.59
CA ALA A 370 -2.12 16.94 -15.99
C ALA A 370 -2.89 15.69 -16.48
N GLU A 371 -4.03 15.88 -17.15
CA GLU A 371 -4.94 14.81 -17.62
C GLU A 371 -4.39 13.90 -18.74
N SER A 372 -3.20 14.18 -19.28
CA SER A 372 -2.43 13.17 -20.01
C SER A 372 -1.32 12.65 -19.10
N LYS A 373 -1.25 11.32 -18.90
CA LYS A 373 -0.27 10.58 -18.04
C LYS A 373 -0.63 10.32 -16.57
N HIS A 374 -1.90 10.23 -16.18
CA HIS A 374 -2.30 9.82 -14.81
C HIS A 374 -1.69 8.48 -14.34
N GLU A 375 -1.39 7.55 -15.25
CA GLU A 375 -0.69 6.30 -14.93
C GLU A 375 0.84 6.47 -14.76
N GLN A 376 1.50 7.35 -15.53
CA GLN A 376 2.95 7.57 -15.40
C GLN A 376 3.29 8.43 -14.17
N GLY A 377 2.46 9.42 -13.82
CA GLY A 377 2.60 10.18 -12.57
C GLY A 377 2.42 9.31 -11.33
N LYS A 378 1.42 8.41 -11.33
CA LYS A 378 1.26 7.37 -10.30
C LYS A 378 2.47 6.45 -10.22
N LEU A 379 2.96 5.96 -11.37
CA LEU A 379 4.13 5.10 -11.42
C LEU A 379 5.37 5.82 -10.85
N ARG A 380 5.59 7.10 -11.18
CA ARG A 380 6.66 7.93 -10.61
C ARG A 380 6.54 8.11 -9.09
N TYR A 381 5.33 8.35 -8.59
CA TYR A 381 5.08 8.40 -7.14
C TYR A 381 5.49 7.09 -6.47
N PHE A 382 5.06 5.94 -7.00
CA PHE A 382 5.39 4.64 -6.43
C PHE A 382 6.88 4.30 -6.58
N TRP A 383 7.54 4.73 -7.67
CA TRP A 383 9.00 4.68 -7.79
C TRP A 383 9.71 5.44 -6.68
N ARG A 384 9.25 6.66 -6.37
CA ARG A 384 9.81 7.46 -5.27
C ARG A 384 9.59 6.80 -3.92
N GLN A 385 8.40 6.22 -3.69
CA GLN A 385 8.13 5.46 -2.47
C GLN A 385 9.01 4.20 -2.36
N TRP A 386 9.16 3.45 -3.46
CA TRP A 386 10.04 2.29 -3.53
C TRP A 386 11.48 2.67 -3.21
N LYS A 387 12.01 3.76 -3.80
CA LYS A 387 13.35 4.28 -3.46
C LYS A 387 13.45 4.68 -1.99
N ARG A 388 12.46 5.41 -1.46
CA ARG A 388 12.43 5.83 -0.05
C ARG A 388 12.45 4.63 0.91
N LEU A 389 11.66 3.60 0.64
CA LEU A 389 11.60 2.40 1.49
C LEU A 389 12.91 1.61 1.50
N ARG A 390 13.81 1.82 0.54
CA ARG A 390 15.14 1.19 0.49
C ARG A 390 16.24 2.01 1.19
N GLN A 391 15.91 3.22 1.64
CA GLN A 391 16.87 4.09 2.33
C GLN A 391 17.28 3.51 3.68
N PHE A 392 18.50 3.82 4.07
CA PHE A 392 19.07 3.57 5.38
C PHE A 392 19.76 4.86 5.79
N THR A 393 19.32 5.46 6.89
CA THR A 393 19.80 6.75 7.35
C THR A 393 20.80 6.53 8.48
N PRO A 394 22.13 6.54 8.21
CA PRO A 394 23.13 6.20 9.21
C PRO A 394 23.25 7.28 10.29
N THR A 395 23.49 6.83 11.51
CA THR A 395 23.97 7.70 12.61
C THR A 395 25.50 7.86 12.57
N HIS A 396 26.19 6.86 12.02
CA HIS A 396 27.63 6.81 11.86
C HIS A 396 27.96 6.25 10.49
N THR A 397 28.95 6.83 9.83
CA THR A 397 29.48 6.32 8.58
C THR A 397 30.93 5.90 8.76
N VAL A 398 31.30 4.82 8.08
CA VAL A 398 32.68 4.37 7.94
C VAL A 398 32.93 4.09 6.47
N ASN A 399 34.17 4.18 6.01
CA ASN A 399 34.52 3.82 4.64
C ASN A 399 35.74 2.91 4.68
N GLN A 400 35.50 1.61 4.82
CA GLN A 400 36.54 0.61 5.01
C GLN A 400 36.24 -0.63 4.17
N ARG A 401 37.26 -1.17 3.48
CA ARG A 401 37.12 -2.41 2.70
C ARG A 401 36.63 -3.57 3.56
N TYR A 402 37.22 -3.72 4.74
CA TYR A 402 36.79 -4.68 5.75
C TYR A 402 36.15 -3.92 6.90
N PHE A 403 34.85 -4.13 7.09
CA PHE A 403 34.06 -3.46 8.10
C PHE A 403 34.58 -3.80 9.51
N LYS A 404 34.64 -2.79 10.38
CA LYS A 404 34.91 -2.94 11.82
C LYS A 404 33.94 -2.06 12.60
N PHE A 405 33.50 -2.55 13.76
CA PHE A 405 32.72 -1.74 14.68
C PHE A 405 33.60 -0.66 15.33
N PRO A 406 33.04 0.52 15.66
CA PRO A 406 33.73 1.52 16.48
C PRO A 406 34.15 0.93 17.82
N ARG A 407 35.36 1.27 18.29
CA ARG A 407 35.92 0.71 19.55
C ARG A 407 35.18 1.19 20.81
N ASP A 408 34.54 2.35 20.73
CA ASP A 408 33.79 3.01 21.80
C ASP A 408 32.29 2.66 21.78
N LEU A 409 31.90 1.66 20.97
CA LEU A 409 30.51 1.22 20.84
C LEU A 409 30.01 0.61 22.16
N LYS A 410 29.00 1.24 22.77
CA LYS A 410 28.29 0.67 23.93
C LYS A 410 27.18 -0.26 23.45
N LEU A 411 27.36 -1.56 23.71
CA LEU A 411 26.41 -2.60 23.31
C LEU A 411 25.17 -2.66 24.21
N GLU A 412 25.37 -2.71 25.53
CA GLU A 412 24.26 -2.86 26.48
C GLU A 412 23.26 -1.70 26.39
N GLY A 413 21.97 -2.05 26.36
CA GLY A 413 20.87 -1.10 26.16
C GLY A 413 20.78 -0.53 24.74
N SER A 414 21.43 -1.14 23.74
CA SER A 414 21.44 -0.62 22.37
C SER A 414 20.93 -1.61 21.31
N ILE A 415 20.49 -1.05 20.20
CA ILE A 415 20.24 -1.73 18.93
C ILE A 415 21.29 -1.23 17.95
N VAL A 416 22.24 -2.09 17.59
CA VAL A 416 23.32 -1.78 16.66
C VAL A 416 22.99 -2.35 15.29
N ALA A 417 22.74 -1.47 14.33
CA ALA A 417 22.43 -1.84 12.95
C ALA A 417 23.62 -1.55 12.04
N ALA A 418 24.29 -2.57 11.52
CA ALA A 418 25.44 -2.42 10.64
C ALA A 418 25.09 -2.77 9.18
N LYS A 419 25.01 -1.73 8.34
CA LYS A 419 24.83 -1.87 6.89
C LYS A 419 26.19 -1.89 6.19
N SER A 420 26.55 -3.02 5.58
CA SER A 420 27.78 -3.11 4.79
C SER A 420 27.64 -4.07 3.61
N ALA A 421 28.26 -3.74 2.47
CA ALA A 421 28.16 -4.48 1.22
C ALA A 421 28.54 -5.97 1.36
N LEU A 422 28.20 -6.78 0.35
CA LEU A 422 28.57 -8.19 0.30
C LEU A 422 30.11 -8.33 0.25
N GLY A 423 30.67 -9.31 0.94
CA GLY A 423 32.11 -9.59 0.92
C GLY A 423 33.00 -8.65 1.76
N THR A 424 32.44 -7.72 2.53
CA THR A 424 33.21 -6.73 3.34
C THR A 424 33.58 -7.21 4.75
N GLY A 425 33.42 -8.50 5.08
CA GLY A 425 33.83 -9.04 6.39
C GLY A 425 32.90 -8.77 7.58
N LYS A 426 31.61 -8.46 7.35
CA LYS A 426 30.61 -8.22 8.43
C LYS A 426 30.62 -9.29 9.54
N THR A 427 30.61 -10.56 9.16
CA THR A 427 30.61 -11.68 10.12
C THR A 427 31.88 -11.67 10.98
N SER A 428 33.06 -11.42 10.41
CA SER A 428 34.31 -11.32 11.19
C SER A 428 34.27 -10.16 12.17
N ALA A 429 33.73 -9.01 11.75
CA ALA A 429 33.57 -7.84 12.61
C ALA A 429 32.67 -8.14 13.81
N PHE A 430 31.57 -8.87 13.58
CA PHE A 430 30.67 -9.32 14.64
C PHE A 430 31.36 -10.31 15.59
N LEU A 431 32.07 -11.31 15.07
CA LEU A 431 32.77 -12.30 15.90
C LEU A 431 33.79 -11.63 16.83
N GLN A 432 34.53 -10.64 16.31
CA GLN A 432 35.45 -9.85 17.11
C GLN A 432 34.73 -9.03 18.20
N LEU A 433 33.61 -8.38 17.85
CA LEU A 433 32.78 -7.63 18.79
C LEU A 433 32.27 -8.51 19.95
N ILE A 434 31.87 -9.75 19.68
CA ILE A 434 31.43 -10.70 20.71
C ILE A 434 32.59 -11.19 21.58
N ALA A 435 33.74 -11.48 20.97
CA ALA A 435 34.93 -11.88 21.72
C ALA A 435 35.37 -10.78 22.72
N GLU A 436 35.20 -9.51 22.34
CA GLU A 436 35.50 -8.36 23.19
C GLU A 436 34.42 -8.09 24.26
N SER A 437 33.14 -8.46 24.02
CA SER A 437 32.05 -8.21 24.98
C SER A 437 32.02 -9.23 26.13
N GLY A 438 32.39 -10.49 25.87
CA GLY A 438 32.32 -11.57 26.85
C GLY A 438 30.91 -12.01 27.27
N MET A 439 29.87 -11.50 26.58
CA MET A 439 28.46 -11.83 26.87
C MET A 439 28.00 -13.05 26.08
N GLY A 440 27.03 -13.80 26.61
CA GLY A 440 26.39 -14.87 25.85
C GLY A 440 25.55 -14.33 24.69
N VAL A 441 25.41 -15.16 23.65
CA VAL A 441 24.86 -14.75 22.35
C VAL A 441 23.79 -15.72 21.86
N ARG A 442 22.74 -15.16 21.26
CA ARG A 442 21.73 -15.88 20.48
C ARG A 442 21.77 -15.38 19.04
N LEU A 443 22.50 -16.08 18.18
CA LEU A 443 22.65 -15.76 16.76
C LEU A 443 21.51 -16.39 15.96
N ILE A 444 20.56 -15.56 15.54
CA ILE A 444 19.42 -15.93 14.71
C ILE A 444 19.75 -15.62 13.26
N GLY A 445 19.78 -16.64 12.39
CA GLY A 445 20.07 -16.49 10.97
C GLY A 445 18.94 -16.96 10.05
N TYR A 446 19.08 -16.68 8.75
CA TYR A 446 18.10 -17.07 7.75
C TYR A 446 18.22 -18.54 7.30
N ARG A 447 19.44 -19.09 7.23
CA ARG A 447 19.71 -20.47 6.76
C ARG A 447 20.73 -21.22 7.62
N ASN A 448 20.47 -22.50 7.90
CA ASN A 448 21.39 -23.35 8.67
C ASN A 448 22.79 -23.45 8.06
N ASN A 449 22.94 -23.53 6.73
CA ASN A 449 24.26 -23.62 6.09
C ASN A 449 25.14 -22.39 6.36
N LEU A 450 24.55 -21.19 6.33
CA LEU A 450 25.23 -19.96 6.70
C LEU A 450 25.64 -19.99 8.18
N LEU A 451 24.76 -20.44 9.05
CA LEU A 451 25.05 -20.56 10.48
C LEU A 451 26.20 -21.54 10.76
N HIS A 452 26.24 -22.68 10.08
CA HIS A 452 27.35 -23.64 10.17
C HIS A 452 28.69 -23.03 9.75
N GLN A 453 28.71 -22.23 8.68
CA GLN A 453 29.91 -21.48 8.29
C GLN A 453 30.31 -20.47 9.36
N THR A 454 29.35 -19.74 9.94
CA THR A 454 29.61 -18.80 11.03
C THR A 454 30.18 -19.50 12.27
N VAL A 455 29.67 -20.70 12.65
CA VAL A 455 30.22 -21.51 13.75
C VAL A 455 31.67 -21.89 13.49
N SER A 456 31.98 -22.38 12.28
CA SER A 456 33.35 -22.74 11.90
C SER A 456 34.29 -21.54 12.01
N ARG A 457 33.88 -20.38 11.47
CA ARG A 457 34.64 -19.14 11.51
C ARG A 457 34.82 -18.59 12.92
N ALA A 458 33.80 -18.68 13.77
CA ALA A 458 33.87 -18.28 15.17
C ALA A 458 35.00 -19.00 15.90
N LYS A 459 35.12 -20.31 15.67
CA LYS A 459 36.16 -21.14 16.26
C LYS A 459 37.56 -20.81 15.71
N THR A 460 37.69 -20.63 14.40
CA THR A 460 39.00 -20.42 13.75
C THR A 460 39.53 -18.98 13.84
N GLU A 461 38.65 -17.98 13.69
CA GLU A 461 39.04 -16.55 13.63
C GLU A 461 39.05 -15.89 15.02
N ALA A 462 38.16 -16.29 15.92
CA ALA A 462 37.94 -15.61 17.20
C ALA A 462 38.06 -16.53 18.43
N GLY A 463 38.29 -17.85 18.26
CA GLY A 463 38.35 -18.80 19.37
C GLY A 463 37.03 -19.01 20.13
N LEU A 464 35.89 -18.62 19.53
CA LEU A 464 34.57 -18.70 20.13
C LEU A 464 33.89 -20.04 19.81
N ASN A 465 33.35 -20.70 20.83
CA ASN A 465 32.64 -21.97 20.69
C ASN A 465 31.13 -21.73 20.57
N PHE A 466 30.64 -21.52 19.35
CA PHE A 466 29.20 -21.52 19.09
C PHE A 466 28.66 -22.93 18.91
N TYR A 467 27.45 -23.18 19.41
CA TYR A 467 26.70 -24.41 19.20
C TYR A 467 25.48 -24.15 18.31
N HIS A 468 25.32 -24.93 17.25
CA HIS A 468 24.13 -24.92 16.43
C HIS A 468 23.04 -25.77 17.09
N LEU A 469 21.91 -25.16 17.40
CA LEU A 469 20.87 -25.72 18.27
C LEU A 469 20.44 -27.17 17.91
N GLN A 470 20.22 -27.45 16.62
CA GLN A 470 19.77 -28.75 16.15
C GLN A 470 20.90 -29.75 15.93
N SER A 471 21.90 -29.37 15.11
CA SER A 471 23.01 -30.23 14.74
C SER A 471 23.90 -30.66 15.91
N ASP A 472 24.02 -29.84 16.95
CA ASP A 472 24.84 -30.13 18.14
C ASP A 472 23.99 -30.55 19.35
N ASP A 473 22.68 -30.76 19.19
CA ASP A 473 21.72 -31.07 20.28
C ASP A 473 21.80 -30.10 21.48
N ALA A 474 22.04 -28.83 21.19
CA ALA A 474 22.35 -27.79 22.19
C ALA A 474 21.10 -27.19 22.88
N PHE A 475 19.96 -27.89 22.89
CA PHE A 475 18.70 -27.37 23.45
C PHE A 475 18.79 -27.02 24.93
N LEU A 476 19.60 -27.75 25.70
CA LEU A 476 19.80 -27.47 27.13
C LEU A 476 20.57 -26.16 27.36
N PHE A 477 21.46 -25.78 26.44
CA PHE A 477 22.24 -24.55 26.55
C PHE A 477 21.38 -23.29 26.37
N LEU A 478 20.17 -23.39 25.80
CA LEU A 478 19.28 -22.23 25.66
C LEU A 478 18.99 -21.53 27.01
N LYS A 479 19.01 -22.28 28.11
CA LYS A 479 18.83 -21.79 29.49
C LYS A 479 20.06 -21.11 30.08
N ASP A 480 21.23 -21.40 29.53
CA ASP A 480 22.49 -20.85 29.98
C ASP A 480 22.73 -19.50 29.28
N LYS A 481 22.64 -18.41 30.05
CA LYS A 481 22.78 -17.03 29.53
C LYS A 481 24.17 -16.73 28.98
N ASP A 482 25.21 -17.48 29.38
CA ASP A 482 26.59 -17.24 28.95
C ASP A 482 26.95 -18.03 27.68
N SER A 483 26.07 -18.94 27.25
CA SER A 483 26.29 -19.77 26.06
C SER A 483 26.22 -18.98 24.75
N LEU A 484 26.97 -19.45 23.75
CA LEU A 484 26.95 -18.94 22.37
C LEU A 484 26.17 -19.92 21.50
N ILE A 485 24.94 -19.56 21.12
CA ILE A 485 24.04 -20.46 20.40
C ILE A 485 23.63 -19.84 19.08
N THR A 486 23.50 -20.66 18.06
CA THR A 486 22.94 -20.24 16.78
C THR A 486 21.79 -21.14 16.28
N PHE A 487 20.78 -20.53 15.65
CA PHE A 487 19.65 -21.23 15.04
C PHE A 487 18.88 -20.36 14.03
N CYS A 488 18.14 -20.98 13.12
CA CYS A 488 17.14 -20.28 12.31
C CYS A 488 15.89 -19.91 13.12
N LEU A 489 15.18 -18.85 12.71
CA LEU A 489 13.96 -18.36 13.36
C LEU A 489 12.92 -19.48 13.64
N ASP A 490 12.82 -20.48 12.78
CA ASP A 490 11.95 -21.67 12.96
C ASP A 490 12.13 -22.39 14.30
N SER A 491 13.32 -22.29 14.90
CA SER A 491 13.65 -22.97 16.15
C SER A 491 13.51 -22.07 17.37
N ILE A 492 13.18 -20.78 17.21
CA ILE A 492 13.03 -19.85 18.35
C ILE A 492 11.93 -20.31 19.31
N SER A 493 10.91 -21.01 18.81
CA SER A 493 9.80 -21.56 19.59
C SER A 493 10.20 -22.64 20.62
N HIS A 494 11.46 -23.07 20.63
CA HIS A 494 12.06 -23.94 21.67
C HIS A 494 12.65 -23.15 22.86
N SER A 495 12.66 -21.82 22.79
CA SER A 495 13.18 -20.93 23.84
C SER A 495 12.07 -20.29 24.67
N GLN A 496 12.42 -19.65 25.79
CA GLN A 496 11.53 -18.81 26.59
C GLN A 496 12.09 -17.38 26.69
N PRO A 497 11.24 -16.34 26.75
CA PRO A 497 11.69 -14.95 26.73
C PRO A 497 12.70 -14.57 27.81
N HIS A 498 12.49 -15.03 29.05
CA HIS A 498 13.40 -14.72 30.17
C HIS A 498 14.81 -15.33 30.02
N TRP A 499 15.01 -16.30 29.11
CA TRP A 499 16.35 -16.84 28.81
C TRP A 499 17.22 -15.90 27.97
N TYR A 500 16.66 -14.80 27.49
CA TYR A 500 17.39 -13.79 26.74
C TYR A 500 17.92 -12.66 27.63
N GLU A 501 17.50 -12.57 28.89
CA GLU A 501 18.00 -11.57 29.85
C GLU A 501 19.52 -11.63 30.00
N GLY A 502 20.17 -10.47 29.86
CA GLY A 502 21.64 -10.38 29.92
C GLY A 502 22.38 -10.91 28.68
N THR A 503 21.67 -11.39 27.65
CA THR A 503 22.27 -11.91 26.41
C THR A 503 22.23 -10.90 25.27
N ILE A 504 23.09 -11.10 24.26
CA ILE A 504 23.03 -10.37 23.00
C ILE A 504 22.27 -11.19 21.96
N ILE A 505 21.24 -10.61 21.35
CA ILE A 505 20.60 -11.19 20.16
C ILE A 505 21.28 -10.64 18.91
N VAL A 506 21.71 -11.52 18.01
CA VAL A 506 22.26 -11.13 16.71
C VAL A 506 21.36 -11.66 15.61
N LEU A 507 20.92 -10.76 14.73
CA LEU A 507 20.15 -11.07 13.54
C LEU A 507 21.06 -10.98 12.32
N ASP A 508 21.60 -12.12 11.87
CA ASP A 508 22.40 -12.19 10.64
C ASP A 508 21.49 -12.38 9.43
N GLU A 509 21.75 -11.64 8.35
CA GLU A 509 20.82 -11.43 7.24
C GLU A 509 19.46 -10.91 7.76
N THR A 510 19.50 -9.84 8.57
CA THR A 510 18.34 -9.30 9.29
C THR A 510 17.11 -9.14 8.39
N VAL A 511 17.27 -8.61 7.17
CA VAL A 511 16.14 -8.39 6.24
C VAL A 511 15.49 -9.71 5.86
N SER A 512 16.30 -10.74 5.60
CA SER A 512 15.83 -12.09 5.25
C SER A 512 15.14 -12.77 6.43
N VAL A 513 15.67 -12.62 7.65
CA VAL A 513 15.06 -13.18 8.88
C VAL A 513 13.69 -12.58 9.13
N LEU A 514 13.56 -11.24 9.08
CA LEU A 514 12.29 -10.55 9.28
C LEU A 514 11.27 -10.91 8.17
N PHE A 515 11.70 -10.92 6.91
CA PHE A 515 10.85 -11.32 5.79
C PHE A 515 10.35 -12.75 5.90
N HIS A 516 11.20 -13.69 6.33
CA HIS A 516 10.80 -15.08 6.60
C HIS A 516 9.76 -15.18 7.71
N GLY A 517 9.93 -14.41 8.79
CA GLY A 517 8.96 -14.30 9.88
C GLY A 517 7.58 -13.88 9.40
N ILE A 518 7.51 -12.83 8.57
CA ILE A 518 6.25 -12.26 8.07
C ILE A 518 5.61 -13.08 6.96
N SER A 519 6.40 -13.62 6.03
CA SER A 519 5.88 -14.44 4.93
C SER A 519 5.42 -15.83 5.39
N GLY A 520 5.87 -16.27 6.57
CA GLY A 520 5.48 -17.53 7.21
C GLY A 520 6.16 -18.76 6.63
N GLY A 521 6.79 -18.67 5.44
CA GLY A 521 7.67 -19.65 4.81
C GLY A 521 7.54 -21.10 5.32
N THR A 522 8.59 -21.60 5.97
CA THR A 522 8.65 -22.92 6.62
C THR A 522 8.07 -22.94 8.04
N LEU A 523 7.75 -21.78 8.62
CA LEU A 523 7.13 -21.64 9.94
C LEU A 523 5.73 -22.26 9.96
N GLY A 524 4.95 -22.06 8.88
CA GLY A 524 3.62 -22.62 8.71
C GLY A 524 2.68 -22.17 9.82
N ASP A 525 2.10 -23.12 10.56
CA ASP A 525 1.16 -22.85 11.67
C ASP A 525 1.88 -22.39 12.95
N ARG A 526 3.23 -22.37 12.97
CA ARG A 526 4.03 -21.87 14.11
C ARG A 526 4.44 -20.42 13.95
N GLN A 527 4.05 -19.77 12.85
CA GLN A 527 4.46 -18.41 12.49
C GLN A 527 4.21 -17.44 13.65
N SER A 528 2.96 -17.36 14.10
CA SER A 528 2.56 -16.41 15.14
C SER A 528 3.26 -16.69 16.48
N LYS A 529 3.44 -17.96 16.85
CA LYS A 529 4.24 -18.35 18.04
C LYS A 529 5.69 -17.88 17.92
N CYS A 530 6.34 -18.07 16.77
CA CYS A 530 7.74 -17.68 16.58
C CYS A 530 7.92 -16.16 16.64
N LEU A 531 7.02 -15.39 16.03
CA LEU A 531 7.06 -13.93 16.06
C LEU A 531 6.78 -13.36 17.46
N SER A 532 5.86 -13.96 18.21
CA SER A 532 5.60 -13.61 19.61
C SER A 532 6.83 -13.83 20.49
N VAL A 533 7.47 -15.01 20.38
CA VAL A 533 8.71 -15.29 21.14
C VAL A 533 9.84 -14.35 20.71
N LEU A 534 9.95 -14.02 19.42
CA LEU A 534 10.96 -13.06 18.94
C LEU A 534 10.77 -11.68 19.54
N ARG A 535 9.52 -11.16 19.58
CA ARG A 535 9.24 -9.87 20.22
C ARG A 535 9.72 -9.87 21.66
N GLU A 536 9.26 -10.84 22.45
CA GLU A 536 9.57 -10.88 23.89
C GLU A 536 11.07 -11.13 24.15
N ALA A 537 11.74 -11.89 23.28
CA ALA A 537 13.20 -12.05 23.32
C ALA A 537 13.94 -10.73 23.06
N LEU A 538 13.52 -9.96 22.04
CA LEU A 538 14.11 -8.66 21.73
C LEU A 538 13.90 -7.65 22.87
N LYS A 539 12.76 -7.72 23.57
CA LYS A 539 12.52 -6.94 24.80
C LYS A 539 13.49 -7.29 25.91
N ALA A 540 13.57 -8.58 26.25
CA ALA A 540 14.34 -9.08 27.38
C ALA A 540 15.86 -8.98 27.20
N CYS A 541 16.36 -9.03 25.96
CA CYS A 541 17.80 -9.05 25.71
C CYS A 541 18.53 -7.76 26.13
N ALA A 542 19.82 -7.89 26.42
CA ALA A 542 20.66 -6.75 26.79
C ALA A 542 20.99 -5.86 25.59
N ALA A 543 21.15 -6.45 24.40
CA ALA A 543 21.46 -5.73 23.17
C ALA A 543 20.99 -6.50 21.93
N VAL A 544 20.70 -5.77 20.85
CA VAL A 544 20.38 -6.35 19.54
C VAL A 544 21.42 -5.90 18.51
N VAL A 545 21.98 -6.84 17.75
CA VAL A 545 22.90 -6.55 16.64
C VAL A 545 22.29 -7.01 15.32
N CYS A 546 22.09 -6.09 14.39
CA CYS A 546 21.52 -6.35 13.07
C CYS A 546 22.60 -6.25 12.00
N LEU A 547 22.80 -7.32 11.23
CA LEU A 547 23.81 -7.40 10.17
C LEU A 547 23.14 -7.69 8.82
N ASP A 548 23.22 -6.76 7.88
CA ASP A 548 22.78 -7.00 6.50
C ASP A 548 23.44 -6.00 5.52
N GLY A 549 23.58 -6.37 4.25
CA GLY A 549 23.95 -5.42 3.20
C GLY A 549 22.76 -4.58 2.72
N ASN A 550 21.54 -5.07 2.93
CA ASN A 550 20.31 -4.47 2.43
C ASN A 550 19.46 -3.84 3.53
N LEU A 551 20.01 -3.57 4.73
CA LEU A 551 19.27 -2.92 5.82
C LEU A 551 18.60 -1.63 5.33
N ARG A 552 17.37 -1.42 5.79
CA ARG A 552 16.55 -0.23 5.53
C ARG A 552 16.06 0.36 6.85
N ASP A 553 15.68 1.62 6.84
CA ASP A 553 15.16 2.30 8.03
C ASP A 553 13.93 1.57 8.60
N ILE A 554 13.03 1.09 7.73
CA ILE A 554 11.84 0.34 8.14
C ILE A 554 12.15 -0.98 8.87
N ASP A 555 13.28 -1.63 8.59
CA ASP A 555 13.70 -2.86 9.27
C ASP A 555 14.11 -2.56 10.71
N ILE A 556 14.83 -1.45 10.91
CA ILE A 556 15.33 -1.02 12.22
C ILE A 556 14.21 -0.39 13.05
N GLU A 557 13.31 0.37 12.44
CA GLU A 557 12.10 0.89 13.09
C GLU A 557 11.23 -0.24 13.66
N LEU A 558 11.09 -1.36 12.94
CA LEU A 558 10.39 -2.53 13.48
C LEU A 558 11.12 -3.05 14.72
N ILE A 559 12.43 -3.31 14.62
CA ILE A 559 13.22 -3.87 15.74
C ILE A 559 13.21 -2.94 16.96
N GLU A 560 13.30 -1.63 16.75
CA GLU A 560 13.19 -0.61 17.80
C GLU A 560 11.86 -0.72 18.55
N LYS A 561 10.75 -0.81 17.82
CA LYS A 561 9.40 -1.00 18.39
C LYS A 561 9.26 -2.32 19.13
N LEU A 562 9.85 -3.40 18.59
CA LEU A 562 9.78 -4.72 19.23
C LEU A 562 10.62 -4.78 20.50
N ALA A 563 11.81 -4.18 20.49
CA ALA A 563 12.79 -4.36 21.55
C ALA A 563 12.59 -3.43 22.76
N GLU A 564 11.88 -2.31 22.60
CA GLU A 564 11.52 -1.33 23.64
C GLU A 564 12.70 -0.76 24.45
N ASN A 565 12.72 0.55 24.70
CA ASN A 565 13.69 1.21 25.60
C ASN A 565 15.19 0.98 25.28
N LYS A 566 15.56 0.68 24.03
CA LYS A 566 16.95 0.52 23.60
C LYS A 566 17.37 1.62 22.62
N LYS A 567 18.59 2.13 22.78
CA LYS A 567 19.13 3.18 21.92
C LYS A 567 19.54 2.64 20.55
N VAL A 568 19.02 3.21 19.47
CA VAL A 568 19.39 2.83 18.10
C VAL A 568 20.71 3.48 17.67
N ILE A 569 21.62 2.66 17.14
CA ILE A 569 22.90 3.06 16.54
C ILE A 569 22.97 2.43 15.15
N LYS A 570 22.88 3.27 14.10
CA LYS A 570 22.95 2.83 12.70
C LYS A 570 24.33 3.16 12.12
N ILE A 571 25.06 2.15 11.70
CA ILE A 571 26.41 2.26 11.14
C ILE A 571 26.36 1.85 9.67
N GLN A 572 26.75 2.73 8.76
CA GLN A 572 26.86 2.42 7.33
C GLN A 572 28.32 2.39 6.90
N ASN A 573 28.71 1.28 6.27
CA ASN A 573 29.96 1.22 5.54
C ASN A 573 29.73 1.69 4.10
N GLU A 574 30.31 2.83 3.74
CA GLU A 574 30.19 3.46 2.43
C GLU A 574 31.15 2.86 1.39
N PHE A 575 32.03 1.94 1.78
CA PHE A 575 32.92 1.25 0.86
C PHE A 575 32.13 0.52 -0.23
N LYS A 576 32.43 0.84 -1.49
CA LYS A 576 31.86 0.19 -2.67
C LYS A 576 32.87 -0.79 -3.25
N PRO A 577 32.52 -2.09 -3.37
CA PRO A 577 33.35 -3.06 -4.09
C PRO A 577 33.56 -2.65 -5.55
N ASP A 578 34.55 -3.27 -6.20
CA ASP A 578 34.81 -3.05 -7.62
C ASP A 578 33.55 -3.34 -8.47
N PRO A 579 33.22 -2.47 -9.44
CA PRO A 579 32.00 -2.60 -10.21
C PRO A 579 32.05 -3.78 -11.19
N HIS A 580 31.01 -4.61 -11.19
CA HIS A 580 30.77 -5.58 -12.24
C HIS A 580 30.21 -4.90 -13.51
N ASN A 581 30.56 -5.44 -14.68
CA ASN A 581 29.97 -5.05 -15.96
C ASN A 581 28.81 -6.00 -16.29
N ILE A 582 27.59 -5.47 -16.31
CA ILE A 582 26.36 -6.24 -16.41
C ILE A 582 25.56 -5.78 -17.64
N THR A 583 25.20 -6.73 -18.49
CA THR A 583 24.44 -6.49 -19.73
C THR A 583 23.08 -7.18 -19.63
N PHE A 584 22.02 -6.40 -19.58
CA PHE A 584 20.65 -6.89 -19.66
C PHE A 584 20.24 -7.10 -21.11
N VAL A 585 19.93 -8.34 -21.48
CA VAL A 585 19.64 -8.70 -22.87
C VAL A 585 18.13 -8.73 -23.13
N ARG A 586 17.70 -8.27 -24.31
CA ARG A 586 16.35 -8.43 -24.85
C ARG A 586 16.45 -9.14 -26.20
N GLY A 587 15.55 -10.08 -26.47
CA GLY A 587 15.39 -10.65 -27.80
C GLY A 587 14.76 -9.65 -28.76
N ILE A 588 15.26 -9.58 -30.00
CA ILE A 588 14.60 -8.94 -31.15
C ILE A 588 14.37 -9.97 -32.24
N ASP A 589 13.25 -9.90 -32.96
CA ASP A 589 13.07 -10.73 -34.16
C ASP A 589 13.74 -10.09 -35.39
N PRO A 590 13.79 -10.79 -36.55
CA PRO A 590 14.38 -10.25 -37.78
C PRO A 590 13.73 -8.94 -38.25
N GLU A 591 12.49 -8.68 -37.87
CA GLU A 591 11.75 -7.44 -38.16
C GLU A 591 12.10 -6.29 -37.19
N GLY A 592 12.94 -6.54 -36.17
CA GLY A 592 13.37 -5.57 -35.17
C GLY A 592 12.38 -5.38 -34.01
N GLU A 593 11.35 -6.23 -33.90
CA GLU A 593 10.37 -6.18 -32.82
C GLU A 593 10.91 -6.84 -31.54
N LEU A 594 10.78 -6.12 -30.42
CA LEU A 594 11.25 -6.59 -29.12
C LEU A 594 10.44 -7.79 -28.61
N LYS A 595 11.09 -8.95 -28.52
CA LYS A 595 10.62 -10.14 -27.80
C LYS A 595 11.09 -10.10 -26.36
N ARG A 596 10.48 -9.22 -25.55
CA ARG A 596 10.86 -8.98 -24.13
C ARG A 596 10.81 -10.20 -23.21
N GLN A 597 10.21 -11.29 -23.67
CA GLN A 597 10.11 -12.54 -22.92
C GLN A 597 11.03 -13.64 -23.44
N ASP A 598 11.75 -13.37 -24.53
CA ASP A 598 12.65 -14.31 -25.14
C ASP A 598 14.04 -14.23 -24.51
N ARG A 599 14.56 -15.39 -24.12
CA ARG A 599 15.88 -15.59 -23.51
C ARG A 599 16.78 -16.49 -24.34
N SER A 600 16.29 -16.95 -25.49
CA SER A 600 17.03 -17.75 -26.45
C SER A 600 18.37 -17.10 -26.90
N PRO A 601 18.54 -15.75 -26.95
CA PRO A 601 19.85 -15.19 -27.26
C PRO A 601 20.92 -15.54 -26.23
N LEU A 602 20.54 -15.65 -24.94
CA LEU A 602 21.47 -16.07 -23.89
C LEU A 602 21.77 -17.57 -23.93
N LEU A 603 20.82 -18.40 -24.41
CA LEU A 603 21.07 -19.83 -24.61
C LEU A 603 22.14 -20.05 -25.70
N LYS A 604 22.08 -19.27 -26.79
CA LYS A 604 23.12 -19.27 -27.82
C LYS A 604 24.46 -18.81 -27.26
N ALA A 605 24.47 -17.72 -26.49
CA ALA A 605 25.72 -17.18 -25.94
C ALA A 605 26.41 -18.13 -24.93
N MET A 606 25.64 -18.86 -24.11
CA MET A 606 26.22 -19.84 -23.19
C MET A 606 26.66 -21.15 -23.86
N SER A 607 26.27 -21.39 -25.12
CA SER A 607 26.67 -22.57 -25.91
C SER A 607 27.94 -22.36 -26.74
N ARG A 608 28.57 -21.18 -26.66
CA ARG A 608 29.81 -20.89 -27.40
C ARG A 608 30.98 -21.71 -26.86
N GLU A 609 31.88 -22.15 -27.74
CA GLU A 609 33.07 -22.94 -27.36
C GLU A 609 34.02 -22.20 -26.40
N ASP A 610 34.07 -20.87 -26.45
CA ASP A 610 34.91 -20.04 -25.57
C ASP A 610 34.23 -19.67 -24.23
N CYS A 611 33.06 -20.27 -23.95
CA CYS A 611 32.25 -19.97 -22.79
C CYS A 611 32.26 -21.12 -21.77
N ILE A 612 32.62 -20.80 -20.52
CA ILE A 612 32.54 -21.68 -19.35
C ILE A 612 31.60 -20.96 -18.37
N PRO A 613 30.29 -21.22 -18.45
CA PRO A 613 29.29 -20.37 -17.82
C PRO A 613 29.09 -20.69 -16.34
N TRP A 614 29.07 -19.63 -15.52
CA TRP A 614 28.44 -19.63 -14.20
C TRP A 614 27.02 -19.09 -14.33
N ILE A 615 26.03 -19.94 -14.10
CA ILE A 615 24.62 -19.65 -14.35
C ILE A 615 23.88 -19.55 -13.02
N VAL A 616 23.05 -18.52 -12.90
CA VAL A 616 22.12 -18.35 -11.78
C VAL A 616 20.70 -18.28 -12.32
N THR A 617 19.74 -18.94 -11.67
CA THR A 617 18.33 -18.78 -11.98
C THR A 617 17.43 -18.85 -10.74
N ASP A 618 16.35 -18.08 -10.71
CA ASP A 618 15.38 -18.12 -9.61
C ASP A 618 14.32 -19.22 -9.76
N ALA A 619 14.34 -20.01 -10.84
CA ALA A 619 13.35 -21.04 -11.12
C ALA A 619 13.95 -22.46 -11.14
N LEU A 620 13.47 -23.33 -10.25
CA LEU A 620 13.89 -24.74 -10.18
C LEU A 620 13.80 -25.44 -11.54
N GLY A 621 12.65 -25.32 -12.21
CA GLY A 621 12.45 -25.94 -13.52
C GLY A 621 13.45 -25.45 -14.58
N LYS A 622 13.86 -24.18 -14.52
CA LYS A 622 14.86 -23.63 -15.45
C LYS A 622 16.27 -24.13 -15.14
N SER A 623 16.61 -24.28 -13.85
CA SER A 623 17.91 -24.85 -13.48
C SER A 623 18.11 -26.26 -14.06
N LYS A 624 17.05 -27.08 -14.09
CA LYS A 624 17.07 -28.43 -14.66
C LYS A 624 17.16 -28.40 -16.18
N VAL A 625 16.39 -27.52 -16.83
CA VAL A 625 16.42 -27.37 -18.29
C VAL A 625 17.80 -26.94 -18.78
N PHE A 626 18.45 -25.98 -18.11
CA PHE A 626 19.79 -25.54 -18.50
C PHE A 626 20.85 -26.62 -18.26
N TYR A 627 20.72 -27.39 -17.19
CA TYR A 627 21.59 -28.54 -16.93
C TYR A 627 21.49 -29.57 -18.06
N GLU A 628 20.27 -29.97 -18.42
CA GLU A 628 20.04 -30.93 -19.50
C GLU A 628 20.47 -30.40 -20.86
N PHE A 629 20.19 -29.13 -21.15
CA PHE A 629 20.58 -28.47 -22.39
C PHE A 629 22.10 -28.43 -22.60
N LEU A 630 22.88 -28.12 -21.57
CA LEU A 630 24.35 -28.11 -21.69
C LEU A 630 24.93 -29.54 -21.68
N SER A 631 24.33 -30.44 -20.90
CA SER A 631 24.76 -31.85 -20.84
C SER A 631 24.53 -32.57 -22.18
N SER A 632 23.44 -32.28 -22.89
CA SER A 632 23.16 -32.85 -24.21
C SER A 632 24.14 -32.38 -25.29
N GLN A 633 24.87 -31.28 -25.05
CA GLN A 633 25.98 -30.81 -25.87
C GLN A 633 27.33 -31.46 -25.50
N GLY A 634 27.35 -32.40 -24.54
CA GLY A 634 28.55 -33.10 -24.10
C GLY A 634 29.35 -32.38 -23.01
N GLN A 635 28.86 -31.25 -22.49
CA GLN A 635 29.51 -30.52 -21.39
C GLN A 635 29.29 -31.22 -20.04
N LYS A 636 30.27 -31.14 -19.14
CA LYS A 636 30.21 -31.72 -17.80
C LYS A 636 30.15 -30.62 -16.74
N GLY A 637 29.05 -30.55 -16.01
CA GLY A 637 28.85 -29.52 -14.99
C GLY A 637 28.02 -29.98 -13.80
N PHE A 638 27.72 -29.02 -12.93
CA PHE A 638 26.94 -29.26 -11.71
C PHE A 638 25.76 -28.28 -11.63
N VAL A 639 24.65 -28.72 -11.02
CA VAL A 639 23.48 -27.89 -10.73
C VAL A 639 23.14 -27.94 -9.25
N LEU A 640 23.26 -26.82 -8.54
CA LEU A 640 22.90 -26.68 -7.13
C LEU A 640 21.49 -26.11 -6.99
N ASN A 641 20.53 -26.99 -6.70
CA ASN A 641 19.15 -26.63 -6.48
C ASN A 641 18.52 -27.41 -5.34
N SER A 642 17.23 -27.19 -5.10
CA SER A 642 16.57 -27.83 -3.96
C SER A 642 16.62 -29.36 -4.09
N GLU A 643 16.59 -29.95 -5.29
CA GLU A 643 16.66 -31.40 -5.53
C GLU A 643 18.07 -31.98 -5.33
N THR A 644 19.13 -31.22 -5.60
CA THR A 644 20.52 -31.69 -5.55
C THR A 644 21.32 -31.25 -4.33
N VAL A 645 20.82 -30.30 -3.53
CA VAL A 645 21.53 -29.73 -2.35
C VAL A 645 21.92 -30.78 -1.29
N GLY A 646 21.28 -31.96 -1.30
CA GLY A 646 21.61 -33.07 -0.42
C GLY A 646 22.64 -34.06 -0.97
N GLU A 647 23.13 -33.86 -2.20
CA GLU A 647 24.08 -34.79 -2.83
C GLU A 647 25.51 -34.64 -2.26
N PRO A 648 26.33 -35.70 -2.25
CA PRO A 648 27.68 -35.65 -1.67
C PRO A 648 28.56 -34.54 -2.26
N TRP A 649 28.51 -34.34 -3.58
CA TRP A 649 29.26 -33.27 -4.23
C TRP A 649 28.76 -31.88 -3.83
N ALA A 650 27.45 -31.73 -3.58
CA ALA A 650 26.86 -30.45 -3.18
C ALA A 650 27.29 -30.08 -1.76
N VAL A 651 27.37 -31.07 -0.87
CA VAL A 651 27.94 -30.90 0.48
C VAL A 651 29.42 -30.52 0.40
N GLU A 652 30.21 -31.20 -0.44
CA GLU A 652 31.63 -30.87 -0.68
C GLU A 652 31.77 -29.43 -1.22
N PHE A 653 30.96 -29.06 -2.19
CA PHE A 653 30.94 -27.72 -2.78
C PHE A 653 30.57 -26.65 -1.76
N LEU A 654 29.49 -26.84 -0.98
CA LEU A 654 29.03 -25.88 0.02
C LEU A 654 30.03 -25.68 1.17
N ALA A 655 30.85 -26.69 1.46
CA ALA A 655 31.91 -26.59 2.46
C ALA A 655 33.10 -25.75 1.98
N ASN A 656 33.54 -25.92 0.73
CA ASN A 656 34.62 -25.11 0.14
C ASN A 656 34.46 -24.99 -1.40
N PRO A 657 33.73 -23.97 -1.88
CA PRO A 657 33.41 -23.82 -3.30
C PRO A 657 34.65 -23.68 -4.19
N SER A 658 35.61 -22.86 -3.75
CA SER A 658 36.81 -22.54 -4.52
C SER A 658 37.72 -23.77 -4.68
N ALA A 659 37.88 -24.58 -3.63
CA ALA A 659 38.63 -25.83 -3.70
C ALA A 659 37.93 -26.88 -4.58
N PHE A 660 36.60 -26.96 -4.49
CA PHE A 660 35.80 -27.84 -5.34
C PHE A 660 35.98 -27.50 -6.82
N ILE A 661 35.86 -26.23 -7.20
CA ILE A 661 36.03 -25.78 -8.58
C ILE A 661 37.44 -26.10 -9.10
N ALA A 662 38.47 -25.85 -8.29
CA ALA A 662 39.86 -26.14 -8.67
C ALA A 662 40.10 -27.65 -8.90
N LYS A 663 39.44 -28.50 -8.12
CA LYS A 663 39.53 -29.97 -8.20
C LYS A 663 38.78 -30.54 -9.41
N TYR A 664 37.52 -30.16 -9.60
CA TYR A 664 36.65 -30.78 -10.59
C TYR A 664 36.63 -30.08 -11.95
N LYS A 665 37.01 -28.79 -12.01
CA LYS A 665 37.07 -27.96 -13.23
C LYS A 665 35.85 -28.14 -14.16
N PRO A 666 34.62 -27.88 -13.67
CA PRO A 666 33.41 -28.14 -14.45
C PRO A 666 33.26 -27.20 -15.65
N ASP A 667 32.77 -27.69 -16.79
CA ASP A 667 32.51 -26.89 -17.98
C ASP A 667 31.40 -25.84 -17.75
N PHE A 668 30.50 -26.10 -16.79
CA PHE A 668 29.51 -25.14 -16.33
C PHE A 668 29.11 -25.37 -14.86
N PHE A 669 28.59 -24.34 -14.21
CA PHE A 669 27.95 -24.47 -12.89
C PHE A 669 26.65 -23.69 -12.84
N ILE A 670 25.57 -24.32 -12.38
CA ILE A 670 24.24 -23.71 -12.25
C ILE A 670 23.86 -23.61 -10.78
N ALA A 671 23.46 -22.43 -10.34
CA ALA A 671 22.96 -22.16 -8.99
C ALA A 671 21.51 -21.65 -9.03
N SER A 672 20.73 -22.02 -8.01
CA SER A 672 19.35 -21.56 -7.82
C SER A 672 19.16 -21.00 -6.39
N PRO A 673 17.96 -20.60 -5.93
CA PRO A 673 17.79 -20.01 -4.59
C PRO A 673 18.33 -20.84 -3.42
N SER A 674 18.63 -22.13 -3.61
CA SER A 674 19.38 -22.95 -2.64
C SER A 674 20.81 -22.46 -2.36
N ALA A 675 21.37 -21.62 -3.23
CA ALA A 675 22.66 -20.95 -3.09
C ALA A 675 22.53 -19.44 -2.91
N GLU A 676 21.31 -18.93 -2.65
CA GLU A 676 21.03 -17.50 -2.49
C GLU A 676 21.81 -16.89 -1.34
N SER A 677 22.00 -17.63 -0.23
CA SER A 677 22.77 -17.22 0.94
C SER A 677 23.77 -18.27 1.43
N GLY A 678 24.75 -17.82 2.22
CA GLY A 678 25.77 -18.71 2.79
C GLY A 678 26.73 -19.34 1.78
N LEU A 679 27.04 -18.65 0.67
CA LEU A 679 28.05 -19.10 -0.29
C LEU A 679 29.02 -17.95 -0.60
N ASP A 680 30.33 -18.23 -0.44
CA ASP A 680 31.43 -17.36 -0.83
C ASP A 680 32.33 -18.12 -1.80
N CYS A 681 32.23 -17.78 -3.09
CA CYS A 681 32.81 -18.57 -4.17
C CYS A 681 33.75 -17.73 -5.04
N HIS A 682 34.98 -18.21 -5.22
CA HIS A 682 35.96 -17.65 -6.14
C HIS A 682 36.28 -18.70 -7.21
N GLY A 683 36.07 -18.34 -8.47
CA GLY A 683 36.34 -19.22 -9.61
C GLY A 683 37.83 -19.28 -9.96
N ASN A 684 38.64 -18.33 -9.46
CA ASN A 684 40.09 -18.27 -9.66
C ASN A 684 40.50 -18.40 -11.14
N GLY A 685 39.72 -17.77 -12.03
CA GLY A 685 39.97 -17.77 -13.47
C GLY A 685 39.43 -18.99 -14.24
N HIS A 686 38.72 -19.92 -13.57
CA HIS A 686 38.12 -21.08 -14.23
C HIS A 686 36.90 -20.72 -15.09
N PHE A 687 35.96 -19.95 -14.55
CA PHE A 687 34.77 -19.50 -15.30
C PHE A 687 35.10 -18.27 -16.15
N THR A 688 34.52 -18.20 -17.35
CA THR A 688 34.74 -17.07 -18.28
C THR A 688 33.59 -16.07 -18.30
N HIS A 689 32.36 -16.53 -18.03
CA HIS A 689 31.15 -15.72 -18.17
C HIS A 689 30.14 -16.00 -17.04
N LYS A 690 29.34 -14.98 -16.70
CA LYS A 690 28.17 -15.12 -15.81
C LYS A 690 26.88 -14.94 -16.57
N PHE A 691 25.88 -15.77 -16.23
CA PHE A 691 24.53 -15.65 -16.74
C PHE A 691 23.52 -15.62 -15.58
N SER A 692 22.51 -14.76 -15.67
CA SER A 692 21.42 -14.75 -14.69
C SER A 692 20.06 -14.73 -15.37
N PHE A 693 19.20 -15.68 -15.01
CA PHE A 693 17.87 -15.86 -15.56
C PHE A 693 16.81 -15.72 -14.47
N PHE A 694 16.11 -14.59 -14.50
CA PHE A 694 15.04 -14.29 -13.55
C PHE A 694 13.67 -14.37 -14.18
N VAL A 695 12.70 -14.91 -13.43
CA VAL A 695 11.28 -14.91 -13.81
C VAL A 695 10.37 -14.31 -12.74
N GLY A 696 10.94 -13.76 -11.67
CA GLY A 696 10.22 -13.08 -10.59
C GLY A 696 9.79 -14.02 -9.48
N VAL A 697 10.53 -15.11 -9.25
CA VAL A 697 10.39 -15.94 -8.04
C VAL A 697 11.08 -15.25 -6.86
N LEU A 698 12.27 -14.69 -7.07
CA LEU A 698 12.97 -13.88 -6.07
C LEU A 698 12.49 -12.42 -6.10
N ASN A 699 12.66 -11.71 -4.98
CA ASN A 699 12.55 -10.24 -4.92
C ASN A 699 13.86 -9.58 -5.35
N THR A 700 13.88 -8.26 -5.50
CA THR A 700 15.03 -7.52 -6.02
C THR A 700 16.29 -7.70 -5.17
N ASN A 701 16.15 -7.73 -3.85
CA ASN A 701 17.29 -7.91 -2.94
C ASN A 701 17.88 -9.33 -3.06
N ALA A 702 17.04 -10.35 -3.10
CA ALA A 702 17.46 -11.74 -3.28
C ALA A 702 18.10 -11.98 -4.65
N GLN A 703 17.58 -11.35 -5.71
CA GLN A 703 18.20 -11.36 -7.05
C GLN A 703 19.62 -10.79 -7.01
N ASN A 704 19.80 -9.62 -6.38
CA ASN A 704 21.12 -9.02 -6.22
C ASN A 704 22.06 -9.96 -5.45
N GLN A 705 21.62 -10.54 -4.33
CA GLN A 705 22.46 -11.46 -3.54
C GLN A 705 22.94 -12.68 -4.33
N ILE A 706 22.06 -13.36 -5.04
CA ILE A 706 22.43 -14.59 -5.75
C ILE A 706 23.34 -14.33 -6.97
N MET A 707 23.21 -13.17 -7.63
CA MET A 707 24.05 -12.77 -8.77
C MET A 707 25.55 -12.70 -8.43
N PHE A 708 25.88 -12.34 -7.18
CA PHE A 708 27.25 -12.06 -6.76
C PHE A 708 27.84 -13.13 -5.83
N ARG A 709 27.31 -14.35 -5.87
CA ARG A 709 27.87 -15.48 -5.11
C ARG A 709 29.21 -15.95 -5.67
N LEU A 710 29.34 -15.99 -7.00
CA LEU A 710 30.65 -15.99 -7.65
C LEU A 710 31.20 -14.55 -7.59
N ARG A 711 32.32 -14.36 -6.91
CA ARG A 711 32.92 -13.03 -6.67
C ARG A 711 33.70 -12.47 -7.86
N ASP A 712 34.19 -13.34 -8.74
CA ASP A 712 35.04 -12.98 -9.87
C ASP A 712 34.36 -11.93 -10.79
N ASN A 713 35.11 -10.93 -11.25
CA ASN A 713 34.56 -9.89 -12.12
C ASN A 713 34.65 -10.31 -13.59
N LEU A 714 33.62 -11.01 -14.06
CA LEU A 714 33.49 -11.55 -15.41
C LEU A 714 32.39 -10.82 -16.19
N PRO A 715 32.39 -10.84 -17.54
CA PRO A 715 31.24 -10.42 -18.33
C PRO A 715 29.96 -11.11 -17.84
N HIS A 716 28.94 -10.33 -17.49
CA HIS A 716 27.72 -10.82 -16.86
C HIS A 716 26.49 -10.47 -17.70
N TYR A 717 25.82 -11.47 -18.25
CA TYR A 717 24.60 -11.31 -19.03
C TYR A 717 23.35 -11.68 -18.23
N VAL A 718 22.30 -10.88 -18.34
CA VAL A 718 21.08 -11.03 -17.54
C VAL A 718 19.85 -11.06 -18.42
N PHE A 719 19.04 -12.10 -18.26
CA PHE A 719 17.65 -12.10 -18.69
C PHE A 719 16.74 -11.82 -17.48
N CYS A 720 16.02 -10.71 -17.55
CA CYS A 720 14.98 -10.37 -16.58
C CYS A 720 13.79 -9.73 -17.33
N PRO A 721 12.58 -10.29 -17.22
CA PRO A 721 11.39 -9.71 -17.85
C PRO A 721 10.95 -8.44 -17.12
N ASP A 722 10.26 -7.55 -17.82
CA ASP A 722 9.71 -6.31 -17.26
C ASP A 722 8.79 -6.58 -16.05
N ARG A 723 8.07 -7.70 -16.06
CA ARG A 723 7.19 -8.17 -15.00
C ARG A 723 7.46 -9.64 -14.69
N GLY A 724 7.39 -9.99 -13.41
CA GLY A 724 7.48 -11.37 -12.98
C GLY A 724 6.29 -12.21 -13.42
N ARG A 725 6.52 -13.52 -13.52
CA ARG A 725 5.53 -14.50 -14.01
C ARG A 725 4.73 -15.16 -12.90
N VAL A 726 5.10 -14.95 -11.64
CA VAL A 726 4.40 -15.49 -10.48
C VAL A 726 3.08 -14.73 -10.30
N LYS A 727 1.98 -15.38 -10.67
CA LYS A 727 0.61 -14.89 -10.44
C LYS A 727 0.30 -14.99 -8.94
N ASP A 728 -0.51 -14.05 -8.44
CA ASP A 728 -1.02 -14.05 -7.06
C ASP A 728 0.06 -14.01 -5.97
N ARG A 729 1.20 -13.36 -6.26
CA ARG A 729 2.35 -13.23 -5.34
C ARG A 729 1.93 -12.60 -4.00
N ASN A 730 1.13 -11.54 -4.04
CA ASN A 730 0.42 -11.01 -2.88
C ASN A 730 -1.04 -10.70 -3.23
N ILE A 731 -1.90 -10.79 -2.21
CA ILE A 731 -3.27 -10.28 -2.25
C ILE A 731 -3.41 -9.39 -1.02
N PRO A 732 -3.76 -8.10 -1.16
CA PRO A 732 -4.19 -7.42 -2.39
C PRO A 732 -3.05 -7.00 -3.34
N THR A 733 -3.36 -6.61 -4.58
CA THR A 733 -2.37 -6.33 -5.67
C THR A 733 -2.01 -4.84 -5.85
N THR A 734 -2.27 -4.01 -4.83
CA THR A 734 -2.03 -2.55 -4.87
C THR A 734 -0.61 -2.18 -4.42
N TYR A 735 -0.12 -1.02 -4.89
CA TYR A 735 1.16 -0.43 -4.48
C TYR A 735 1.02 0.56 -3.31
N SER A 736 -0.21 0.97 -2.99
CA SER A 736 -0.45 1.89 -1.87
C SER A 736 -0.49 1.09 -0.57
N VAL A 737 0.42 1.39 0.36
CA VAL A 737 0.48 0.74 1.68
C VAL A 737 -0.85 0.88 2.43
N ASN A 738 -1.47 2.06 2.41
CA ASN A 738 -2.74 2.30 3.10
C ASN A 738 -3.89 1.51 2.47
N GLU A 739 -3.95 1.44 1.14
CA GLU A 739 -4.98 0.65 0.46
C GLU A 739 -4.74 -0.85 0.64
N TYR A 740 -3.48 -1.28 0.64
CA TYR A 740 -3.08 -2.66 0.93
C TYR A 740 -3.55 -3.07 2.32
N LYS A 741 -3.23 -2.26 3.34
CA LYS A 741 -3.68 -2.47 4.72
C LYS A 741 -5.20 -2.57 4.80
N LYS A 742 -5.91 -1.59 4.24
CA LYS A 742 -7.38 -1.54 4.28
C LYS A 742 -8.03 -2.76 3.61
N GLN A 743 -7.55 -3.16 2.44
CA GLN A 743 -8.08 -4.32 1.74
C GLN A 743 -7.73 -5.62 2.46
N LEU A 744 -6.54 -5.75 3.05
CA LEU A 744 -6.17 -6.91 3.84
C LEU A 744 -7.02 -7.04 5.12
N GLU A 745 -7.27 -5.91 5.81
CA GLU A 745 -8.18 -5.87 6.96
C GLU A 745 -9.61 -6.24 6.55
N ALA A 746 -10.12 -5.67 5.46
CA ALA A 746 -11.43 -6.02 4.92
C ALA A 746 -11.52 -7.50 4.52
N PHE A 747 -10.44 -8.08 3.98
CA PHE A 747 -10.39 -9.48 3.59
C PHE A 747 -10.42 -10.39 4.82
N ASN A 748 -9.67 -10.04 5.87
CA ASN A 748 -9.72 -10.74 7.14
C ASN A 748 -11.10 -10.64 7.79
N GLN A 749 -11.73 -9.47 7.77
CA GLN A 749 -13.09 -9.26 8.28
C GLN A 749 -14.13 -10.06 7.50
N LEU A 750 -14.03 -10.11 6.17
CA LEU A 750 -14.89 -10.94 5.33
C LEU A 750 -14.75 -12.41 5.72
N ASN A 751 -13.52 -12.92 5.78
CA ASN A 751 -13.28 -14.32 6.14
C ASN A 751 -13.70 -14.66 7.57
N ALA A 752 -13.55 -13.71 8.49
CA ALA A 752 -14.03 -13.82 9.86
C ALA A 752 -15.56 -13.95 9.92
N GLY A 753 -16.30 -13.05 9.26
CA GLY A 753 -17.76 -13.10 9.19
C GLY A 753 -18.25 -14.40 8.56
N LEU A 754 -17.61 -14.83 7.45
CA LEU A 754 -17.90 -16.11 6.81
C LEU A 754 -17.67 -17.33 7.71
N ALA A 755 -16.72 -17.26 8.64
CA ALA A 755 -16.50 -18.32 9.62
C ALA A 755 -17.57 -18.32 10.71
N ALA A 756 -18.02 -17.14 11.13
CA ALA A 756 -19.09 -17.00 12.11
C ALA A 756 -20.45 -17.46 11.57
N GLU A 757 -20.79 -17.12 10.32
CA GLU A 757 -22.03 -17.57 9.64
C GLU A 757 -22.17 -19.10 9.57
N ALA A 758 -21.05 -19.83 9.62
CA ALA A 758 -21.05 -21.29 9.61
C ALA A 758 -21.30 -21.92 11.00
N SER A 759 -21.21 -21.12 12.07
CA SER A 759 -21.38 -21.56 13.45
C SER A 759 -22.84 -21.51 13.90
N ASN A 760 -23.20 -22.37 14.85
CA ASN A 760 -24.50 -22.32 15.53
C ASN A 760 -24.62 -21.16 16.53
N SER A 761 -23.50 -20.49 16.85
CA SER A 761 -23.40 -19.37 17.79
C SER A 761 -22.65 -18.21 17.14
N VAL A 762 -23.30 -17.56 16.16
CA VAL A 762 -22.69 -16.53 15.30
C VAL A 762 -22.07 -15.41 16.13
N GLU A 763 -22.79 -14.87 17.12
CA GLU A 763 -22.35 -13.72 17.92
C GLU A 763 -21.09 -14.03 18.73
N ILE A 764 -20.98 -15.24 19.28
CA ILE A 764 -19.83 -15.70 20.05
C ILE A 764 -18.61 -15.83 19.13
N VAL A 765 -18.78 -16.45 17.96
CA VAL A 765 -17.68 -16.63 17.01
C VAL A 765 -17.21 -15.29 16.43
N GLU A 766 -18.12 -14.39 16.08
CA GLU A 766 -17.78 -13.03 15.67
C GLU A 766 -16.97 -12.30 16.75
N GLY A 767 -17.38 -12.40 18.02
CA GLY A 767 -16.66 -11.80 19.15
C GLY A 767 -15.23 -12.32 19.28
N VAL A 768 -15.04 -13.64 19.21
CA VAL A 768 -13.73 -14.31 19.34
C VAL A 768 -12.79 -13.95 18.20
N VAL A 769 -13.30 -14.00 16.97
CA VAL A 769 -12.50 -13.70 15.79
C VAL A 769 -12.13 -12.22 15.74
N ARG A 770 -13.07 -11.33 16.11
CA ARG A 770 -12.80 -9.89 16.19
C ARG A 770 -11.71 -9.58 17.21
N LEU A 771 -11.82 -10.13 18.43
CA LEU A 771 -10.80 -9.95 19.47
C LEU A 771 -9.44 -10.50 19.03
N SER A 772 -9.41 -11.67 18.38
CA SER A 772 -8.16 -12.26 17.88
C SER A 772 -7.50 -11.38 16.81
N LEU A 773 -8.28 -10.73 15.94
CA LEU A 773 -7.77 -9.77 14.95
C LEU A 773 -7.39 -8.42 15.58
N GLN A 774 -8.03 -7.99 16.67
CA GLN A 774 -7.68 -6.77 17.39
C GLN A 774 -6.36 -6.94 18.16
N ASN A 775 -6.16 -8.09 18.81
CA ASN A 775 -4.96 -8.43 19.57
C ASN A 775 -3.76 -8.82 18.69
N ALA A 776 -3.94 -8.85 17.36
CA ALA A 776 -2.85 -9.12 16.44
C ALA A 776 -1.82 -7.98 16.48
N ASP A 777 -0.55 -8.36 16.56
CA ASP A 777 0.57 -7.45 16.71
C ASP A 777 0.57 -6.30 15.68
N PRO A 778 0.42 -5.03 16.12
CA PRO A 778 0.28 -3.90 15.22
C PRO A 778 1.57 -3.56 14.48
N ASP A 779 2.74 -3.86 15.04
CA ASP A 779 4.03 -3.52 14.45
C ASP A 779 4.38 -4.49 13.32
N TYR A 780 4.24 -5.80 13.56
CA TYR A 780 4.41 -6.79 12.50
C TYR A 780 3.40 -6.57 11.36
N PHE A 781 2.15 -6.21 11.70
CA PHE A 781 1.13 -5.92 10.69
C PHE A 781 1.46 -4.69 9.83
N LYS A 782 1.93 -3.60 10.46
CA LYS A 782 2.38 -2.39 9.74
C LYS A 782 3.56 -2.70 8.82
N TYR A 783 4.53 -3.46 9.31
CA TYR A 783 5.72 -3.84 8.54
C TYR A 783 5.34 -4.72 7.35
N SER A 784 4.53 -5.76 7.58
CA SER A 784 4.02 -6.68 6.56
C SER A 784 3.23 -5.99 5.45
N THR A 785 2.27 -5.13 5.81
CA THR A 785 1.47 -4.40 4.80
C THR A 785 2.32 -3.46 3.95
N THR A 786 3.40 -2.91 4.53
CA THR A 786 4.37 -2.10 3.78
C THR A 786 5.17 -2.96 2.80
N LEU A 787 5.67 -4.11 3.25
CA LEU A 787 6.42 -5.04 2.40
C LEU A 787 5.57 -5.66 1.28
N GLY A 788 4.30 -5.99 1.55
CA GLY A 788 3.40 -6.54 0.53
C GLY A 788 3.12 -5.55 -0.61
N ALA A 789 2.86 -4.28 -0.27
CA ALA A 789 2.70 -3.22 -1.27
C ALA A 789 3.99 -2.95 -2.07
N PHE A 790 5.14 -3.01 -1.40
CA PHE A 790 6.47 -2.87 -1.98
C PHE A 790 6.79 -4.03 -2.95
N ASP A 791 6.50 -5.27 -2.56
CA ASP A 791 6.72 -6.47 -3.37
C ASP A 791 5.80 -6.51 -4.61
N ASN A 792 4.56 -6.02 -4.49
CA ASN A 792 3.68 -5.80 -5.64
C ASN A 792 4.25 -4.82 -6.66
N PHE A 793 4.90 -3.76 -6.18
CA PHE A 793 5.55 -2.81 -7.06
C PHE A 793 6.75 -3.46 -7.78
N GLU A 794 7.58 -4.22 -7.05
CA GLU A 794 8.74 -4.91 -7.62
C GLU A 794 8.34 -5.95 -8.67
N ILE A 795 7.37 -6.83 -8.38
CA ILE A 795 6.97 -7.87 -9.33
C ILE A 795 6.43 -7.29 -10.65
N ASN A 796 5.80 -6.12 -10.60
CA ASN A 796 5.27 -5.43 -11.78
C ASN A 796 6.28 -4.52 -12.49
N ASN A 797 7.48 -4.35 -11.94
CA ASN A 797 8.58 -3.55 -12.49
C ASN A 797 9.94 -4.28 -12.29
N LEU A 798 9.94 -5.60 -12.44
CA LEU A 798 11.00 -6.50 -11.95
C LEU A 798 12.38 -6.14 -12.52
N ARG A 799 12.46 -6.00 -13.85
CA ARG A 799 13.69 -5.64 -14.56
C ARG A 799 14.24 -4.28 -14.10
N GLU A 800 13.39 -3.26 -14.10
CA GLU A 800 13.80 -1.90 -13.74
C GLU A 800 14.21 -1.78 -12.27
N CYS A 801 13.52 -2.47 -11.36
CA CYS A 801 13.88 -2.48 -9.94
C CYS A 801 15.26 -3.12 -9.74
N LEU A 802 15.54 -4.23 -10.43
CA LEU A 802 16.84 -4.88 -10.39
C LEU A 802 17.95 -3.99 -10.98
N ILE A 803 17.74 -3.39 -12.15
CA ILE A 803 18.69 -2.45 -12.75
C ILE A 803 19.00 -1.29 -11.80
N SER A 804 17.96 -0.70 -11.19
CA SER A 804 18.08 0.39 -10.22
C SER A 804 18.89 -0.03 -8.99
N SER A 805 18.63 -1.21 -8.43
CA SER A 805 19.36 -1.79 -7.29
C SER A 805 20.83 -2.06 -7.60
N LEU A 806 21.14 -2.57 -8.80
CA LEU A 806 22.50 -2.84 -9.23
C LEU A 806 23.32 -1.55 -9.43
N ARG A 807 22.71 -0.53 -10.02
CA ARG A 807 23.33 0.80 -10.19
C ARG A 807 23.58 1.48 -8.84
N GLU A 808 22.61 1.40 -7.92
CA GLU A 808 22.75 1.89 -6.54
C GLU A 808 23.93 1.21 -5.80
N SER A 809 24.12 -0.10 -6.05
CA SER A 809 25.25 -0.88 -5.53
C SER A 809 26.61 -0.54 -6.19
N GLY A 810 26.62 0.37 -7.16
CA GLY A 810 27.82 0.85 -7.85
C GLY A 810 28.20 0.07 -9.11
N HIS A 811 27.40 -0.90 -9.56
CA HIS A 811 27.71 -1.69 -10.76
C HIS A 811 27.41 -0.93 -12.05
N ARG A 812 28.11 -1.32 -13.13
CA ARG A 812 27.91 -0.77 -14.48
C ARG A 812 26.89 -1.63 -15.20
N VAL A 813 25.74 -1.03 -15.52
CA VAL A 813 24.60 -1.75 -16.13
C VAL A 813 24.23 -1.13 -17.46
N ILE A 814 24.33 -1.93 -18.52
CA ILE A 814 23.90 -1.58 -19.89
C ILE A 814 22.78 -2.52 -20.34
N GLU A 815 22.00 -2.07 -21.32
CA GLU A 815 20.99 -2.89 -21.99
C GLU A 815 21.40 -3.13 -23.44
N ALA A 816 21.16 -4.34 -23.94
CA ALA A 816 21.48 -4.72 -25.30
C ALA A 816 20.34 -5.54 -25.93
N ASP A 817 20.12 -5.32 -27.22
CA ASP A 817 19.14 -6.03 -28.03
C ASP A 817 19.87 -7.06 -28.90
N TRP A 818 19.56 -8.34 -28.70
CA TRP A 818 20.20 -9.47 -29.39
C TRP A 818 19.16 -10.25 -30.20
N GLU A 819 19.60 -10.80 -31.32
CA GLU A 819 18.74 -11.58 -32.22
C GLU A 819 18.17 -12.82 -31.51
N SER A 820 16.87 -13.03 -31.68
CA SER A 820 16.12 -14.16 -31.13
C SER A 820 16.44 -15.45 -31.86
N GLU A 821 16.41 -16.57 -31.14
CA GLU A 821 16.74 -17.91 -31.63
C GLU A 821 15.55 -18.86 -31.40
N PRO A 822 14.52 -18.85 -32.28
CA PRO A 822 13.28 -19.61 -32.10
C PRO A 822 13.51 -21.13 -31.96
N GLU A 823 14.51 -21.68 -32.64
CA GLU A 823 14.86 -23.10 -32.55
C GLU A 823 15.32 -23.48 -31.13
N LEU A 824 16.20 -22.67 -30.53
CA LEU A 824 16.64 -22.87 -29.14
C LEU A 824 15.50 -22.68 -28.13
N ALA A 825 14.57 -21.76 -28.39
CA ALA A 825 13.36 -21.62 -27.58
C ALA A 825 12.47 -22.86 -27.65
N GLY A 826 12.39 -23.50 -28.82
CA GLY A 826 11.71 -24.78 -29.04
C GLY A 826 12.34 -25.90 -28.24
N ILE A 827 13.66 -26.08 -28.35
CA ILE A 827 14.45 -27.07 -27.61
C ILE A 827 14.28 -26.88 -26.09
N GLU A 828 14.34 -25.64 -25.60
CA GLU A 828 14.12 -25.33 -24.19
C GLU A 828 12.74 -25.83 -23.70
N SER A 829 11.70 -25.64 -24.52
CA SER A 829 10.33 -26.07 -24.20
C SER A 829 10.18 -27.59 -24.22
N GLU A 830 10.86 -28.26 -25.15
CA GLU A 830 10.85 -29.72 -25.29
C GLU A 830 11.50 -30.39 -24.07
N ILE A 831 12.72 -29.98 -23.72
CA ILE A 831 13.44 -30.46 -22.52
C ILE A 831 12.59 -30.26 -21.26
N PHE A 832 11.93 -29.11 -21.12
CA PHE A 832 11.06 -28.86 -19.98
C PHE A 832 9.90 -29.87 -19.90
N GLY A 833 9.29 -30.20 -21.04
CA GLY A 833 8.24 -31.21 -21.13
C GLY A 833 8.72 -32.63 -20.80
N GLU A 834 9.94 -32.99 -21.22
CA GLU A 834 10.57 -34.27 -20.90
C GLU A 834 10.88 -34.41 -19.41
N LEU A 835 11.45 -33.38 -18.78
CA LEU A 835 11.72 -33.38 -17.35
C LEU A 835 10.43 -33.52 -16.51
N GLN A 836 9.31 -32.97 -16.98
CA GLN A 836 8.00 -33.17 -16.35
C GLN A 836 7.51 -34.61 -16.50
N ARG A 837 7.71 -35.25 -17.66
CA ARG A 837 7.39 -36.67 -17.89
C ARG A 837 8.23 -37.58 -16.98
N GLN A 838 9.54 -37.33 -16.93
CA GLN A 838 10.45 -38.07 -16.05
C GLN A 838 10.03 -37.94 -14.58
N GLN A 839 9.79 -36.71 -14.09
CA GLN A 839 9.35 -36.50 -12.71
C GLN A 839 8.04 -37.24 -12.41
N ALA A 840 7.08 -37.24 -13.34
CA ALA A 840 5.83 -37.96 -13.18
C ALA A 840 6.07 -39.47 -13.03
N SER A 841 6.92 -40.03 -13.89
CA SER A 841 7.30 -41.45 -13.87
C SER A 841 7.99 -41.85 -12.57
N GLU A 842 9.01 -41.10 -12.14
CA GLU A 842 9.71 -41.32 -10.87
C GLU A 842 8.76 -41.23 -9.67
N THR A 843 7.86 -40.24 -9.67
CA THR A 843 6.87 -40.07 -8.59
C THR A 843 5.87 -41.21 -8.59
N PHE A 844 5.43 -41.68 -9.75
CA PHE A 844 4.51 -42.82 -9.88
C PHE A 844 5.15 -44.11 -9.34
N GLN A 845 6.42 -44.37 -9.67
CA GLN A 845 7.14 -45.56 -9.24
C GLN A 845 7.55 -45.54 -7.76
N ALA A 846 7.69 -44.35 -7.17
CA ALA A 846 8.11 -44.22 -5.77
C ALA A 846 7.18 -44.96 -4.79
N LYS A 847 7.71 -45.42 -3.65
CA LYS A 847 6.90 -46.02 -2.58
C LYS A 847 6.37 -44.93 -1.64
N LYS A 848 5.04 -44.84 -1.49
CA LYS A 848 4.40 -43.93 -0.53
C LYS A 848 4.80 -44.28 0.91
N TYR A 849 4.78 -43.29 1.79
CA TYR A 849 4.84 -43.55 3.23
C TYR A 849 3.51 -44.12 3.71
N GLU A 850 3.56 -44.96 4.74
CA GLU A 850 2.35 -45.51 5.38
C GLU A 850 1.55 -44.39 6.05
N GLU A 851 2.25 -43.48 6.72
CA GLU A 851 1.67 -42.34 7.42
C GLU A 851 2.11 -41.01 6.81
N ILE A 852 1.15 -40.10 6.58
CA ILE A 852 1.45 -38.76 6.02
C ILE A 852 2.34 -37.92 6.95
N GLU A 853 2.28 -38.15 8.26
CA GLU A 853 3.09 -37.41 9.24
C GLU A 853 4.59 -37.63 9.06
N GLU A 854 5.01 -38.81 8.62
CA GLU A 854 6.41 -39.08 8.29
C GLU A 854 6.87 -38.21 7.11
N ALA A 855 6.05 -38.17 6.04
CA ALA A 855 6.30 -37.32 4.89
C ALA A 855 6.32 -35.82 5.25
N ARG A 856 5.46 -35.37 6.16
CA ARG A 856 5.44 -33.98 6.66
C ARG A 856 6.72 -33.61 7.41
N LYS A 857 7.25 -34.52 8.25
CA LYS A 857 8.51 -34.32 8.97
C LYS A 857 9.69 -34.23 8.00
N LEU A 858 9.77 -35.13 7.03
CA LEU A 858 10.87 -35.18 6.06
C LEU A 858 10.84 -34.03 5.05
N LYS A 859 9.65 -33.54 4.66
CA LYS A 859 9.51 -32.37 3.77
C LYS A 859 10.20 -31.11 4.28
N ARG A 860 10.39 -30.99 5.60
CA ARG A 860 11.08 -29.86 6.25
C ARG A 860 12.59 -29.99 6.28
N LYS A 861 13.13 -31.17 5.90
CA LYS A 861 14.56 -31.46 5.90
C LYS A 861 15.11 -31.46 4.48
N THR A 862 16.41 -31.25 4.35
CA THR A 862 17.14 -31.60 3.14
C THR A 862 17.20 -33.12 3.01
N VAL A 863 16.67 -33.65 1.91
CA VAL A 863 16.58 -35.10 1.65
C VAL A 863 16.94 -35.42 0.20
N PRO A 864 17.45 -36.63 -0.08
CA PRO A 864 17.74 -37.08 -1.45
C PRO A 864 16.53 -37.07 -2.37
N LEU A 865 16.77 -37.03 -3.69
CA LEU A 865 15.72 -36.95 -4.71
C LEU A 865 14.70 -38.10 -4.62
N GLU A 866 15.15 -39.33 -4.42
CA GLU A 866 14.28 -40.50 -4.26
C GLU A 866 13.28 -40.30 -3.10
N THR A 867 13.77 -39.85 -1.95
CA THR A 867 12.95 -39.52 -0.78
C THR A 867 11.96 -38.40 -1.09
N LYS A 868 12.34 -37.41 -1.92
CA LYS A 868 11.41 -36.37 -2.37
C LYS A 868 10.29 -36.92 -3.23
N ARG A 869 10.57 -37.83 -4.17
CA ARG A 869 9.56 -38.49 -5.00
C ARG A 869 8.58 -39.29 -4.15
N ARG A 870 9.06 -39.97 -3.10
CA ARG A 870 8.21 -40.64 -2.10
C ARG A 870 7.31 -39.65 -1.36
N ILE A 871 7.84 -38.49 -0.95
CA ILE A 871 7.06 -37.41 -0.32
C ILE A 871 5.99 -36.89 -1.31
N GLU A 872 6.37 -36.58 -2.54
CA GLU A 872 5.48 -36.09 -3.60
C GLU A 872 4.33 -37.07 -3.85
N LYS A 873 4.62 -38.37 -4.02
CA LYS A 873 3.60 -39.42 -4.18
C LYS A 873 2.67 -39.48 -2.99
N THR A 874 3.20 -39.47 -1.77
CA THR A 874 2.39 -39.55 -0.54
C THR A 874 1.43 -38.36 -0.43
N PHE A 875 1.89 -37.14 -0.68
CA PHE A 875 1.02 -35.95 -0.67
C PHE A 875 0.01 -35.96 -1.82
N PHE A 876 0.37 -36.48 -2.99
CA PHE A 876 -0.56 -36.63 -4.11
C PHE A 876 -1.70 -37.60 -3.77
N LEU A 877 -1.38 -38.74 -3.18
CA LEU A 877 -2.34 -39.76 -2.79
C LEU A 877 -3.19 -39.37 -1.57
N ASP A 878 -2.65 -38.61 -0.62
CA ASP A 878 -3.44 -38.02 0.47
C ASP A 878 -4.50 -37.04 -0.04
N ARG A 879 -4.21 -36.34 -1.15
CA ARG A 879 -5.20 -35.49 -1.82
C ARG A 879 -6.26 -36.29 -2.56
N LEU A 880 -5.95 -37.53 -2.96
CA LEU A 880 -6.77 -38.43 -3.78
C LEU A 880 -6.86 -39.84 -3.16
N PRO A 881 -7.48 -39.99 -1.97
CA PRO A 881 -7.55 -41.27 -1.29
C PRO A 881 -8.30 -42.32 -2.12
N GLY A 882 -7.77 -43.54 -2.16
CA GLY A 882 -8.34 -44.67 -2.91
C GLY A 882 -8.17 -44.59 -4.43
N ILE A 883 -7.46 -43.58 -4.96
CA ILE A 883 -7.23 -43.48 -6.42
C ILE A 883 -6.43 -44.66 -6.98
N GLU A 884 -5.53 -45.25 -6.18
CA GLU A 884 -4.73 -46.42 -6.56
C GLU A 884 -5.58 -47.69 -6.76
N GLU A 885 -6.78 -47.74 -6.16
CA GLU A 885 -7.72 -48.86 -6.29
C GLU A 885 -8.60 -48.71 -7.55
N SER A 886 -8.57 -47.55 -8.20
CA SER A 886 -9.35 -47.30 -9.40
C SER A 886 -8.80 -48.10 -10.58
N SER A 887 -9.70 -48.59 -11.44
CA SER A 887 -9.31 -49.36 -12.63
C SER A 887 -8.42 -48.55 -13.59
N ILE A 888 -8.50 -47.22 -13.56
CA ILE A 888 -7.70 -46.35 -14.43
C ILE A 888 -6.24 -46.22 -13.96
N TRP A 889 -5.93 -46.49 -12.68
CA TRP A 889 -4.59 -46.24 -12.13
C TRP A 889 -3.48 -46.98 -12.89
N GLU A 890 -3.67 -48.27 -13.15
CA GLU A 890 -2.72 -49.12 -13.89
C GLU A 890 -3.06 -49.25 -15.38
N SER A 891 -4.23 -48.77 -15.81
CA SER A 891 -4.64 -48.88 -17.23
C SER A 891 -3.75 -47.97 -18.10
N PRO A 892 -3.13 -48.47 -19.18
CA PRO A 892 -2.31 -47.64 -20.05
C PRO A 892 -3.15 -46.63 -20.82
N VAL A 893 -2.71 -45.37 -20.77
CA VAL A 893 -3.30 -44.22 -21.43
C VAL A 893 -2.33 -43.63 -22.45
N SER A 894 -2.79 -43.46 -23.68
CA SER A 894 -2.07 -42.79 -24.76
C SER A 894 -2.92 -41.65 -25.34
N SER A 895 -2.31 -40.82 -26.19
CA SER A 895 -3.00 -39.78 -26.94
C SER A 895 -3.26 -40.29 -28.35
N ASP A 896 -4.48 -40.11 -28.83
CA ASP A 896 -4.86 -40.38 -30.22
C ASP A 896 -4.03 -39.48 -31.17
N PRO A 897 -3.29 -40.05 -32.15
CA PRO A 897 -2.40 -39.27 -33.00
C PRO A 897 -3.10 -38.21 -33.86
N GLU A 898 -4.37 -38.40 -34.22
CA GLU A 898 -5.11 -37.51 -35.11
C GLU A 898 -5.87 -36.42 -34.35
N THR A 899 -6.42 -36.75 -33.18
CA THR A 899 -7.32 -35.86 -32.42
C THR A 899 -6.71 -35.36 -31.12
N GLY A 900 -5.73 -36.07 -30.57
CA GLY A 900 -5.15 -35.82 -29.26
C GLY A 900 -6.01 -36.30 -28.09
N LEU A 901 -7.11 -37.00 -28.34
CA LEU A 901 -8.01 -37.53 -27.31
C LEU A 901 -7.36 -38.65 -26.50
N PRO A 902 -7.75 -38.85 -25.22
CA PRO A 902 -7.23 -39.96 -24.42
C PRO A 902 -7.74 -41.31 -24.95
N ILE A 903 -6.82 -42.22 -25.25
CA ILE A 903 -7.09 -43.63 -25.54
C ILE A 903 -6.71 -44.44 -24.31
N ILE A 904 -7.68 -45.18 -23.77
CA ILE A 904 -7.46 -46.06 -22.61
C ILE A 904 -7.52 -47.49 -23.12
N SER A 905 -6.43 -48.21 -22.91
CA SER A 905 -6.28 -49.61 -23.31
C SER A 905 -6.42 -50.55 -22.12
N LYS A 906 -6.67 -51.84 -22.39
CA LYS A 906 -6.63 -52.89 -21.37
C LYS A 906 -5.21 -53.02 -20.80
N PRO A 907 -5.04 -53.53 -19.57
CA PRO A 907 -3.72 -53.81 -19.00
C PRO A 907 -2.83 -54.57 -19.99
N GLY A 908 -1.62 -54.07 -20.24
CA GLY A 908 -0.67 -54.60 -21.24
C GLY A 908 -0.73 -53.94 -22.63
N GLY A 909 -1.60 -52.96 -22.86
CA GLY A 909 -1.63 -52.12 -24.07
C GLY A 909 -0.54 -51.04 -24.12
N THR A 910 -0.49 -50.27 -25.21
CA THR A 910 0.49 -49.19 -25.42
C THR A 910 0.08 -47.90 -24.72
N GLY A 911 0.96 -47.30 -23.93
CA GLY A 911 0.73 -46.03 -23.24
C GLY A 911 1.49 -45.93 -21.92
N ILE A 912 1.24 -44.88 -21.14
CA ILE A 912 1.73 -44.79 -19.75
C ILE A 912 0.59 -45.05 -18.77
N ALA A 913 0.87 -45.54 -17.57
CA ALA A 913 -0.16 -45.84 -16.58
C ALA A 913 -1.03 -44.61 -16.29
N GLY A 914 -2.34 -44.78 -16.11
CA GLY A 914 -3.24 -43.66 -15.84
C GLY A 914 -2.88 -42.87 -14.58
N GLY A 915 -2.35 -43.53 -13.55
CA GLY A 915 -1.83 -42.87 -12.35
C GLY A 915 -0.62 -41.97 -12.65
N GLU A 916 0.33 -42.44 -13.46
CA GLU A 916 1.45 -41.65 -13.96
C GLU A 916 0.94 -40.45 -14.78
N LYS A 917 -0.07 -40.66 -15.62
CA LYS A 917 -0.70 -39.60 -16.42
C LYS A 917 -1.35 -38.53 -15.56
N LEU A 918 -2.06 -38.91 -14.48
CA LEU A 918 -2.65 -37.97 -13.52
C LEU A 918 -1.60 -37.09 -12.85
N ILE A 919 -0.47 -37.67 -12.45
CA ILE A 919 0.65 -36.93 -11.87
C ILE A 919 1.21 -35.93 -12.90
N LEU A 920 1.44 -36.37 -14.14
CA LEU A 920 1.90 -35.50 -15.23
C LEU A 920 0.94 -34.34 -15.50
N MET A 921 -0.37 -34.62 -15.56
CA MET A 921 -1.40 -33.59 -15.74
C MET A 921 -1.37 -32.56 -14.60
N ASN A 922 -1.17 -32.99 -13.35
CA ASN A 922 -1.03 -32.09 -12.20
C ASN A 922 0.27 -31.27 -12.23
N LEU A 923 1.37 -31.80 -12.78
CA LEU A 923 2.62 -31.05 -12.98
C LEU A 923 2.48 -29.98 -14.08
N LYS A 924 1.82 -30.32 -15.19
CA LYS A 924 1.54 -29.39 -16.30
C LYS A 924 0.50 -28.33 -15.93
N ASN A 925 -0.51 -28.69 -15.14
CA ASN A 925 -1.54 -27.79 -14.65
C ASN A 925 -1.75 -27.92 -13.13
N ARG A 926 -1.02 -27.10 -12.37
CA ARG A 926 -1.07 -27.10 -10.89
C ARG A 926 -2.45 -26.74 -10.31
N HIS A 927 -3.35 -26.15 -11.11
CA HIS A 927 -4.70 -25.81 -10.68
C HIS A 927 -5.72 -26.92 -10.94
N PHE A 928 -5.35 -27.97 -11.68
CA PHE A 928 -6.24 -29.08 -12.03
C PHE A 928 -6.98 -29.66 -10.81
N LEU A 929 -6.22 -30.17 -9.83
CA LEU A 929 -6.79 -30.78 -8.63
C LEU A 929 -7.54 -29.76 -7.77
N THR A 930 -6.98 -28.56 -7.60
CA THR A 930 -7.61 -27.51 -6.79
C THR A 930 -8.91 -27.01 -7.41
N GLY A 931 -9.03 -26.96 -8.73
CA GLY A 931 -10.27 -26.60 -9.39
C GLY A 931 -11.35 -27.68 -9.25
N LEU A 932 -10.99 -28.97 -9.31
CA LEU A 932 -11.93 -30.05 -9.02
C LEU A 932 -12.35 -30.08 -7.55
N GLU A 933 -11.41 -29.87 -6.63
CA GLU A 933 -11.70 -29.73 -5.19
C GLU A 933 -12.70 -28.58 -4.95
N ARG A 934 -12.50 -27.42 -5.59
CA ARG A 934 -13.42 -26.28 -5.51
C ARG A 934 -14.78 -26.59 -6.12
N LEU A 935 -14.83 -27.29 -7.25
CA LEU A 935 -16.09 -27.68 -7.88
C LEU A 935 -16.92 -28.57 -6.95
N TYR A 936 -16.28 -29.58 -6.36
CA TYR A 936 -16.94 -30.45 -5.39
C TYR A 936 -17.42 -29.68 -4.16
N LEU A 937 -16.58 -28.81 -3.59
CA LEU A 937 -16.93 -27.98 -2.43
C LEU A 937 -18.02 -26.95 -2.75
N LEU A 938 -18.10 -26.45 -3.99
CA LEU A 938 -19.16 -25.57 -4.44
C LEU A 938 -20.51 -26.30 -4.52
N GLN A 939 -20.51 -27.54 -5.00
CA GLN A 939 -21.69 -28.41 -5.02
C GLN A 939 -22.09 -28.86 -3.60
N ASN A 940 -21.12 -29.01 -2.70
CA ASN A 940 -21.29 -29.44 -1.30
C ASN A 940 -20.92 -28.33 -0.32
N PHE A 941 -21.55 -27.16 -0.49
CA PHE A 941 -21.13 -25.93 0.18
C PHE A 941 -21.06 -25.99 1.71
N HIS A 942 -21.95 -26.76 2.33
CA HIS A 942 -21.96 -26.99 3.78
C HIS A 942 -20.63 -27.58 4.28
N ILE A 943 -19.99 -28.46 3.52
CA ILE A 943 -18.65 -29.01 3.84
C ILE A 943 -17.61 -27.90 3.79
N ALA A 944 -17.66 -27.05 2.76
CA ALA A 944 -16.75 -25.93 2.61
C ALA A 944 -16.85 -24.94 3.80
N GLN A 945 -18.07 -24.61 4.20
CA GLN A 945 -18.36 -23.75 5.37
C GLN A 945 -17.77 -24.35 6.65
N LYS A 946 -18.03 -25.63 6.93
CA LYS A 946 -17.56 -26.27 8.17
C LYS A 946 -16.04 -26.40 8.23
N ARG A 947 -15.38 -26.59 7.08
CA ARG A 947 -13.90 -26.57 6.97
C ARG A 947 -13.33 -25.20 7.31
N HIS A 948 -13.99 -24.14 6.83
CA HIS A 948 -13.59 -22.76 7.11
C HIS A 948 -13.79 -22.42 8.59
N GLU A 949 -14.91 -22.82 9.18
CA GLU A 949 -15.16 -22.68 10.62
C GLU A 949 -14.08 -23.39 11.45
N LYS A 950 -13.74 -24.65 11.14
CA LYS A 950 -12.67 -25.39 11.83
C LYS A 950 -11.33 -24.69 11.74
N LEU A 951 -11.00 -24.14 10.57
CA LEU A 951 -9.75 -23.43 10.34
C LEU A 951 -9.65 -22.21 11.25
N TRP A 952 -10.70 -21.39 11.30
CA TRP A 952 -10.74 -20.18 12.13
C TRP A 952 -10.80 -20.50 13.62
N ASN A 953 -11.48 -21.59 14.01
CA ASN A 953 -11.47 -22.07 15.39
C ASN A 953 -10.04 -22.39 15.87
N GLY A 954 -9.24 -23.07 15.05
CA GLY A 954 -7.82 -23.32 15.36
C GLY A 954 -6.98 -22.05 15.39
N LEU A 955 -7.22 -21.11 14.48
CA LEU A 955 -6.50 -19.83 14.43
C LEU A 955 -6.72 -18.95 15.66
N CYS A 956 -7.93 -18.95 16.21
CA CYS A 956 -8.28 -18.14 17.39
C CYS A 956 -7.83 -18.80 18.71
N ALA A 957 -7.49 -20.09 18.69
CA ALA A 957 -6.93 -20.78 19.85
C ALA A 957 -5.46 -20.39 20.13
N ASP A 958 -4.74 -19.93 19.10
CA ASP A 958 -3.36 -19.43 19.17
C ASP A 958 -3.30 -17.89 19.16
N TYR A 959 -2.10 -17.31 19.31
CA TYR A 959 -1.89 -15.90 18.97
C TYR A 959 -2.11 -15.74 17.46
N LEU A 960 -3.12 -14.98 17.02
CA LEU A 960 -3.40 -14.77 15.60
C LEU A 960 -2.62 -13.57 15.07
N THR A 961 -1.77 -13.77 14.06
CA THR A 961 -1.31 -12.65 13.22
C THR A 961 -2.31 -12.39 12.09
N LYS A 962 -2.51 -11.13 11.72
CA LYS A 962 -3.39 -10.75 10.59
C LYS A 962 -2.87 -11.30 9.26
N GLU A 963 -1.57 -11.51 9.13
CA GLU A 963 -0.89 -12.16 8.01
C GLU A 963 -1.34 -13.61 7.86
N GLU A 964 -1.27 -14.36 8.97
CA GLU A 964 -1.64 -15.76 8.99
C GLU A 964 -3.13 -15.94 8.68
N ALA A 965 -3.97 -15.04 9.21
CA ALA A 965 -5.40 -14.99 8.90
C ALA A 965 -5.66 -14.85 7.39
N ALA A 966 -5.00 -13.88 6.74
CA ALA A 966 -5.17 -13.64 5.31
C ALA A 966 -4.65 -14.80 4.45
N ARG A 967 -3.46 -15.32 4.78
CA ARG A 967 -2.85 -16.46 4.07
C ARG A 967 -3.71 -17.72 4.12
N ARG A 968 -4.38 -17.96 5.25
CA ARG A 968 -5.15 -19.20 5.49
C ARG A 968 -6.63 -19.06 5.08
N GLY A 969 -7.23 -17.89 5.20
CA GLY A 969 -8.66 -17.66 4.93
C GLY A 969 -9.07 -17.77 3.45
N GLY A 970 -8.18 -17.47 2.51
CA GLY A 970 -8.60 -17.23 1.12
C GLY A 970 -9.20 -18.39 0.33
N LYS A 971 -9.00 -19.64 0.74
CA LYS A 971 -9.51 -20.81 -0.01
C LYS A 971 -11.04 -20.88 0.00
N PHE A 972 -11.67 -20.60 1.12
CA PHE A 972 -13.13 -20.64 1.24
C PHE A 972 -13.78 -19.42 0.60
N ALA A 973 -13.20 -18.22 0.77
CA ALA A 973 -13.70 -16.99 0.16
C ALA A 973 -13.91 -17.14 -1.37
N THR A 974 -13.00 -17.79 -2.08
CA THR A 974 -13.18 -18.09 -3.51
C THR A 974 -14.41 -18.98 -3.78
N VAL A 975 -14.62 -20.04 -3.00
CA VAL A 975 -15.78 -20.94 -3.17
C VAL A 975 -17.08 -20.23 -2.85
N TRP A 976 -17.10 -19.43 -1.77
CA TRP A 976 -18.22 -18.56 -1.42
C TRP A 976 -18.56 -17.58 -2.54
N ALA A 977 -17.56 -16.86 -3.08
CA ALA A 977 -17.80 -15.92 -4.17
C ALA A 977 -18.32 -16.61 -5.44
N LEU A 978 -17.83 -17.81 -5.78
CA LEU A 978 -18.34 -18.59 -6.90
C LEU A 978 -19.80 -19.03 -6.70
N ARG A 979 -20.22 -19.32 -5.46
CA ARG A 979 -21.61 -19.61 -5.10
C ARG A 979 -22.49 -18.37 -5.26
N GLU A 980 -22.04 -17.24 -4.73
CA GLU A 980 -22.74 -15.95 -4.82
C GLU A 980 -22.93 -15.49 -6.28
N LEU A 981 -21.96 -15.80 -7.15
CA LEU A 981 -22.03 -15.55 -8.59
C LEU A 981 -22.85 -16.59 -9.36
N ASN A 982 -23.41 -17.59 -8.66
CA ASN A 982 -24.18 -18.69 -9.21
C ASN A 982 -23.49 -19.36 -10.42
N ILE A 983 -22.19 -19.65 -10.31
CA ILE A 983 -21.39 -20.09 -11.45
C ILE A 983 -21.87 -21.42 -12.07
N LEU A 984 -22.56 -22.26 -11.29
CA LEU A 984 -23.07 -23.56 -11.74
C LEU A 984 -24.17 -23.42 -12.81
N GLN A 985 -24.93 -22.32 -12.81
CA GLN A 985 -26.00 -22.11 -13.79
C GLN A 985 -25.47 -22.13 -15.24
N PHE A 986 -24.21 -21.71 -15.45
CA PHE A 986 -23.60 -21.62 -16.77
C PHE A 986 -23.29 -22.99 -17.39
N PHE A 987 -23.48 -24.08 -16.65
CA PHE A 987 -23.21 -25.43 -17.13
C PHE A 987 -24.34 -25.99 -17.98
N GLU A 988 -25.54 -25.40 -17.95
CA GLU A 988 -26.76 -26.08 -18.43
C GLU A 988 -27.14 -25.75 -19.88
N ARG A 989 -26.72 -24.60 -20.43
CA ARG A 989 -27.10 -24.14 -21.77
C ARG A 989 -26.05 -23.24 -22.44
N GLU A 990 -26.36 -22.76 -23.65
CA GLU A 990 -25.57 -21.76 -24.38
C GLU A 990 -25.89 -20.33 -23.93
N TRP A 991 -24.89 -19.45 -24.03
CA TRP A 991 -24.93 -18.06 -23.58
C TRP A 991 -24.34 -17.12 -24.64
N THR A 992 -24.81 -15.88 -24.70
CA THR A 992 -24.15 -14.80 -25.45
C THR A 992 -23.60 -13.77 -24.47
N ALA A 993 -22.76 -12.85 -24.95
CA ALA A 993 -22.28 -11.75 -24.11
C ALA A 993 -23.42 -10.85 -23.61
N ASP A 994 -24.61 -10.94 -24.22
CA ASP A 994 -25.78 -10.13 -23.88
C ASP A 994 -26.91 -10.96 -23.23
N SER A 995 -26.65 -12.23 -22.90
CA SER A 995 -27.56 -13.03 -22.07
C SER A 995 -27.76 -12.35 -20.71
N PHE A 996 -29.00 -12.39 -20.19
CA PHE A 996 -29.36 -11.76 -18.92
C PHE A 996 -28.45 -12.22 -17.78
N GLU A 997 -28.20 -13.53 -17.67
CA GLU A 997 -27.39 -14.13 -16.62
C GLU A 997 -25.91 -13.70 -16.70
N ILE A 998 -25.40 -13.44 -17.91
CA ILE A 998 -24.03 -12.96 -18.13
C ILE A 998 -23.90 -11.48 -17.73
N ILE A 999 -24.95 -10.69 -17.96
CA ILE A 999 -25.03 -9.30 -17.50
C ILE A 999 -25.12 -9.24 -15.97
N GLU A 1000 -25.95 -10.09 -15.36
CA GLU A 1000 -26.04 -10.18 -13.90
C GLU A 1000 -24.74 -10.69 -13.27
N LEU A 1001 -24.04 -11.63 -13.92
CA LEU A 1001 -22.72 -12.09 -13.50
C LEU A 1001 -21.69 -10.95 -13.47
N GLU A 1002 -21.67 -10.08 -14.49
CA GLU A 1002 -20.81 -8.89 -14.51
C GLU A 1002 -21.17 -7.93 -13.37
N LYS A 1003 -22.45 -7.62 -13.19
CA LYS A 1003 -22.91 -6.74 -12.10
C LYS A 1003 -22.54 -7.28 -10.72
N ALA A 1004 -22.84 -8.55 -10.45
CA ALA A 1004 -22.52 -9.19 -9.18
C ALA A 1004 -21.00 -9.30 -8.98
N GLY A 1005 -20.24 -9.51 -10.06
CA GLY A 1005 -18.77 -9.52 -10.04
C GLY A 1005 -18.13 -8.19 -9.64
N HIS A 1006 -18.85 -7.07 -9.74
CA HIS A 1006 -18.38 -5.77 -9.27
C HIS A 1006 -18.67 -5.50 -7.79
N ARG A 1007 -19.36 -6.41 -7.07
CA ARG A 1007 -19.56 -6.26 -5.62
C ARG A 1007 -18.20 -6.25 -4.89
N PRO A 1008 -17.94 -5.32 -3.96
CA PRO A 1008 -16.62 -5.19 -3.31
C PRO A 1008 -16.14 -6.44 -2.58
N ASP A 1009 -17.05 -7.15 -1.90
CA ASP A 1009 -16.79 -8.40 -1.19
C ASP A 1009 -16.40 -9.54 -2.16
N ILE A 1010 -17.05 -9.64 -3.31
CA ILE A 1010 -16.71 -10.59 -4.38
C ILE A 1010 -15.34 -10.29 -4.99
N VAL A 1011 -15.07 -9.02 -5.31
CA VAL A 1011 -13.76 -8.59 -5.83
C VAL A 1011 -12.66 -8.91 -4.83
N LEU A 1012 -12.93 -8.69 -3.54
CA LEU A 1012 -12.00 -8.96 -2.45
C LEU A 1012 -11.73 -10.47 -2.28
N ALA A 1013 -12.78 -11.30 -2.37
CA ALA A 1013 -12.69 -12.75 -2.28
C ALA A 1013 -11.99 -13.42 -3.48
N LEU A 1014 -12.15 -12.86 -4.69
CA LEU A 1014 -11.57 -13.38 -5.93
C LEU A 1014 -10.21 -12.77 -6.26
N GLY A 1015 -9.92 -11.56 -5.78
CA GLY A 1015 -8.72 -10.79 -6.14
C GLY A 1015 -8.78 -10.13 -7.52
N PHE A 1016 -9.90 -10.22 -8.24
CA PHE A 1016 -10.12 -9.57 -9.53
C PHE A 1016 -11.60 -9.24 -9.76
N SER A 1017 -11.86 -8.24 -10.60
CA SER A 1017 -13.20 -7.82 -11.02
C SER A 1017 -13.46 -8.13 -12.50
N PRO A 1018 -14.70 -7.97 -12.99
CA PRO A 1018 -14.95 -7.83 -14.41
C PRO A 1018 -14.10 -6.70 -15.00
N GLY A 1019 -13.61 -6.89 -16.23
CA GLY A 1019 -12.81 -5.88 -16.93
C GLY A 1019 -13.64 -4.66 -17.33
N LYS A 1020 -12.97 -3.58 -17.77
CA LYS A 1020 -13.67 -2.41 -18.31
C LYS A 1020 -14.52 -2.80 -19.52
N GLU A 1021 -15.66 -2.12 -19.67
CA GLU A 1021 -16.55 -2.32 -20.80
C GLU A 1021 -15.80 -2.07 -22.12
N ARG A 1022 -15.94 -3.01 -23.06
CA ARG A 1022 -15.33 -2.95 -24.39
C ARG A 1022 -16.39 -3.16 -25.46
N LYS A 1023 -16.17 -2.63 -26.65
CA LYS A 1023 -17.08 -2.79 -27.80
C LYS A 1023 -17.38 -4.27 -28.05
N GLY A 1024 -18.67 -4.62 -28.02
CA GLY A 1024 -19.15 -6.00 -28.19
C GLY A 1024 -19.14 -6.86 -26.90
N ASN A 1025 -18.99 -6.22 -25.74
CA ASN A 1025 -19.02 -6.83 -24.41
C ASN A 1025 -18.11 -8.06 -24.17
N PRO A 1026 -16.90 -8.16 -24.76
CA PRO A 1026 -16.04 -9.33 -24.58
C PRO A 1026 -15.55 -9.49 -23.13
N GLN A 1027 -15.52 -8.41 -22.33
CA GLN A 1027 -15.13 -8.46 -20.92
C GLN A 1027 -16.01 -9.39 -20.08
N ARG A 1028 -17.31 -9.53 -20.41
CA ARG A 1028 -18.23 -10.41 -19.69
C ARG A 1028 -17.86 -11.88 -19.87
N ILE A 1029 -17.56 -12.26 -21.11
CA ILE A 1029 -17.14 -13.62 -21.45
C ILE A 1029 -15.74 -13.90 -20.91
N ASP A 1030 -14.82 -12.92 -20.96
CA ASP A 1030 -13.50 -13.06 -20.35
C ASP A 1030 -13.58 -13.25 -18.83
N TYR A 1031 -14.50 -12.55 -18.16
CA TYR A 1031 -14.76 -12.74 -16.73
C TYR A 1031 -15.31 -14.15 -16.45
N LEU A 1032 -16.30 -14.61 -17.22
CA LEU A 1032 -16.81 -15.98 -17.12
C LEU A 1032 -15.70 -17.02 -17.35
N ARG A 1033 -14.84 -16.85 -18.36
CA ARG A 1033 -13.70 -17.76 -18.61
C ARG A 1033 -12.78 -17.86 -17.40
N LYS A 1034 -12.45 -16.72 -16.77
CA LYS A 1034 -11.62 -16.68 -15.56
C LYS A 1034 -12.28 -17.44 -14.41
N LEU A 1035 -13.57 -17.21 -14.16
CA LEU A 1035 -14.31 -17.91 -13.11
C LEU A 1035 -14.38 -19.43 -13.35
N LEU A 1036 -14.70 -19.86 -14.57
CA LEU A 1036 -14.73 -21.28 -14.93
C LEU A 1036 -13.37 -21.96 -14.74
N SER A 1037 -12.28 -21.26 -15.03
CA SER A 1037 -10.93 -21.80 -14.82
C SER A 1037 -10.61 -22.08 -13.35
N LEU A 1038 -11.26 -21.38 -12.41
CA LEU A 1038 -11.09 -21.62 -10.97
C LEU A 1038 -11.68 -22.96 -10.51
N VAL A 1039 -12.56 -23.57 -11.31
CA VAL A 1039 -13.25 -24.85 -11.03
C VAL A 1039 -12.92 -25.92 -12.08
N SER A 1040 -11.75 -25.82 -12.74
CA SER A 1040 -11.30 -26.76 -13.78
C SER A 1040 -12.31 -26.96 -14.91
N CYS A 1041 -13.00 -25.89 -15.31
CA CYS A 1041 -13.91 -25.83 -16.44
C CYS A 1041 -13.44 -24.77 -17.45
N ARG A 1042 -13.92 -24.86 -18.70
CA ARG A 1042 -13.66 -23.86 -19.73
C ARG A 1042 -14.85 -23.72 -20.68
N LEU A 1043 -14.86 -22.62 -21.43
CA LEU A 1043 -15.78 -22.46 -22.56
C LEU A 1043 -15.24 -23.21 -23.79
N ASP A 1044 -16.17 -23.77 -24.56
CA ASP A 1044 -15.92 -24.29 -25.91
C ASP A 1044 -15.64 -23.12 -26.89
N SER A 1045 -15.15 -23.43 -28.10
CA SER A 1045 -15.07 -22.45 -29.18
C SER A 1045 -16.48 -21.96 -29.53
N PRO A 1046 -16.70 -20.64 -29.64
CA PRO A 1046 -18.03 -20.11 -29.86
C PRO A 1046 -18.54 -20.37 -31.27
N VAL A 1047 -19.85 -20.60 -31.39
CA VAL A 1047 -20.55 -20.70 -32.68
C VAL A 1047 -21.17 -19.34 -33.01
N GLN A 1048 -21.04 -18.89 -34.26
CA GLN A 1048 -21.69 -17.66 -34.73
C GLN A 1048 -23.06 -17.99 -35.33
N ARG A 1049 -24.13 -17.35 -34.84
CA ARG A 1049 -25.51 -17.56 -35.35
C ARG A 1049 -26.25 -16.23 -35.54
N GLY A 1050 -27.29 -16.26 -36.39
CA GLY A 1050 -28.18 -15.13 -36.67
C GLY A 1050 -27.60 -14.05 -37.59
N GLU A 1051 -28.45 -13.11 -38.02
CA GLU A 1051 -28.09 -12.03 -38.96
C GLU A 1051 -26.95 -11.14 -38.45
N LYS A 1052 -26.86 -10.95 -37.12
CA LYS A 1052 -25.80 -10.17 -36.46
C LYS A 1052 -24.52 -10.97 -36.15
N ARG A 1053 -24.45 -12.25 -36.54
CA ARG A 1053 -23.33 -13.17 -36.23
C ARG A 1053 -22.94 -13.16 -34.73
N ALA A 1054 -23.94 -13.23 -33.86
CA ALA A 1054 -23.71 -13.26 -32.41
C ALA A 1054 -22.94 -14.54 -32.03
N ARG A 1055 -22.00 -14.43 -31.08
CA ARG A 1055 -21.21 -15.56 -30.59
C ARG A 1055 -21.94 -16.24 -29.43
N HIS A 1056 -22.26 -17.50 -29.61
CA HIS A 1056 -22.83 -18.38 -28.59
C HIS A 1056 -21.72 -19.20 -27.94
N TYR A 1057 -21.68 -19.18 -26.62
CA TYR A 1057 -20.68 -19.83 -25.78
C TYR A 1057 -21.37 -20.88 -24.90
N GLN A 1058 -20.74 -22.04 -24.75
CA GLN A 1058 -21.16 -23.08 -23.81
C GLN A 1058 -19.95 -23.61 -23.07
N VAL A 1059 -20.19 -24.21 -21.90
CA VAL A 1059 -19.13 -24.92 -21.18
C VAL A 1059 -18.77 -26.18 -21.95
N LEU A 1060 -17.47 -26.40 -22.14
CA LEU A 1060 -16.94 -27.61 -22.74
C LEU A 1060 -17.09 -28.77 -21.75
N LYS A 1061 -17.84 -29.81 -22.15
CA LYS A 1061 -18.09 -31.01 -21.35
C LYS A 1061 -17.59 -32.30 -22.01
N ASP A 1062 -17.60 -32.35 -23.33
CA ASP A 1062 -17.11 -33.48 -24.13
C ASP A 1062 -16.25 -32.91 -25.26
N PHE A 1063 -15.10 -33.53 -25.52
CA PHE A 1063 -14.24 -33.10 -26.62
C PHE A 1063 -14.69 -33.62 -27.97
N LYS A 1064 -15.25 -34.83 -28.06
CA LYS A 1064 -15.56 -35.49 -29.34
C LYS A 1064 -16.55 -34.68 -30.17
N GLY A 1065 -17.57 -34.10 -29.53
CA GLY A 1065 -18.53 -33.19 -30.17
C GLY A 1065 -18.19 -31.69 -30.08
N SER A 1066 -16.96 -31.31 -29.72
CA SER A 1066 -16.64 -29.91 -29.44
C SER A 1066 -16.19 -29.09 -30.64
N ASN A 1067 -16.60 -27.82 -30.69
CA ASN A 1067 -16.10 -26.86 -31.68
C ASN A 1067 -14.60 -26.55 -31.48
N TYR A 1068 -14.10 -26.76 -30.25
CA TYR A 1068 -12.68 -26.66 -29.95
C TYR A 1068 -11.86 -27.71 -30.69
N LEU A 1069 -12.28 -28.98 -30.67
CA LEU A 1069 -11.62 -30.04 -31.44
C LEU A 1069 -11.68 -29.74 -32.95
N GLU A 1070 -12.86 -29.40 -33.48
CA GLU A 1070 -13.01 -29.06 -34.90
C GLU A 1070 -12.08 -27.92 -35.32
N LYS A 1071 -11.92 -26.91 -34.47
CA LYS A 1071 -11.03 -25.77 -34.74
C LYS A 1071 -9.56 -26.19 -34.74
N LEU A 1072 -9.15 -27.08 -33.84
CA LEU A 1072 -7.77 -27.58 -33.78
C LEU A 1072 -7.45 -28.45 -34.99
N VAL A 1073 -8.34 -29.38 -35.36
CA VAL A 1073 -8.18 -30.24 -36.55
C VAL A 1073 -8.07 -29.38 -37.82
N LYS A 1074 -8.90 -28.33 -37.96
CA LYS A 1074 -8.78 -27.35 -39.07
C LYS A 1074 -7.44 -26.60 -39.12
N GLN A 1075 -6.71 -26.56 -38.01
CA GLN A 1075 -5.40 -25.91 -37.88
C GLN A 1075 -4.24 -26.92 -37.91
N ASP A 1076 -4.52 -28.19 -38.23
CA ASP A 1076 -3.56 -29.29 -38.17
C ASP A 1076 -2.92 -29.42 -36.77
N LYS A 1077 -3.77 -29.32 -35.74
CA LYS A 1077 -3.40 -29.42 -34.32
C LYS A 1077 -4.30 -30.42 -33.61
N THR A 1078 -3.76 -31.03 -32.57
CA THR A 1078 -4.48 -31.97 -31.71
C THR A 1078 -4.80 -31.35 -30.34
N ILE A 1079 -5.69 -31.98 -29.57
CA ILE A 1079 -5.98 -31.55 -28.20
C ILE A 1079 -4.74 -31.76 -27.32
N PRO A 1080 -4.22 -30.72 -26.65
CA PRO A 1080 -3.12 -30.89 -25.71
C PRO A 1080 -3.55 -31.72 -24.50
N GLU A 1081 -2.68 -32.61 -24.04
CA GLU A 1081 -2.96 -33.53 -22.93
C GLU A 1081 -3.36 -32.81 -21.64
N GLU A 1082 -2.79 -31.64 -21.35
CA GLU A 1082 -3.16 -30.82 -20.19
C GLU A 1082 -4.60 -30.28 -20.27
N SER A 1083 -5.21 -30.27 -21.46
CA SER A 1083 -6.62 -29.91 -21.65
C SER A 1083 -7.56 -31.06 -21.30
N TRP A 1084 -7.08 -32.30 -21.19
CA TRP A 1084 -7.89 -33.48 -20.85
C TRP A 1084 -8.71 -33.31 -19.57
N VAL A 1085 -8.24 -32.44 -18.67
CA VAL A 1085 -8.95 -32.05 -17.45
C VAL A 1085 -10.32 -31.46 -17.73
N TYR A 1086 -10.62 -30.93 -18.92
CA TYR A 1086 -11.86 -30.24 -19.23
C TYR A 1086 -12.96 -31.15 -19.78
N ASP A 1087 -12.63 -32.38 -20.17
CA ASP A 1087 -13.59 -33.38 -20.62
C ASP A 1087 -14.15 -34.13 -19.41
N TRP A 1088 -15.47 -34.04 -19.24
CA TRP A 1088 -16.20 -34.60 -18.10
C TRP A 1088 -16.41 -36.10 -18.26
N GLY A 1089 -16.39 -36.61 -19.50
CA GLY A 1089 -16.42 -38.04 -19.79
C GLY A 1089 -15.07 -38.72 -19.66
N ASN A 1090 -13.99 -37.96 -19.49
CA ASN A 1090 -12.65 -38.52 -19.37
C ASN A 1090 -12.51 -39.37 -18.09
N PRO A 1091 -12.19 -40.68 -18.21
CA PRO A 1091 -12.07 -41.56 -17.05
C PRO A 1091 -11.02 -41.12 -16.03
N LEU A 1092 -9.95 -40.42 -16.45
CA LEU A 1092 -8.95 -39.84 -15.54
C LEU A 1092 -9.58 -38.75 -14.65
N ARG A 1093 -10.39 -37.87 -15.24
CA ARG A 1093 -11.11 -36.82 -14.49
C ARG A 1093 -12.14 -37.44 -13.55
N LEU A 1094 -12.90 -38.43 -14.01
CA LEU A 1094 -13.93 -39.10 -13.22
C LEU A 1094 -13.34 -39.79 -11.99
N ALA A 1095 -12.28 -40.60 -12.15
CA ALA A 1095 -11.62 -41.26 -11.03
C ALA A 1095 -11.03 -40.24 -10.04
N THR A 1096 -10.46 -39.14 -10.54
CA THR A 1096 -9.97 -38.04 -9.70
C THR A 1096 -11.10 -37.40 -8.89
N ALA A 1097 -12.25 -37.14 -9.53
CA ALA A 1097 -13.41 -36.55 -8.86
C ALA A 1097 -13.98 -37.48 -7.77
N GLU A 1098 -14.06 -38.79 -8.03
CA GLU A 1098 -14.49 -39.78 -7.04
C GLU A 1098 -13.54 -39.83 -5.82
N ALA A 1099 -12.22 -39.79 -6.04
CA ALA A 1099 -11.24 -39.75 -4.95
C ALA A 1099 -11.35 -38.46 -4.12
N ILE A 1100 -11.60 -37.31 -4.77
CA ILE A 1100 -11.86 -36.04 -4.09
C ILE A 1100 -13.13 -36.11 -3.23
N GLU A 1101 -14.20 -36.69 -3.76
CA GLU A 1101 -15.44 -36.92 -3.03
C GLU A 1101 -15.21 -37.78 -1.78
N LYS A 1102 -14.53 -38.93 -1.93
CA LYS A 1102 -14.16 -39.81 -0.80
C LYS A 1102 -13.42 -39.03 0.29
N ARG A 1103 -12.46 -38.19 -0.09
CA ARG A 1103 -11.67 -37.37 0.85
C ARG A 1103 -12.54 -36.42 1.68
N PHE A 1104 -13.41 -35.67 1.00
CA PHE A 1104 -14.21 -34.65 1.69
C PHE A 1104 -15.35 -35.27 2.49
N ASN A 1105 -15.95 -36.37 2.02
CA ASN A 1105 -16.93 -37.15 2.79
C ASN A 1105 -16.32 -37.75 4.06
N LYS A 1106 -15.11 -38.35 3.96
CA LYS A 1106 -14.36 -38.83 5.13
C LYS A 1106 -14.08 -37.69 6.11
N TRP A 1107 -13.57 -36.56 5.61
CA TRP A 1107 -13.33 -35.38 6.45
C TRP A 1107 -14.62 -34.90 7.13
N TRP A 1108 -15.74 -34.85 6.42
CA TRP A 1108 -17.03 -34.45 7.00
C TRP A 1108 -17.48 -35.38 8.11
N ALA A 1109 -17.41 -36.70 7.90
CA ALA A 1109 -17.78 -37.71 8.89
C ALA A 1109 -16.93 -37.60 10.17
N GLU A 1110 -15.62 -37.33 10.04
CA GLU A 1110 -14.69 -37.22 11.17
C GLU A 1110 -14.82 -35.89 11.94
N ASN A 1111 -15.24 -34.80 11.28
CA ASN A 1111 -15.07 -33.45 11.82
C ASN A 1111 -16.36 -32.68 12.09
N SER A 1112 -17.47 -33.02 11.41
CA SER A 1112 -18.71 -32.23 11.43
C SER A 1112 -19.30 -32.03 12.84
N SER A 1113 -19.18 -33.03 13.72
CA SER A 1113 -19.68 -33.02 15.10
C SER A 1113 -18.66 -32.55 16.15
N SER A 1114 -17.38 -32.42 15.78
CA SER A 1114 -16.26 -32.19 16.71
C SER A 1114 -15.93 -30.72 16.97
N ILE A 1115 -16.45 -29.81 16.14
CA ILE A 1115 -16.13 -28.37 16.22
C ILE A 1115 -17.04 -27.74 17.27
N LYS A 1116 -16.49 -27.56 18.48
CA LYS A 1116 -17.11 -26.80 19.56
C LYS A 1116 -16.28 -25.54 19.78
N TRP A 1117 -16.84 -24.39 19.44
CA TRP A 1117 -16.30 -23.13 19.94
C TRP A 1117 -16.51 -23.11 21.45
N VAL A 1118 -15.42 -23.18 22.22
CA VAL A 1118 -15.49 -23.28 23.68
C VAL A 1118 -15.82 -21.91 24.24
N GLU A 1119 -17.10 -21.71 24.58
CA GLU A 1119 -17.61 -20.48 25.19
C GLU A 1119 -16.80 -20.05 26.42
N GLU A 1120 -16.26 -20.96 27.24
CA GLU A 1120 -15.50 -20.66 28.47
C GLU A 1120 -14.11 -20.04 28.24
N GLN A 1121 -13.39 -20.35 27.15
CA GLN A 1121 -12.14 -19.66 26.80
C GLN A 1121 -12.43 -18.24 26.30
N CYS A 1122 -13.60 -18.07 25.69
CA CYS A 1122 -14.08 -16.81 25.18
C CYS A 1122 -14.69 -15.99 26.30
N THR A 1123 -15.46 -16.57 27.22
CA THR A 1123 -15.97 -15.87 28.39
C THR A 1123 -14.85 -15.59 29.35
N SER A 1124 -13.87 -16.45 29.64
CA SER A 1124 -12.73 -16.07 30.49
C SER A 1124 -11.86 -14.97 29.88
N ARG A 1125 -11.60 -14.94 28.56
CA ARG A 1125 -10.88 -13.83 27.91
C ARG A 1125 -11.74 -12.60 27.66
N ILE A 1126 -13.01 -12.76 27.28
CA ILE A 1126 -13.98 -11.67 27.16
C ILE A 1126 -14.24 -11.12 28.53
N THR A 1127 -14.33 -11.92 29.60
CA THR A 1127 -14.55 -11.53 30.99
C THR A 1127 -13.26 -11.18 31.69
N GLU A 1128 -12.06 -11.54 31.21
CA GLU A 1128 -10.77 -10.94 31.60
C GLU A 1128 -10.57 -9.62 30.89
N THR A 1129 -10.95 -9.48 29.63
CA THR A 1129 -10.90 -8.21 28.89
C THR A 1129 -12.04 -7.30 29.35
N GLN A 1130 -13.23 -7.83 29.67
CA GLN A 1130 -14.32 -7.11 30.30
C GLN A 1130 -13.96 -6.88 31.76
N SER A 1131 -13.34 -7.81 32.49
CA SER A 1131 -12.87 -7.55 33.86
C SER A 1131 -11.72 -6.56 33.86
N GLN A 1132 -10.88 -6.52 32.83
CA GLN A 1132 -9.77 -5.58 32.72
C GLN A 1132 -10.31 -4.24 32.28
N VAL A 1133 -11.21 -4.17 31.31
CA VAL A 1133 -11.93 -2.96 30.91
C VAL A 1133 -12.83 -2.47 32.04
N ASP A 1134 -13.49 -3.34 32.80
CA ASP A 1134 -14.32 -3.01 33.97
C ASP A 1134 -13.45 -2.64 35.17
N ALA A 1135 -12.27 -3.26 35.33
CA ALA A 1135 -11.27 -2.86 36.32
C ALA A 1135 -10.63 -1.52 35.93
N ASP A 1136 -10.40 -1.28 34.65
CA ASP A 1136 -9.86 -0.04 34.09
C ASP A 1136 -10.93 1.06 34.20
N LEU A 1137 -12.19 0.76 33.90
CA LEU A 1137 -13.33 1.65 34.12
C LEU A 1137 -13.53 1.94 35.62
N LYS A 1138 -13.50 0.93 36.49
CA LYS A 1138 -13.57 1.11 37.96
C LYS A 1138 -12.38 1.91 38.49
N PHE A 1139 -11.18 1.63 37.99
CA PHE A 1139 -9.97 2.34 38.33
C PHE A 1139 -10.12 3.80 37.91
N LEU A 1140 -10.43 4.08 36.64
CA LEU A 1140 -10.70 5.42 36.12
C LEU A 1140 -11.88 6.13 36.83
N HIS A 1141 -12.85 5.39 37.37
CA HIS A 1141 -13.90 5.94 38.24
C HIS A 1141 -13.40 6.33 39.63
N GLN A 1142 -12.38 5.65 40.16
CA GLN A 1142 -11.87 5.87 41.50
C GLN A 1142 -10.70 6.85 41.56
N VAL A 1143 -9.91 6.94 40.49
CA VAL A 1143 -8.78 7.86 40.33
C VAL A 1143 -9.15 9.26 40.82
N GLN A 1144 -8.47 9.73 41.87
CA GLN A 1144 -8.67 11.07 42.45
C GLN A 1144 -7.58 12.05 41.99
N ASP A 1145 -6.48 11.53 41.45
CA ASP A 1145 -5.32 12.28 40.96
C ASP A 1145 -4.83 11.64 39.66
N TRP A 1146 -4.51 12.43 38.65
CA TRP A 1146 -4.08 11.90 37.36
C TRP A 1146 -2.76 11.12 37.42
N THR A 1147 -1.88 11.44 38.38
CA THR A 1147 -0.63 10.70 38.60
C THR A 1147 -0.85 9.22 38.90
N GLU A 1148 -2.05 8.86 39.36
CA GLU A 1148 -2.44 7.47 39.61
C GLU A 1148 -2.64 6.69 38.30
N VAL A 1149 -2.99 7.36 37.18
CA VAL A 1149 -3.36 6.75 35.88
C VAL A 1149 -2.13 6.18 35.16
N VAL A 1150 -1.71 5.00 35.59
CA VAL A 1150 -0.58 4.26 35.02
C VAL A 1150 -1.10 3.10 34.16
N MET A 1151 -1.49 3.38 32.91
CA MET A 1151 -1.94 2.34 31.97
C MET A 1151 -1.60 2.64 30.49
N PRO A 1152 -1.45 1.60 29.62
CA PRO A 1152 -1.18 1.77 28.19
C PRO A 1152 -2.28 2.52 27.42
N GLN A 1153 -1.93 3.33 26.42
CA GLN A 1153 -2.86 4.16 25.64
C GLN A 1153 -3.99 3.35 24.98
N GLU A 1154 -3.68 2.16 24.45
CA GLU A 1154 -4.68 1.30 23.81
C GLU A 1154 -5.77 0.85 24.79
N ARG A 1155 -5.40 0.55 26.05
CA ARG A 1155 -6.35 0.19 27.12
C ARG A 1155 -7.17 1.39 27.60
N PHE A 1156 -6.52 2.55 27.68
CA PHE A 1156 -7.20 3.79 27.99
C PHE A 1156 -8.23 4.13 26.90
N ASP A 1157 -7.89 4.01 25.61
CA ASP A 1157 -8.78 4.30 24.49
C ASP A 1157 -9.99 3.36 24.43
N GLU A 1158 -9.79 2.07 24.73
CA GLU A 1158 -10.88 1.09 24.83
C GLU A 1158 -11.83 1.40 25.99
N ALA A 1159 -11.31 1.68 27.20
CA ALA A 1159 -12.13 2.09 28.33
C ALA A 1159 -12.80 3.45 28.09
N TRP A 1160 -12.09 4.38 27.44
CA TRP A 1160 -12.55 5.73 27.11
C TRP A 1160 -13.81 5.70 26.25
N GLN A 1161 -13.90 4.79 25.28
CA GLN A 1161 -15.08 4.65 24.43
C GLN A 1161 -16.34 4.21 25.20
N LEU A 1162 -16.17 3.58 26.37
CA LEU A 1162 -17.24 3.05 27.21
C LEU A 1162 -17.63 3.98 28.38
N LEU A 1163 -16.76 4.91 28.77
CA LEU A 1163 -17.05 5.91 29.80
C LEU A 1163 -18.22 6.82 29.39
N GLU A 1164 -19.11 7.11 30.32
CA GLU A 1164 -20.13 8.13 30.13
C GLU A 1164 -19.50 9.52 30.05
N ARG A 1165 -20.19 10.44 29.38
CA ARG A 1165 -19.71 11.81 29.17
C ARG A 1165 -19.30 12.52 30.47
N ALA A 1166 -20.02 12.28 31.57
CA ALA A 1166 -19.70 12.86 32.87
C ALA A 1166 -18.35 12.35 33.43
N GLN A 1167 -18.04 11.08 33.21
CA GLN A 1167 -16.83 10.44 33.71
C GLN A 1167 -15.61 10.86 32.86
N ARG A 1168 -15.78 10.93 31.53
CA ARG A 1168 -14.76 11.49 30.63
C ARG A 1168 -14.41 12.91 31.01
N ASN A 1169 -15.40 13.75 31.33
CA ASN A 1169 -15.16 15.13 31.77
C ASN A 1169 -14.43 15.22 33.12
N ARG A 1170 -14.62 14.26 34.03
CA ARG A 1170 -13.92 14.21 35.34
C ARG A 1170 -12.45 13.83 35.19
N LEU A 1171 -12.17 12.80 34.40
CA LEU A 1171 -10.81 12.42 34.02
C LEU A 1171 -10.15 13.55 33.24
N ASN A 1172 -10.91 14.12 32.31
CA ASN A 1172 -10.64 15.42 31.72
C ASN A 1172 -10.84 16.59 32.72
N HIS A 1173 -10.55 16.44 34.00
CA HIS A 1173 -10.32 17.57 34.89
C HIS A 1173 -9.04 17.33 35.68
N LEU A 1174 -8.89 16.10 36.17
CA LEU A 1174 -7.70 15.60 36.86
C LEU A 1174 -6.41 15.77 36.03
N TYR A 1175 -6.44 15.50 34.73
CA TYR A 1175 -5.23 15.67 33.90
C TYR A 1175 -4.79 17.13 33.75
N GLN A 1176 -5.73 18.07 33.64
CA GLN A 1176 -5.37 19.51 33.62
C GLN A 1176 -4.76 19.95 34.93
N GLN A 1177 -5.28 19.45 36.06
CA GLN A 1177 -4.70 19.70 37.38
C GLN A 1177 -3.27 19.15 37.49
N TYR A 1178 -3.02 17.96 36.93
CA TYR A 1178 -1.67 17.39 36.86
C TYR A 1178 -0.73 18.19 35.95
N LEU A 1179 -1.18 18.62 34.78
CA LEU A 1179 -0.41 19.47 33.88
C LEU A 1179 -0.06 20.83 34.52
N GLU A 1180 -0.97 21.41 35.29
CA GLU A 1180 -0.70 22.62 36.08
C GLU A 1180 0.34 22.37 37.18
N GLY A 1181 0.25 21.23 37.90
CA GLY A 1181 1.23 20.84 38.91
C GLY A 1181 2.64 20.61 38.35
N GLN A 1182 2.75 19.93 37.19
CA GLN A 1182 4.03 19.73 36.49
C GLN A 1182 4.64 21.06 36.03
N LYS A 1183 3.82 21.98 35.51
CA LYS A 1183 4.28 23.33 35.13
C LYS A 1183 4.85 24.08 36.34
N GLN A 1184 4.20 24.01 37.50
CA GLN A 1184 4.71 24.68 38.71
C GLN A 1184 6.03 24.08 39.21
N GLN A 1185 6.19 22.76 39.13
CA GLN A 1185 7.43 22.09 39.55
C GLN A 1185 8.63 22.42 38.65
N VAL A 1186 8.42 22.46 37.33
CA VAL A 1186 9.45 22.87 36.34
C VAL A 1186 9.90 24.32 36.57
N VAL A 1187 8.98 25.19 36.98
CA VAL A 1187 9.30 26.60 37.31
C VAL A 1187 10.06 26.70 38.61
N GLN A 1188 9.74 25.89 39.60
CA GLN A 1188 10.43 25.97 40.87
C GLN A 1188 11.85 25.37 40.79
N GLU A 1189 12.05 24.36 39.93
CA GLU A 1189 13.38 23.80 39.66
C GLU A 1189 14.24 24.73 38.81
N THR A 1190 13.66 25.39 37.81
CA THR A 1190 14.45 26.22 36.89
C THR A 1190 14.78 27.57 37.55
N GLU A 1191 13.98 28.08 38.51
CA GLU A 1191 14.26 29.29 39.30
C GLU A 1191 15.40 29.02 40.29
N ASN A 1192 15.39 27.84 40.90
CA ASN A 1192 16.48 27.36 41.77
C ASN A 1192 17.80 27.11 41.02
N GLN A 1193 17.75 26.84 39.71
CA GLN A 1193 18.95 26.75 38.87
C GLN A 1193 19.46 28.13 38.46
N ILE A 1194 18.58 29.07 38.12
CA ILE A 1194 18.96 30.46 37.79
C ILE A 1194 19.57 31.16 39.01
N SER A 1195 19.03 30.95 40.21
CA SER A 1195 19.55 31.60 41.43
C SER A 1195 20.95 31.11 41.86
N LYS A 1196 21.50 30.07 41.24
CA LYS A 1196 22.82 29.51 41.55
C LYS A 1196 23.91 29.90 40.53
N CYS A 1197 23.58 30.64 39.49
CA CYS A 1197 24.54 31.11 38.49
C CYS A 1197 25.06 32.51 38.85
N ASP A 1198 26.37 32.63 39.05
CA ASP A 1198 27.05 33.86 39.47
C ASP A 1198 27.24 34.82 38.27
N PRO A 1199 26.76 36.07 38.31
CA PRO A 1199 26.75 36.99 37.16
C PRO A 1199 28.13 37.40 36.64
N GLU A 1200 29.18 37.31 37.45
CA GLU A 1200 30.53 37.80 37.08
C GLU A 1200 31.32 36.83 36.18
N MET A 1201 30.90 35.58 35.99
CA MET A 1201 31.62 34.63 35.12
C MET A 1201 31.34 34.79 33.61
N ILE A 1202 30.38 35.65 33.20
CA ILE A 1202 29.93 35.75 31.80
C ILE A 1202 30.70 36.83 31.00
N GLU A 1203 31.40 37.75 31.64
CA GLU A 1203 31.95 38.94 30.97
C GLU A 1203 33.47 38.91 30.63
N GLN A 1204 34.21 37.83 30.93
CA GLN A 1204 35.70 37.83 30.77
C GLN A 1204 36.35 36.65 30.03
N SER A 1205 35.65 35.92 29.16
CA SER A 1205 36.29 34.90 28.30
C SER A 1205 36.05 35.14 26.81
N GLN A 1206 37.14 35.42 26.07
CA GLN A 1206 37.20 35.49 24.60
C GLN A 1206 36.58 34.24 23.95
N PRO A 1207 35.77 34.34 22.87
CA PRO A 1207 35.15 33.16 22.29
C PRO A 1207 35.91 32.65 21.05
N GLU A 1208 36.94 31.83 21.28
CA GLU A 1208 37.24 30.66 20.42
C GLU A 1208 36.99 29.37 21.23
N ILE A 1209 35.78 29.22 21.76
CA ILE A 1209 35.27 27.94 22.26
C ILE A 1209 33.85 27.79 21.73
N LYS A 1210 33.58 26.66 21.06
CA LYS A 1210 32.28 26.24 20.53
C LYS A 1210 31.24 26.12 21.66
N ILE A 1211 30.60 27.24 21.99
CA ILE A 1211 29.40 27.28 22.87
C ILE A 1211 28.16 26.72 22.14
N GLY A 1212 28.24 26.56 20.81
CA GLY A 1212 27.14 26.05 19.98
C GLY A 1212 26.64 24.64 20.33
N SER A 1213 27.42 23.73 20.90
CA SER A 1213 26.91 22.37 21.16
C SER A 1213 26.22 22.19 22.52
N VAL A 1214 26.47 23.09 23.48
CA VAL A 1214 25.83 23.03 24.81
C VAL A 1214 24.59 23.91 24.81
N PHE A 1215 24.66 25.11 24.20
CA PHE A 1215 23.50 25.98 24.04
C PHE A 1215 22.44 25.36 23.11
N GLN A 1216 22.84 24.76 21.98
CA GLN A 1216 21.90 24.04 21.12
C GLN A 1216 21.32 22.80 21.81
N ARG A 1217 22.09 22.06 22.62
CA ARG A 1217 21.53 20.94 23.40
C ARG A 1217 20.58 21.39 24.49
N TRP A 1218 20.79 22.58 25.06
CA TRP A 1218 19.91 23.18 26.06
C TRP A 1218 18.63 23.73 25.40
N CYS A 1219 18.75 24.36 24.23
CA CYS A 1219 17.62 24.78 23.39
C CYS A 1219 16.83 23.59 22.83
N ASP A 1220 17.48 22.54 22.35
CA ASP A 1220 16.82 21.31 21.85
C ASP A 1220 16.15 20.54 23.00
N TYR A 1221 16.71 20.61 24.22
CA TYR A 1221 16.12 20.02 25.42
C TYR A 1221 14.90 20.85 25.90
N LEU A 1222 14.98 22.17 25.84
CA LEU A 1222 13.86 23.08 26.11
C LEU A 1222 12.78 23.00 25.03
N GLU A 1223 13.13 22.92 23.74
CA GLU A 1223 12.19 22.68 22.64
C GLU A 1223 11.55 21.30 22.75
N ARG A 1224 12.27 20.27 23.19
CA ARG A 1224 11.67 18.96 23.46
C ARG A 1224 10.75 18.98 24.66
N ILE A 1225 11.09 19.70 25.74
CA ILE A 1225 10.19 19.84 26.89
C ILE A 1225 8.96 20.66 26.48
N VAL A 1226 9.11 21.75 25.74
CA VAL A 1226 8.00 22.59 25.26
C VAL A 1226 7.15 21.84 24.23
N SER A 1227 7.75 21.13 23.28
CA SER A 1227 7.04 20.36 22.25
C SER A 1227 6.36 19.12 22.85
N TYR A 1228 6.99 18.44 23.82
CA TYR A 1228 6.35 17.34 24.54
C TYR A 1228 5.23 17.87 25.46
N THR A 1229 5.42 19.02 26.10
CA THR A 1229 4.36 19.67 26.90
C THR A 1229 3.21 20.16 26.01
N VAL A 1230 3.48 20.64 24.79
CA VAL A 1230 2.45 21.07 23.82
C VAL A 1230 1.74 19.87 23.19
N GLU A 1231 2.43 18.80 22.78
CA GLU A 1231 1.79 17.58 22.24
C GLU A 1231 0.94 16.87 23.31
N VAL A 1232 1.43 16.75 24.54
CA VAL A 1232 0.70 16.17 25.68
C VAL A 1232 -0.52 17.05 26.04
N ILE A 1233 -0.46 18.37 25.83
CA ILE A 1233 -1.59 19.29 26.05
C ILE A 1233 -2.60 19.29 24.88
N GLU A 1234 -2.15 19.12 23.63
CA GLU A 1234 -3.02 19.12 22.43
C GLU A 1234 -3.79 17.81 22.24
N ASP A 1235 -3.24 16.66 22.64
CA ASP A 1235 -3.88 15.36 22.39
C ASP A 1235 -4.96 14.97 23.41
N GLN A 1236 -5.01 15.59 24.61
CA GLN A 1236 -5.98 15.17 25.65
C GLN A 1236 -7.07 16.20 25.98
N TYR A 1237 -6.98 17.49 25.64
CA TYR A 1237 -7.98 18.49 26.10
C TYR A 1237 -8.34 19.62 25.13
N VAL A 1238 -9.65 19.71 24.86
CA VAL A 1238 -10.29 20.87 24.20
C VAL A 1238 -10.82 21.82 25.27
N GLY A 1239 -10.12 22.93 25.51
CA GLY A 1239 -10.67 24.11 26.20
C GLY A 1239 -9.73 24.79 27.18
N PHE A 1240 -8.90 25.71 26.70
CA PHE A 1240 -8.26 26.72 27.54
C PHE A 1240 -9.11 27.98 27.61
N THR A 1241 -9.16 28.62 28.78
CA THR A 1241 -9.62 30.01 28.99
C THR A 1241 -8.42 30.95 29.03
N ASP A 1242 -8.64 32.26 28.80
CA ASP A 1242 -7.60 33.28 28.68
C ASP A 1242 -6.61 33.33 29.87
N GLY A 1243 -7.03 32.93 31.08
CA GLY A 1243 -6.18 32.91 32.27
C GLY A 1243 -5.06 31.85 32.27
N CYS A 1244 -5.18 30.80 31.46
CA CYS A 1244 -4.13 29.79 31.32
C CYS A 1244 -2.97 30.27 30.43
N TRP A 1245 -3.25 31.15 29.46
CA TRP A 1245 -2.23 31.80 28.64
C TRP A 1245 -1.47 32.86 29.42
N GLU A 1246 -2.13 33.58 30.33
CA GLU A 1246 -1.47 34.48 31.27
C GLU A 1246 -0.53 33.73 32.22
N ALA A 1247 -0.94 32.61 32.81
CA ALA A 1247 -0.07 31.80 33.66
C ALA A 1247 1.16 31.24 32.92
N ILE A 1248 1.01 30.86 31.64
CA ILE A 1248 2.12 30.42 30.77
C ILE A 1248 3.02 31.59 30.38
N ALA A 1249 2.47 32.77 30.10
CA ALA A 1249 3.24 33.97 29.77
C ALA A 1249 4.02 34.51 30.98
N THR A 1250 3.47 34.42 32.20
CA THR A 1250 4.17 34.75 33.45
C THR A 1250 5.30 33.75 33.71
N LEU A 1251 5.02 32.45 33.54
CA LEU A 1251 6.02 31.39 33.60
C LEU A 1251 7.21 31.67 32.68
N LEU A 1252 6.94 32.04 31.42
CA LEU A 1252 7.96 32.30 30.40
C LEU A 1252 8.68 33.63 30.61
N SER A 1253 8.04 34.62 31.25
CA SER A 1253 8.70 35.89 31.58
C SER A 1253 9.66 35.79 32.76
N ASP A 1254 9.37 34.91 33.73
CA ASP A 1254 10.21 34.72 34.92
C ASP A 1254 11.55 34.02 34.60
N TYR A 1255 11.66 33.37 33.44
CA TYR A 1255 12.91 32.74 32.94
C TYR A 1255 13.86 33.67 32.17
N GLN A 1256 13.51 34.94 31.94
CA GLN A 1256 14.29 35.87 31.10
C GLN A 1256 14.78 35.29 29.76
N LEU A 1257 14.08 34.31 29.18
CA LEU A 1257 14.36 33.84 27.83
C LEU A 1257 13.65 34.75 26.84
N VAL A 1258 14.23 35.93 26.63
CA VAL A 1258 13.89 36.83 25.52
C VAL A 1258 15.02 36.76 24.49
N SER A 1259 14.93 35.76 23.61
CA SER A 1259 15.19 35.89 22.17
C SER A 1259 14.62 34.69 21.43
#